data_AF-A0A0K2B0U6-F1
#
_entry.id   AF-A0A0K2B0U6-F1
#
_cell.length_a   1.000
_cell.length_b   1.000
_cell.length_c   1.000
_cell.angle_alpha   90.00
_cell.angle_beta   90.00
_cell.angle_gamma   90.00
#
_symmetry.space_group_name_H-M   'P 1'
#
loop_
_entity.id
_entity.type
_entity.pdbx_description
1 polymer ?
#
loop_
_entity_poly.entity_id
_entity_poly.type
_entity_poly.pdbx_seq_one_letter_code
_entity_poly.pdbx_strand_id
1 'polypeptide(L)'
;MQYRVRHRWGPAVVMTTALAVAVGSQGAAVALPTAPAGADREFSSSFEADDPAPDWLNTVDTGRDGRKRASGVDGGFSTGIPGGVTDHVTEVRASAENAGGGEVKENLVDGEPTTKWLTFDKTGWVEFDLDEPAKIAKYALTSANDHDERDPVDWTLKGSADGTDWRTLDTRSGESFDERFQTKTYDLAETAEYRHFRLEITKNNGAGDALQLADVQLATGDAETPTPEDMLSLVDRGPSGSPTAKAGAGFTGKHALRYAGRHTADGRAYSYNKVFDVDVKVDRRTELSYKIFPSMADGDLDYDATNVSVDLAFTDGTHLSDLKATDQHGFPLTPRGQGDAKILYVNQWNSVRSGIGSVAAGKTVDRVLVAYDSPKGPAKFRGWLDDVAIERAEPERPKAHLSDYVLTTRGTNSTGGFSRGNNIPATAVPHGFNFWTPVTNAGSLSWLYDYARGNNADNLPTLQAFSASHEPSPWMGDRQTFQVMPSAASGTPDTGRDARELAFRHENETARPYYYGVRFENGLKAEMAPTDHAAMMRFTYPGDDASVIFDNVNDQAGLTLDKETGTFSGYSDVRSGLSTGATRLFVHGEFDSKVTGGDSSGVKGHLRFDAGRDRTVTLRIATSLISVEQAKDNLRQELPARASFDKVKRDAQKQWDRVLGKVEVEGATQDQLTTLYSSLYRLYLYPNAGHEKVDGTYKYASPFSKAVKEDTPTETGAKIVDGKVYVNNGFWDTYRTTWPAYSFLTPSKAGELVDGFVQHYKDGGWTSRWSSPGYADLMTGTSSDVAFADAYVKGVDFDAKAAYDAAVKNATTVPPSSGVGRKGMATSPFLGYTSTETHEGLSWALEGYLNDYGIAKMGEKLYKETGEKRYREESAYFLNRAQDYVNMFDAKAGFFQGKDAAGKWRVDSDEYDPRVWGHDYTETNGWGYAFTAPQDSRGLANLYGGREGLGDKLDEYLSTPETASPEFVGSYGGVIHEMTEARDVRMGMYGHSNQVAHHALYMYDAAGQPYKTQKNVREVLSRLYTGSDIGQGYHGDEDNGEQSAWFLFSALGFYPLVMGSGEYAIGSPLFTKATVHLENGRELVVKAPKNSTKNVYVQGLKVNGKRWNSTSLPHSLIAKGGVLEFDMGAKPSAWGTGANAAPPSITQDDEVPTPRADAVEGEGALFDDTSATEAAVTSVDLPVSGQGTEAVQYTLTSSADRTKAPTGWKLQGSADGTTWRTLDERSGESFAWDRQTRAFSVKSPGTYAKYRLVLTGASVLSEVELLA
;
A
#
# COMPACT_ATOMS: atom_id res chain seq x y z
N MET A 1 -11.07 -46.74 -42.18
CA MET A 1 -9.81 -47.38 -42.65
C MET A 1 -8.87 -47.41 -41.45
N GLN A 2 -8.80 -48.50 -40.66
CA GLN A 2 -7.91 -49.68 -40.84
C GLN A 2 -6.43 -49.23 -40.93
N TYR A 3 -5.50 -49.45 -40.00
CA TYR A 3 -5.12 -50.61 -39.14
C TYR A 3 -4.33 -50.11 -37.90
N ARG A 4 -4.63 -50.44 -36.62
CA ARG A 4 -4.14 -51.55 -35.73
C ARG A 4 -2.75 -52.12 -36.08
N VAL A 5 -1.77 -52.26 -35.16
CA VAL A 5 -1.57 -53.26 -34.07
C VAL A 5 -0.37 -52.76 -33.19
N ARG A 6 -0.32 -52.65 -31.85
CA ARG A 6 -0.49 -53.50 -30.64
C ARG A 6 0.70 -54.44 -30.24
N HIS A 7 1.33 -54.12 -29.08
CA HIS A 7 1.86 -54.99 -27.98
C HIS A 7 3.06 -55.94 -28.25
N ARG A 8 3.92 -56.35 -27.29
CA ARG A 8 4.07 -56.25 -25.81
C ARG A 8 5.48 -56.79 -25.45
N TRP A 9 6.19 -56.20 -24.48
CA TRP A 9 6.68 -56.76 -23.20
C TRP A 9 7.50 -58.08 -23.19
N GLY A 10 8.66 -58.04 -22.52
CA GLY A 10 9.11 -59.14 -21.64
C GLY A 10 10.64 -59.37 -21.57
N PRO A 11 11.21 -59.77 -20.41
CA PRO A 11 12.51 -59.30 -19.92
C PRO A 11 13.57 -60.41 -19.74
N ALA A 12 14.84 -60.06 -19.47
CA ALA A 12 15.73 -60.84 -18.58
C ALA A 12 17.04 -60.10 -18.26
N VAL A 13 17.33 -60.06 -16.96
CA VAL A 13 18.57 -59.69 -16.28
C VAL A 13 19.59 -60.83 -16.36
N VAL A 14 20.88 -60.55 -16.54
CA VAL A 14 22.00 -61.27 -15.89
C VAL A 14 23.22 -60.32 -15.76
N MET A 15 23.70 -60.15 -14.53
CA MET A 15 25.01 -59.57 -14.19
C MET A 15 26.16 -60.53 -14.54
N THR A 16 27.34 -60.01 -14.91
CA THR A 16 28.62 -60.52 -14.37
C THR A 16 29.76 -59.52 -14.53
N THR A 17 30.43 -59.27 -13.42
CA THR A 17 31.65 -58.48 -13.18
C THR A 17 32.90 -59.27 -13.58
N ALA A 18 33.96 -58.62 -14.11
CA ALA A 18 35.36 -58.91 -13.76
C ALA A 18 36.36 -57.90 -14.38
N LEU A 19 37.39 -57.63 -13.58
CA LEU A 19 38.43 -56.59 -13.65
C LEU A 19 39.56 -56.85 -14.68
N ALA A 20 40.09 -55.73 -15.19
CA ALA A 20 41.49 -55.30 -15.39
C ALA A 20 42.58 -56.25 -15.94
N VAL A 21 43.36 -55.77 -16.92
CA VAL A 21 44.83 -55.52 -16.83
C VAL A 21 45.25 -54.54 -17.94
N ALA A 22 46.04 -53.53 -17.57
CA ALA A 22 46.69 -52.56 -18.44
C ALA A 22 48.10 -53.03 -18.87
N VAL A 23 48.52 -52.70 -20.10
CA VAL A 23 49.94 -52.45 -20.46
C VAL A 23 49.99 -51.39 -21.55
N GLY A 24 50.79 -50.35 -21.32
CA GLY A 24 50.85 -49.14 -22.16
C GLY A 24 51.76 -49.21 -23.39
N SER A 25 51.64 -48.18 -24.21
CA SER A 25 52.72 -47.72 -25.09
C SER A 25 52.65 -46.19 -25.19
N GLN A 26 53.77 -45.55 -24.88
CA GLN A 26 53.95 -44.10 -25.05
C GLN A 26 54.15 -43.80 -26.53
N GLY A 27 53.19 -43.10 -27.12
CA GLY A 27 53.35 -42.41 -28.39
C GLY A 27 53.10 -40.92 -28.16
N ALA A 28 54.10 -40.08 -28.39
CA ALA A 28 53.96 -38.64 -28.35
C ALA A 28 53.01 -38.18 -29.46
N ALA A 29 51.74 -37.93 -29.10
CA ALA A 29 50.78 -37.26 -29.96
C ALA A 29 51.02 -35.75 -29.86
N VAL A 30 51.46 -35.14 -30.96
CA VAL A 30 51.45 -33.68 -31.13
C VAL A 30 49.99 -33.25 -31.09
N ALA A 31 49.59 -32.55 -30.01
CA ALA A 31 48.27 -31.96 -29.91
C ALA A 31 48.13 -30.90 -31.00
N LEU A 32 47.17 -31.10 -31.92
CA LEU A 32 46.68 -30.02 -32.77
C LEU A 32 46.15 -28.91 -31.85
N PRO A 33 46.34 -27.62 -32.19
CA PRO A 33 45.70 -26.55 -31.45
C PRO A 33 44.20 -26.82 -31.44
N THR A 34 43.63 -26.91 -30.24
CA THR A 34 42.20 -26.93 -30.02
C THR A 34 41.62 -25.75 -30.79
N ALA A 35 40.63 -26.01 -31.65
CA ALA A 35 39.84 -24.93 -32.21
C ALA A 35 39.35 -24.05 -31.04
N PRO A 36 39.37 -22.70 -31.18
CA PRO A 36 38.85 -21.85 -30.12
C PRO A 36 37.45 -22.33 -29.75
N ALA A 37 37.17 -22.40 -28.44
CA ALA A 37 35.84 -22.73 -27.95
C ALA A 37 34.84 -21.81 -28.66
N GLY A 38 33.72 -22.38 -29.12
CA GLY A 38 32.70 -21.58 -29.75
C GLY A 38 32.02 -20.72 -28.69
N ALA A 39 31.75 -19.46 -29.00
CA ALA A 39 31.03 -18.56 -28.12
C ALA A 39 29.76 -19.22 -27.56
N ASP A 40 29.65 -19.19 -26.24
CA ASP A 40 28.48 -19.59 -25.49
C ASP A 40 27.29 -18.70 -25.85
N ARG A 41 26.10 -19.15 -25.45
CA ARG A 41 24.85 -18.44 -25.72
C ARG A 41 24.23 -17.81 -24.50
N GLU A 42 24.62 -18.27 -23.33
CA GLU A 42 24.01 -17.92 -22.06
C GLU A 42 25.10 -17.79 -20.99
N PHE A 43 24.87 -16.93 -20.01
CA PHE A 43 25.71 -16.75 -18.83
C PHE A 43 24.79 -16.38 -17.66
N SER A 44 25.07 -16.89 -16.47
CA SER A 44 24.36 -16.52 -15.24
C SER A 44 25.28 -16.65 -14.03
N SER A 45 25.14 -15.75 -13.05
CA SER A 45 25.78 -15.86 -11.73
C SER A 45 24.98 -15.08 -10.68
N SER A 46 24.74 -15.72 -9.54
CA SER A 46 24.28 -15.11 -8.27
C SER A 46 25.43 -15.04 -7.24
N PHE A 47 26.68 -15.24 -7.69
CA PHE A 47 27.88 -15.15 -6.86
C PHE A 47 27.96 -16.23 -5.77
N GLU A 48 27.18 -17.30 -5.91
CA GLU A 48 27.25 -18.47 -5.05
C GLU A 48 28.49 -19.32 -5.34
N ALA A 49 28.87 -20.17 -4.39
CA ALA A 49 30.06 -21.01 -4.51
C ALA A 49 30.01 -22.00 -5.70
N ASP A 50 28.80 -22.37 -6.14
CA ASP A 50 28.56 -23.29 -7.26
C ASP A 50 28.40 -22.54 -8.62
N ASP A 51 28.39 -21.21 -8.60
CA ASP A 51 28.32 -20.36 -9.79
C ASP A 51 29.73 -20.05 -10.35
N PRO A 52 29.84 -19.52 -11.58
CA PRO A 52 31.09 -18.91 -12.03
C PRO A 52 31.57 -17.84 -11.04
N ALA A 53 32.78 -17.97 -10.52
CA ALA A 53 33.40 -16.95 -9.67
C ALA A 53 33.81 -15.72 -10.52
N PRO A 54 33.74 -14.49 -9.98
CA PRO A 54 34.22 -13.31 -10.70
C PRO A 54 35.70 -13.44 -11.09
N ASP A 55 36.01 -13.19 -12.35
CA ASP A 55 37.39 -13.15 -12.85
C ASP A 55 38.15 -11.92 -12.32
N TRP A 56 37.40 -10.86 -11.98
CA TRP A 56 37.94 -9.57 -11.58
C TRP A 56 37.24 -9.03 -10.33
N LEU A 57 38.04 -8.59 -9.36
CA LEU A 57 37.59 -7.86 -8.18
C LEU A 57 38.34 -6.53 -8.13
N ASN A 58 37.68 -5.46 -7.67
CA ASN A 58 38.27 -4.12 -7.48
C ASN A 58 39.09 -3.63 -8.68
N THR A 59 38.67 -3.97 -9.91
CA THR A 59 39.47 -3.74 -11.12
C THR A 59 38.70 -2.96 -12.18
N VAL A 60 39.20 -1.78 -12.54
CA VAL A 60 38.62 -0.91 -13.58
C VAL A 60 38.84 -1.47 -15.00
N ASP A 61 37.83 -1.34 -15.85
CA ASP A 61 37.87 -1.64 -17.28
C ASP A 61 38.81 -0.69 -18.02
N THR A 62 39.42 -1.18 -19.10
CA THR A 62 40.35 -0.38 -19.92
C THR A 62 39.71 -0.08 -21.27
N GLY A 63 39.66 1.20 -21.63
CA GLY A 63 39.13 1.65 -22.92
C GLY A 63 40.06 1.29 -24.09
N ARG A 64 39.59 1.47 -25.32
CA ARG A 64 40.38 1.21 -26.54
C ARG A 64 41.66 2.04 -26.64
N ASP A 65 41.72 3.18 -25.98
CA ASP A 65 42.88 4.06 -25.91
C ASP A 65 43.91 3.62 -24.86
N GLY A 66 43.68 2.49 -24.18
CA GLY A 66 44.54 1.95 -23.14
C GLY A 66 44.40 2.64 -21.79
N ARG A 67 43.44 3.57 -21.62
CA ARG A 67 43.22 4.28 -20.37
C ARG A 67 42.16 3.59 -19.51
N LYS A 68 42.31 3.71 -18.19
CA LYS A 68 41.28 3.30 -17.22
C LYS A 68 39.96 4.02 -17.53
N ARG A 69 38.85 3.29 -17.53
CA ARG A 69 37.49 3.86 -17.56
C ARG A 69 37.04 4.26 -16.15
N ALA A 70 37.86 5.10 -15.51
CA ALA A 70 37.52 5.73 -14.24
C ALA A 70 38.07 7.16 -14.21
N SER A 71 37.39 8.06 -13.51
CA SER A 71 37.82 9.44 -13.28
C SER A 71 37.08 9.99 -12.07
N GLY A 72 37.80 10.59 -11.11
CA GLY A 72 37.19 11.25 -9.95
C GLY A 72 36.49 10.29 -8.97
N VAL A 73 36.80 9.00 -9.04
CA VAL A 73 36.30 7.96 -8.13
C VAL A 73 37.48 7.25 -7.48
N ASP A 74 37.38 6.98 -6.19
CA ASP A 74 38.25 6.05 -5.47
C ASP A 74 37.42 5.02 -4.69
N GLY A 75 38.07 3.96 -4.18
CA GLY A 75 37.43 2.90 -3.40
C GLY A 75 37.33 3.21 -1.91
N GLY A 76 37.36 4.49 -1.52
CA GLY A 76 37.39 4.94 -0.12
C GLY A 76 36.06 4.80 0.59
N PHE A 77 35.55 3.58 0.71
CA PHE A 77 34.31 3.32 1.42
C PHE A 77 34.60 2.53 2.70
N SER A 78 34.95 3.25 3.78
CA SER A 78 34.93 2.70 5.14
C SER A 78 33.74 3.30 5.89
N THR A 79 32.77 2.46 6.23
CA THR A 79 31.79 2.75 7.28
C THR A 79 32.41 2.34 8.60
N GLY A 80 32.54 3.28 9.53
CA GLY A 80 33.02 3.01 10.88
C GLY A 80 34.42 3.52 11.24
N ILE A 81 34.87 3.13 12.43
CA ILE A 81 36.13 3.55 13.03
C ILE A 81 37.34 2.90 12.32
N PRO A 82 38.51 3.59 12.23
CA PRO A 82 39.69 3.05 11.57
C PRO A 82 40.11 1.67 12.09
N GLY A 83 40.38 0.74 11.17
CA GLY A 83 40.69 -0.65 11.47
C GLY A 83 39.48 -1.52 11.82
N GLY A 84 38.26 -1.06 11.51
CA GLY A 84 37.01 -1.79 11.74
C GLY A 84 37.01 -3.17 11.10
N VAL A 85 36.46 -4.16 11.81
CA VAL A 85 36.34 -5.55 11.35
C VAL A 85 34.89 -5.98 11.11
N THR A 86 33.97 -5.02 10.96
CA THR A 86 32.54 -5.30 10.76
C THR A 86 32.30 -6.18 9.53
N ASP A 87 33.05 -5.99 8.44
CA ASP A 87 33.00 -6.82 7.22
C ASP A 87 33.41 -8.30 7.47
N HIS A 88 34.07 -8.60 8.60
CA HIS A 88 34.44 -9.96 9.01
C HIS A 88 33.38 -10.62 9.89
N VAL A 89 32.31 -9.90 10.29
CA VAL A 89 31.24 -10.48 11.11
C VAL A 89 30.42 -11.45 10.27
N THR A 90 30.41 -12.70 10.72
CA THR A 90 29.76 -13.83 10.07
C THR A 90 28.44 -14.25 10.70
N GLU A 91 28.22 -13.93 11.96
CA GLU A 91 26.99 -14.22 12.66
C GLU A 91 26.80 -13.20 13.78
N VAL A 92 25.56 -12.77 13.99
CA VAL A 92 25.15 -11.97 15.14
C VAL A 92 24.06 -12.72 15.89
N ARG A 93 24.24 -12.89 17.20
CA ARG A 93 23.26 -13.51 18.10
C ARG A 93 22.92 -12.54 19.21
N ALA A 94 21.66 -12.44 19.59
CA ALA A 94 21.23 -11.54 20.66
C ALA A 94 20.27 -12.23 21.63
N SER A 95 20.12 -11.67 22.83
CA SER A 95 19.21 -12.19 23.86
C SER A 95 17.74 -12.15 23.46
N ALA A 96 17.35 -11.14 22.69
CA ALA A 96 16.01 -10.87 22.18
C ALA A 96 16.10 -9.75 21.12
N GLU A 97 15.04 -9.52 20.35
CA GLU A 97 14.95 -8.44 19.35
C GLU A 97 13.50 -8.07 19.02
N ASN A 98 13.25 -6.86 18.52
CA ASN A 98 11.96 -6.41 17.98
C ASN A 98 11.88 -6.62 16.47
N ALA A 99 11.88 -7.89 16.05
CA ALA A 99 11.81 -8.26 14.63
C ALA A 99 10.54 -7.73 13.92
N GLY A 100 9.43 -7.59 14.65
CA GLY A 100 8.19 -7.00 14.14
C GLY A 100 8.38 -5.57 13.65
N GLY A 101 9.14 -4.76 14.39
CA GLY A 101 9.49 -3.38 14.01
C GLY A 101 10.70 -3.26 13.07
N GLY A 102 11.36 -4.36 12.71
CA GLY A 102 12.61 -4.30 11.93
C GLY A 102 13.83 -3.85 12.75
N GLU A 103 13.72 -3.81 14.07
CA GLU A 103 14.78 -3.38 14.98
C GLU A 103 15.58 -4.59 15.48
N VAL A 104 16.28 -5.23 14.55
CA VAL A 104 16.91 -6.55 14.71
C VAL A 104 18.39 -6.46 15.07
N LYS A 105 18.97 -7.56 15.58
CA LYS A 105 20.39 -7.63 15.96
C LYS A 105 21.35 -7.35 14.81
N GLU A 106 20.96 -7.63 13.56
CA GLU A 106 21.77 -7.36 12.36
C GLU A 106 22.01 -5.86 12.15
N ASN A 107 21.12 -5.00 12.64
CA ASN A 107 21.29 -3.55 12.61
C ASN A 107 22.55 -3.10 13.37
N LEU A 108 23.02 -3.89 14.36
CA LEU A 108 24.23 -3.56 15.13
C LEU A 108 25.54 -3.67 14.35
N VAL A 109 25.50 -4.15 13.11
CA VAL A 109 26.69 -4.35 12.27
C VAL A 109 26.45 -3.91 10.83
N ASP A 110 25.37 -3.16 10.56
CA ASP A 110 25.09 -2.66 9.22
C ASP A 110 25.85 -1.37 8.87
N GLY A 111 26.49 -0.78 9.88
CA GLY A 111 27.23 0.47 9.79
C GLY A 111 26.32 1.69 9.59
N GLU A 112 25.02 1.55 9.83
CA GLU A 112 24.02 2.61 9.72
C GLU A 112 23.56 3.05 11.11
N PRO A 113 23.88 4.27 11.54
CA PRO A 113 23.51 4.75 12.88
C PRO A 113 21.99 4.90 13.06
N THR A 114 21.22 4.88 11.97
CA THR A 114 19.79 5.16 11.94
C THR A 114 18.90 3.94 12.03
N THR A 115 19.44 2.75 11.76
CA THR A 115 18.80 1.49 12.16
C THR A 115 19.17 1.20 13.62
N LYS A 116 18.48 0.27 14.27
CA LYS A 116 18.82 -0.13 15.63
C LYS A 116 18.41 -1.54 15.97
N TRP A 117 19.14 -2.15 16.87
CA TRP A 117 18.63 -3.29 17.62
C TRP A 117 17.84 -2.77 18.81
N LEU A 118 16.64 -3.32 19.01
CA LEU A 118 15.82 -3.05 20.18
C LEU A 118 15.37 -4.36 20.82
N THR A 119 15.40 -4.42 22.15
CA THR A 119 14.72 -5.45 22.92
C THR A 119 13.78 -4.80 23.93
N PHE A 120 12.63 -5.44 24.18
CA PHE A 120 11.68 -5.04 25.23
C PHE A 120 12.10 -5.52 26.64
N ASP A 121 13.39 -5.80 26.80
CA ASP A 121 14.05 -6.03 28.09
C ASP A 121 14.95 -4.82 28.42
N LYS A 122 15.13 -4.55 29.72
CA LYS A 122 15.99 -3.42 30.20
C LYS A 122 17.49 -3.65 30.01
N THR A 123 17.86 -4.89 29.72
CA THR A 123 19.23 -5.39 29.63
C THR A 123 19.28 -6.44 28.53
N GLY A 124 20.42 -6.65 27.92
CA GLY A 124 20.54 -7.62 26.85
C GLY A 124 21.99 -7.95 26.56
N TRP A 125 22.20 -8.96 25.73
CA TRP A 125 23.53 -9.28 25.22
C TRP A 125 23.48 -9.46 23.72
N VAL A 126 24.60 -9.15 23.06
CA VAL A 126 24.84 -9.45 21.65
C VAL A 126 26.20 -10.13 21.51
N GLU A 127 26.26 -11.14 20.66
CA GLU A 127 27.45 -11.91 20.30
C GLU A 127 27.75 -11.74 18.80
N PHE A 128 29.03 -11.63 18.48
CA PHE A 128 29.55 -11.47 17.13
C PHE A 128 30.56 -12.57 16.85
N ASP A 129 30.36 -13.33 15.78
CA ASP A 129 31.33 -14.31 15.31
C ASP A 129 32.06 -13.76 14.09
N LEU A 130 33.38 -13.81 14.09
CA LEU A 130 34.20 -13.44 12.94
C LEU A 130 34.54 -14.66 12.07
N ASP A 131 34.82 -14.43 10.79
CA ASP A 131 35.28 -15.46 9.85
C ASP A 131 36.65 -16.03 10.28
N GLU A 132 37.50 -15.16 10.81
CA GLU A 132 38.79 -15.49 11.42
C GLU A 132 39.03 -14.70 12.73
N PRO A 133 39.93 -15.18 13.62
CA PRO A 133 40.29 -14.42 14.81
C PRO A 133 40.86 -13.04 14.47
N ALA A 134 40.32 -11.98 15.09
CA ALA A 134 40.81 -10.61 14.89
C ALA A 134 41.39 -10.04 16.19
N LYS A 135 42.51 -9.33 16.07
CA LYS A 135 43.18 -8.66 17.18
C LYS A 135 42.59 -7.27 17.41
N ILE A 136 41.57 -7.20 18.26
CA ILE A 136 40.81 -5.97 18.56
C ILE A 136 41.57 -5.12 19.57
N ALA A 137 41.70 -3.82 19.28
CA ALA A 137 42.32 -2.82 20.13
C ALA A 137 41.33 -1.78 20.65
N LYS A 138 40.22 -1.56 19.94
CA LYS A 138 39.16 -0.62 20.32
C LYS A 138 37.80 -1.11 19.83
N TYR A 139 36.74 -0.56 20.41
CA TYR A 139 35.39 -0.76 19.92
C TYR A 139 34.61 0.56 19.98
N ALA A 140 33.51 0.65 19.25
CA ALA A 140 32.60 1.78 19.34
C ALA A 140 31.15 1.32 19.47
N LEU A 141 30.36 2.13 20.17
CA LEU A 141 28.91 1.98 20.29
C LEU A 141 28.25 3.26 19.77
N THR A 142 27.13 3.12 19.06
CA THR A 142 26.37 4.26 18.52
C THR A 142 24.97 4.32 19.12
N SER A 143 24.55 5.48 19.65
CA SER A 143 23.18 5.67 20.13
C SER A 143 22.16 5.59 18.98
N ALA A 144 20.99 5.02 19.26
CA ALA A 144 19.85 4.90 18.32
C ALA A 144 19.18 6.25 17.95
N ASN A 145 17.96 6.24 17.42
CA ASN A 145 17.26 7.42 16.87
C ASN A 145 16.31 8.19 17.83
N ASP A 146 15.70 7.56 18.84
CA ASP A 146 14.48 8.11 19.48
C ASP A 146 14.52 8.32 21.01
N HIS A 147 14.88 7.30 21.81
CA HIS A 147 14.74 7.27 23.27
C HIS A 147 16.10 7.18 24.00
N ASP A 148 16.55 8.29 24.61
CA ASP A 148 17.84 8.36 25.29
C ASP A 148 17.89 7.53 26.57
N GLU A 149 16.75 7.33 27.22
CA GLU A 149 16.58 6.49 28.39
C GLU A 149 16.81 4.99 28.10
N ARG A 150 16.72 4.58 26.83
CA ARG A 150 16.91 3.17 26.40
C ARG A 150 18.35 2.85 26.04
N ASP A 151 19.24 3.83 25.91
CA ASP A 151 20.62 3.59 25.49
C ASP A 151 21.45 2.90 26.60
N PRO A 152 22.54 2.18 26.27
CA PRO A 152 23.38 1.50 27.26
C PRO A 152 24.15 2.48 28.15
N VAL A 153 24.24 2.18 29.46
CA VAL A 153 25.02 2.97 30.44
C VAL A 153 26.11 2.13 31.10
N ASP A 154 25.82 0.85 31.38
CA ASP A 154 26.78 -0.10 31.94
C ASP A 154 26.83 -1.35 31.06
N TRP A 155 28.04 -1.78 30.67
CA TRP A 155 28.24 -2.99 29.87
C TRP A 155 29.60 -3.63 30.09
N THR A 156 29.72 -4.89 29.65
CA THR A 156 30.96 -5.65 29.60
C THR A 156 31.19 -6.18 28.20
N LEU A 157 32.36 -5.91 27.62
CA LEU A 157 32.81 -6.55 26.39
C LEU A 157 33.65 -7.79 26.74
N LYS A 158 33.36 -8.92 26.09
CA LYS A 158 34.06 -10.20 26.27
C LYS A 158 34.53 -10.76 24.94
N GLY A 159 35.57 -11.60 24.99
CA GLY A 159 36.08 -12.37 23.86
C GLY A 159 36.20 -13.85 24.18
N SER A 160 35.99 -14.71 23.19
CA SER A 160 36.13 -16.17 23.31
C SER A 160 36.75 -16.77 22.05
N ALA A 161 37.52 -17.85 22.24
CA ALA A 161 38.12 -18.61 21.15
C ALA A 161 37.19 -19.72 20.63
N ASP A 162 36.21 -20.16 21.43
CA ASP A 162 35.33 -21.30 21.13
C ASP A 162 33.83 -21.00 21.28
N GLY A 163 33.47 -19.77 21.66
CA GLY A 163 32.09 -19.33 21.86
C GLY A 163 31.47 -19.78 23.18
N THR A 164 32.19 -20.53 24.02
CA THR A 164 31.70 -21.05 25.30
C THR A 164 32.49 -20.50 26.49
N ASP A 165 33.81 -20.40 26.39
CA ASP A 165 34.69 -19.86 27.43
C ASP A 165 34.97 -18.37 27.18
N TRP A 166 34.28 -17.50 27.92
CA TRP A 166 34.32 -16.04 27.72
C TRP A 166 35.27 -15.34 28.69
N ARG A 167 36.19 -14.51 28.15
CA ARG A 167 37.08 -13.63 28.91
C ARG A 167 36.63 -12.18 28.80
N THR A 168 36.49 -11.48 29.91
CA THR A 168 36.25 -10.03 29.93
C THR A 168 37.43 -9.26 29.34
N LEU A 169 37.14 -8.38 28.39
CA LEU A 169 38.09 -7.50 27.70
C LEU A 169 37.97 -6.05 28.20
N ASP A 170 36.74 -5.60 28.47
CA ASP A 170 36.47 -4.26 28.99
C ASP A 170 35.20 -4.24 29.84
N THR A 171 35.10 -3.28 30.75
CA THR A 171 33.90 -3.01 31.56
C THR A 171 33.72 -1.52 31.70
N ARG A 172 32.55 -1.02 31.30
CA ARG A 172 32.17 0.39 31.37
C ARG A 172 30.98 0.55 32.31
N SER A 173 30.93 1.70 32.97
CA SER A 173 29.82 2.05 33.85
C SER A 173 29.62 3.55 33.91
N GLY A 174 28.37 3.99 33.97
CA GLY A 174 28.01 5.40 34.03
C GLY A 174 28.30 6.17 32.72
N GLU A 175 28.31 5.48 31.59
CA GLU A 175 28.44 6.11 30.27
C GLU A 175 27.13 6.80 29.86
N SER A 176 27.23 7.80 28.99
CA SER A 176 26.09 8.51 28.42
C SER A 176 26.37 8.86 26.96
N PHE A 177 25.30 9.05 26.20
CA PHE A 177 25.31 9.62 24.85
C PHE A 177 24.64 10.99 24.91
N ASP A 178 25.35 12.03 24.48
CA ASP A 178 24.90 13.42 24.60
C ASP A 178 23.96 13.83 23.44
N GLU A 179 23.99 13.08 22.33
CA GLU A 179 23.21 13.29 21.11
C GLU A 179 22.70 11.93 20.57
N ARG A 180 21.63 11.95 19.77
CA ARG A 180 21.21 10.77 18.99
C ARG A 180 22.22 10.50 17.87
N PHE A 181 22.36 9.24 17.45
CA PHE A 181 23.33 8.82 16.43
C PHE A 181 24.80 9.06 16.81
N GLN A 182 25.07 9.30 18.09
CA GLN A 182 26.41 9.57 18.57
C GLN A 182 27.20 8.28 18.69
N THR A 183 28.28 8.15 17.91
CA THR A 183 29.26 7.07 18.06
C THR A 183 30.32 7.44 19.09
N LYS A 184 30.44 6.64 20.16
CA LYS A 184 31.53 6.75 21.15
C LYS A 184 32.51 5.60 20.98
N THR A 185 33.81 5.92 20.94
CA THR A 185 34.89 4.95 20.77
C THR A 185 35.62 4.71 22.10
N TYR A 186 35.98 3.46 22.35
CA TYR A 186 36.57 2.97 23.58
C TYR A 186 37.82 2.13 23.27
N ASP A 187 38.97 2.53 23.81
CA ASP A 187 40.21 1.75 23.73
C ASP A 187 40.21 0.61 24.75
N LEU A 188 40.68 -0.57 24.32
CA LEU A 188 40.96 -1.70 25.20
C LEU A 188 42.32 -1.50 25.88
N ALA A 189 42.41 -1.88 27.16
CA ALA A 189 43.66 -1.79 27.92
C ALA A 189 44.79 -2.65 27.32
N GLU A 190 44.42 -3.80 26.74
CA GLU A 190 45.30 -4.67 25.97
C GLU A 190 44.55 -5.15 24.73
N THR A 191 45.27 -5.25 23.61
CA THR A 191 44.71 -5.84 22.39
C THR A 191 44.34 -7.30 22.62
N ALA A 192 43.18 -7.73 22.14
CA ALA A 192 42.62 -9.05 22.37
C ALA A 192 42.34 -9.75 21.04
N GLU A 193 42.89 -10.94 20.84
CA GLU A 193 42.69 -11.74 19.63
C GLU A 193 41.69 -12.86 19.91
N TYR A 194 40.50 -12.73 19.33
CA TYR A 194 39.41 -13.68 19.49
C TYR A 194 38.61 -13.79 18.20
N ARG A 195 37.90 -14.91 18.05
CA ARG A 195 36.94 -15.10 16.95
C ARG A 195 35.53 -14.70 17.36
N HIS A 196 35.20 -14.87 18.65
CA HIS A 196 33.88 -14.60 19.18
C HIS A 196 33.96 -13.41 20.14
N PHE A 197 33.05 -12.45 20.01
CA PHE A 197 32.93 -11.29 20.89
C PHE A 197 31.52 -11.22 21.47
N ARG A 198 31.38 -10.73 22.70
CA ARG A 198 30.09 -10.53 23.35
C ARG A 198 30.04 -9.19 24.06
N LEU A 199 29.03 -8.39 23.75
CA LEU A 199 28.68 -7.19 24.51
C LEU A 199 27.50 -7.54 25.43
N GLU A 200 27.72 -7.53 26.74
CA GLU A 200 26.67 -7.71 27.75
C GLU A 200 26.31 -6.35 28.35
N ILE A 201 25.13 -5.84 28.04
CA ILE A 201 24.61 -4.58 28.56
C ILE A 201 23.83 -4.87 29.83
N THR A 202 24.39 -4.45 30.96
CA THR A 202 23.87 -4.71 32.30
C THR A 202 22.95 -3.62 32.83
N LYS A 203 22.93 -2.45 32.18
CA LYS A 203 22.07 -1.33 32.55
C LYS A 203 21.85 -0.36 31.38
N ASN A 204 20.61 0.05 31.16
CA ASN A 204 20.24 1.15 30.26
C ASN A 204 20.15 2.50 31.00
N ASN A 205 19.85 3.57 30.28
CA ASN A 205 19.78 4.94 30.79
C ASN A 205 18.44 5.30 31.48
N GLY A 206 17.76 4.31 32.08
CA GLY A 206 16.60 4.53 32.93
C GLY A 206 15.26 4.06 32.36
N ALA A 207 15.21 3.51 31.15
CA ALA A 207 13.98 2.97 30.58
C ALA A 207 13.43 1.78 31.40
N GLY A 208 12.12 1.78 31.60
CA GLY A 208 11.39 0.79 32.39
C GLY A 208 11.02 -0.50 31.63
N ASP A 209 11.31 -0.56 30.34
CA ASP A 209 10.65 -1.47 29.42
C ASP A 209 11.50 -1.88 28.21
N ALA A 210 12.64 -1.25 27.92
CA ALA A 210 13.41 -1.57 26.72
C ALA A 210 14.90 -1.17 26.80
N LEU A 211 15.69 -1.73 25.88
CA LEU A 211 17.09 -1.42 25.60
C LEU A 211 17.26 -1.27 24.09
N GLN A 212 18.05 -0.29 23.65
CA GLN A 212 18.36 -0.12 22.24
C GLN A 212 19.81 0.27 21.99
N LEU A 213 20.29 -0.02 20.79
CA LEU A 213 21.61 0.41 20.32
C LEU A 213 21.63 0.40 18.78
N ALA A 214 22.21 1.43 18.16
CA ALA A 214 22.27 1.50 16.70
C ALA A 214 23.32 0.54 16.14
N ASP A 215 24.56 0.67 16.59
CA ASP A 215 25.70 0.02 15.96
C ASP A 215 26.79 -0.36 16.97
N VAL A 216 27.51 -1.45 16.68
CA VAL A 216 28.66 -1.97 17.44
C VAL A 216 29.79 -2.28 16.49
N GLN A 217 30.89 -1.55 16.64
CA GLN A 217 32.06 -1.73 15.80
C GLN A 217 33.24 -2.22 16.61
N LEU A 218 33.93 -3.25 16.12
CA LEU A 218 35.19 -3.75 16.67
C LEU A 218 36.32 -3.34 15.72
N ALA A 219 37.49 -2.93 16.23
CA ALA A 219 38.59 -2.50 15.38
C ALA A 219 39.99 -2.87 15.89
N THR A 220 40.91 -3.15 14.96
CA THR A 220 42.30 -3.58 15.24
C THR A 220 43.21 -2.47 15.74
N GLY A 221 42.82 -1.20 15.56
CA GLY A 221 43.62 -0.05 15.98
C GLY A 221 44.71 0.40 15.01
N ASP A 222 44.81 -0.21 13.83
CA ASP A 222 45.73 0.22 12.77
C ASP A 222 45.34 1.60 12.19
N ALA A 223 46.32 2.32 11.64
CA ALA A 223 46.07 3.54 10.86
C ALA A 223 45.30 3.19 9.57
N GLU A 224 44.52 4.14 9.03
CA GLU A 224 43.72 3.96 7.80
C GLU A 224 44.48 3.13 6.76
N THR A 225 43.91 1.98 6.39
CA THR A 225 44.32 1.25 5.19
C THR A 225 44.28 2.25 4.02
N PRO A 226 45.32 2.34 3.18
CA PRO A 226 45.31 3.30 2.08
C PRO A 226 44.04 3.14 1.26
N THR A 227 43.32 4.24 1.04
CA THR A 227 42.12 4.24 0.21
C THR A 227 42.43 3.55 -1.12
N PRO A 228 41.71 2.47 -1.49
CA PRO A 228 41.88 1.83 -2.78
C PRO A 228 41.77 2.87 -3.90
N GLU A 229 42.69 2.82 -4.87
CA GLU A 229 42.77 3.83 -5.94
C GLU A 229 41.50 3.87 -6.79
N ASP A 230 40.86 2.71 -6.97
CA ASP A 230 39.71 2.50 -7.84
C ASP A 230 38.48 2.05 -7.04
N MET A 231 37.29 2.18 -7.63
CA MET A 231 36.02 1.70 -7.07
C MET A 231 36.13 0.24 -6.59
N LEU A 232 35.52 -0.08 -5.45
CA LEU A 232 35.41 -1.45 -4.95
C LEU A 232 34.36 -2.23 -5.74
N SER A 233 34.67 -3.49 -6.06
CA SER A 233 33.73 -4.47 -6.60
C SER A 233 34.17 -5.87 -6.14
N LEU A 234 33.54 -6.40 -5.10
CA LEU A 234 33.93 -7.67 -4.47
C LEU A 234 32.72 -8.50 -4.02
N VAL A 235 32.88 -9.82 -3.95
CA VAL A 235 31.82 -10.72 -3.47
C VAL A 235 31.65 -10.50 -1.97
N ASP A 236 30.40 -10.31 -1.58
CA ASP A 236 29.94 -9.98 -0.24
C ASP A 236 28.71 -10.86 0.07
N ARG A 237 28.24 -10.84 1.32
CA ARG A 237 27.03 -11.55 1.74
C ARG A 237 25.74 -10.86 1.30
N GLY A 238 25.82 -9.59 0.91
CA GLY A 238 24.66 -8.78 0.51
C GLY A 238 24.45 -7.59 1.45
N PRO A 239 23.39 -6.79 1.24
CA PRO A 239 23.08 -5.65 2.10
C PRO A 239 22.89 -6.08 3.55
N SER A 240 23.60 -5.43 4.46
CA SER A 240 23.52 -5.66 5.90
C SER A 240 22.17 -5.24 6.50
N GLY A 241 21.43 -4.34 5.85
CA GLY A 241 20.10 -3.91 6.24
C GLY A 241 19.20 -3.63 5.04
N SER A 242 17.92 -3.95 5.17
CA SER A 242 16.87 -3.61 4.20
C SER A 242 15.52 -3.55 4.91
N PRO A 243 14.66 -2.56 4.61
CA PRO A 243 13.30 -2.52 5.16
C PRO A 243 12.44 -3.71 4.77
N THR A 244 12.73 -4.42 3.67
CA THR A 244 11.83 -5.44 3.08
C THR A 244 12.54 -6.75 2.66
N ALA A 245 13.87 -6.79 2.67
CA ALA A 245 14.66 -7.96 2.28
C ALA A 245 15.43 -8.56 3.46
N LYS A 246 15.88 -9.81 3.31
CA LYS A 246 16.72 -10.48 4.31
C LYS A 246 18.07 -9.76 4.42
N ALA A 247 18.47 -9.43 5.65
CA ALA A 247 19.79 -8.89 5.94
C ALA A 247 20.91 -9.92 5.67
N GLY A 248 22.05 -9.44 5.17
CA GLY A 248 23.25 -10.26 4.94
C GLY A 248 23.04 -11.38 3.91
N ALA A 249 22.17 -11.15 2.93
CA ALA A 249 21.88 -12.10 1.86
C ALA A 249 21.78 -11.42 0.50
N GLY A 250 22.04 -12.16 -0.58
CA GLY A 250 21.68 -11.77 -1.94
C GLY A 250 20.16 -11.68 -2.14
N PHE A 251 19.72 -11.45 -3.36
CA PHE A 251 18.29 -11.49 -3.69
C PHE A 251 17.76 -12.93 -3.67
N THR A 252 18.42 -13.88 -4.34
CA THR A 252 18.02 -15.31 -4.31
C THR A 252 18.93 -16.18 -3.43
N GLY A 253 20.18 -15.77 -3.24
CA GLY A 253 21.22 -16.53 -2.57
C GLY A 253 21.69 -15.92 -1.25
N LYS A 254 22.85 -16.38 -0.78
CA LYS A 254 23.56 -15.89 0.42
C LYS A 254 24.68 -14.90 0.08
N HIS A 255 24.95 -14.67 -1.20
CA HIS A 255 26.01 -13.79 -1.67
C HIS A 255 25.51 -12.81 -2.72
N ALA A 256 26.24 -11.70 -2.88
CA ALA A 256 26.05 -10.72 -3.93
C ALA A 256 27.36 -9.98 -4.19
N LEU A 257 27.51 -9.32 -5.33
CA LEU A 257 28.66 -8.46 -5.59
C LEU A 257 28.42 -7.06 -5.00
N ARG A 258 29.18 -6.67 -3.98
CA ARG A 258 29.19 -5.29 -3.47
C ARG A 258 29.98 -4.39 -4.40
N TYR A 259 29.42 -3.24 -4.77
CA TYR A 259 30.14 -2.11 -5.37
C TYR A 259 30.14 -0.93 -4.40
N ALA A 260 31.26 -0.22 -4.28
CA ALA A 260 31.35 0.94 -3.38
C ALA A 260 32.49 1.89 -3.75
N GLY A 261 32.36 3.16 -3.36
CA GLY A 261 33.42 4.14 -3.54
C GLY A 261 33.03 5.55 -3.11
N ARG A 262 33.94 6.49 -3.38
CA ARG A 262 33.69 7.92 -3.24
C ARG A 262 33.80 8.59 -4.59
N HIS A 263 32.81 9.41 -4.91
CA HIS A 263 32.93 10.47 -5.90
C HIS A 263 33.70 11.62 -5.24
N THR A 264 34.95 11.85 -5.67
CA THR A 264 35.85 12.83 -5.06
C THR A 264 35.90 14.19 -5.78
N ALA A 265 35.43 14.23 -7.02
CA ALA A 265 35.30 15.46 -7.79
C ALA A 265 33.98 16.20 -7.49
N ASP A 266 33.97 17.53 -7.65
CA ASP A 266 32.73 18.33 -7.59
C ASP A 266 31.85 18.12 -8.85
N GLY A 267 32.50 17.76 -9.98
CA GLY A 267 31.87 17.61 -11.29
C GLY A 267 31.43 16.19 -11.59
N ARG A 268 31.59 15.76 -12.85
CA ARG A 268 31.32 14.37 -13.23
C ARG A 268 32.43 13.46 -12.72
N ALA A 269 32.06 12.33 -12.13
CA ALA A 269 32.95 11.20 -11.91
C ALA A 269 32.28 9.90 -12.36
N TYR A 270 33.11 8.92 -12.72
CA TYR A 270 32.65 7.61 -13.16
C TYR A 270 33.69 6.53 -12.87
N SER A 271 33.23 5.29 -12.75
CA SER A 271 34.06 4.09 -12.72
C SER A 271 33.32 2.91 -13.33
N TYR A 272 33.99 2.13 -14.17
CA TYR A 272 33.45 0.92 -14.78
C TYR A 272 34.35 -0.23 -14.36
N ASN A 273 33.89 -1.08 -13.43
CA ASN A 273 34.67 -2.23 -12.98
C ASN A 273 34.32 -3.48 -13.77
N LYS A 274 35.34 -4.27 -14.11
CA LYS A 274 35.18 -5.60 -14.69
C LYS A 274 34.75 -6.56 -13.59
N VAL A 275 33.87 -7.50 -13.93
CA VAL A 275 33.42 -8.56 -13.01
C VAL A 275 33.72 -9.93 -13.61
N PHE A 276 33.18 -10.21 -14.80
CA PHE A 276 33.34 -11.47 -15.52
C PHE A 276 33.94 -11.27 -16.90
N ASP A 277 34.85 -12.16 -17.29
CA ASP A 277 35.20 -12.40 -18.69
C ASP A 277 34.27 -13.49 -19.24
N VAL A 278 33.57 -13.19 -20.34
CA VAL A 278 32.57 -14.08 -20.93
C VAL A 278 32.76 -14.15 -22.45
N ASP A 279 32.21 -15.17 -23.09
CA ASP A 279 32.19 -15.29 -24.56
C ASP A 279 30.75 -15.58 -25.02
N VAL A 280 29.84 -14.61 -24.82
CA VAL A 280 28.39 -14.81 -25.05
C VAL A 280 27.93 -14.13 -26.33
N LYS A 281 27.42 -14.91 -27.29
CA LYS A 281 26.91 -14.38 -28.55
C LYS A 281 25.52 -13.76 -28.40
N VAL A 282 25.37 -12.52 -28.84
CA VAL A 282 24.08 -11.80 -28.83
C VAL A 282 23.29 -12.12 -30.11
N ASP A 283 22.09 -12.66 -29.96
CA ASP A 283 21.09 -12.76 -31.01
C ASP A 283 19.97 -11.72 -30.82
N ARG A 284 18.99 -11.67 -31.72
CA ARG A 284 17.91 -10.66 -31.69
C ARG A 284 17.00 -10.74 -30.45
N ARG A 285 17.05 -11.84 -29.69
CA ARG A 285 16.25 -12.12 -28.49
C ARG A 285 17.11 -12.30 -27.25
N THR A 286 18.41 -11.99 -27.31
CA THR A 286 19.21 -11.98 -26.10
C THR A 286 18.75 -10.84 -25.20
N GLU A 287 18.57 -11.16 -23.91
CA GLU A 287 18.22 -10.25 -22.82
C GLU A 287 19.34 -10.25 -21.78
N LEU A 288 19.60 -9.09 -21.20
CA LEU A 288 20.36 -8.92 -19.97
C LEU A 288 19.37 -8.72 -18.83
N SER A 289 19.52 -9.44 -17.72
CA SER A 289 18.75 -9.25 -16.50
C SER A 289 19.67 -9.27 -15.27
N TYR A 290 19.30 -8.52 -14.23
CA TYR A 290 20.01 -8.50 -12.94
C TYR A 290 19.14 -7.90 -11.82
N LYS A 291 19.55 -8.13 -10.57
CA LYS A 291 19.01 -7.49 -9.37
C LYS A 291 20.04 -6.50 -8.82
N ILE A 292 19.60 -5.31 -8.45
CA ILE A 292 20.50 -4.28 -7.92
C ILE A 292 19.92 -3.57 -6.70
N PHE A 293 20.74 -3.39 -5.69
CA PHE A 293 20.42 -2.73 -4.44
C PHE A 293 21.33 -1.51 -4.28
N PRO A 294 20.94 -0.31 -4.74
CA PRO A 294 21.65 0.91 -4.39
C PRO A 294 21.36 1.25 -2.93
N SER A 295 22.41 1.44 -2.13
CA SER A 295 22.25 1.80 -0.72
C SER A 295 22.55 3.26 -0.48
N MET A 296 21.69 3.86 0.32
CA MET A 296 21.72 5.25 0.74
C MET A 296 21.80 5.25 2.26
N ALA A 297 22.83 5.88 2.81
CA ALA A 297 22.87 6.14 4.25
C ALA A 297 21.79 7.16 4.61
N ASP A 298 21.14 7.03 5.76
CA ASP A 298 20.07 7.95 6.12
C ASP A 298 20.61 9.38 6.29
N GLY A 299 19.88 10.34 5.73
CA GLY A 299 20.29 11.75 5.59
C GLY A 299 21.03 12.07 4.28
N ASP A 300 21.48 11.07 3.52
CA ASP A 300 22.02 11.25 2.16
C ASP A 300 20.88 11.43 1.15
N LEU A 301 20.43 12.66 0.95
CA LEU A 301 19.34 12.99 0.02
C LEU A 301 19.83 13.21 -1.43
N ASP A 302 21.08 12.86 -1.75
CA ASP A 302 21.63 13.06 -3.09
C ASP A 302 21.33 11.88 -4.04
N TYR A 303 20.98 10.71 -3.50
CA TYR A 303 20.63 9.49 -4.25
C TYR A 303 21.74 9.04 -5.22
N ASP A 304 22.99 9.39 -4.95
CA ASP A 304 24.09 9.17 -5.90
C ASP A 304 24.32 7.69 -6.21
N ALA A 305 24.08 6.80 -5.25
CA ALA A 305 24.13 5.35 -5.42
C ALA A 305 23.18 4.82 -6.51
N THR A 306 22.13 5.58 -6.89
CA THR A 306 21.22 5.20 -7.97
C THR A 306 21.79 5.45 -9.37
N ASN A 307 22.91 6.17 -9.49
CA ASN A 307 23.63 6.37 -10.76
C ASN A 307 24.48 5.14 -11.10
N VAL A 308 23.84 3.99 -11.23
CA VAL A 308 24.48 2.68 -11.37
C VAL A 308 23.78 1.82 -12.43
N SER A 309 24.55 1.00 -13.16
CA SER A 309 23.99 -0.04 -14.04
C SER A 309 25.00 -1.15 -14.31
N VAL A 310 24.52 -2.30 -14.81
CA VAL A 310 25.38 -3.27 -15.51
C VAL A 310 25.65 -2.76 -16.93
N ASP A 311 26.90 -2.82 -17.37
CA ASP A 311 27.31 -2.52 -18.75
C ASP A 311 28.01 -3.75 -19.33
N LEU A 312 28.01 -3.88 -20.66
CA LEU A 312 28.64 -5.02 -21.35
C LEU A 312 29.70 -4.51 -22.31
N ALA A 313 30.92 -5.05 -22.21
CA ALA A 313 31.95 -4.83 -23.23
C ALA A 313 31.82 -5.88 -24.32
N PHE A 314 31.93 -5.49 -25.59
CA PHE A 314 31.89 -6.40 -26.73
C PHE A 314 33.28 -6.62 -27.32
N THR A 315 33.49 -7.76 -27.97
CA THR A 315 34.78 -8.14 -28.60
C THR A 315 35.23 -7.19 -29.71
N ASP A 316 34.32 -6.40 -30.27
CA ASP A 316 34.64 -5.35 -31.25
C ASP A 316 35.10 -4.03 -30.59
N GLY A 317 35.14 -3.98 -29.25
CA GLY A 317 35.54 -2.88 -28.38
C GLY A 317 34.47 -1.82 -28.11
N THR A 318 33.21 -2.04 -28.50
CA THR A 318 32.08 -1.17 -28.10
C THR A 318 31.52 -1.59 -26.74
N HIS A 319 30.72 -0.72 -26.11
CA HIS A 319 29.99 -1.04 -24.88
C HIS A 319 28.48 -0.93 -25.07
N LEU A 320 27.69 -1.63 -24.25
CA LEU A 320 26.22 -1.58 -24.33
C LEU A 320 25.70 -0.15 -24.12
N SER A 321 26.35 0.59 -23.23
CA SER A 321 26.10 2.01 -22.99
C SER A 321 26.26 2.90 -24.24
N ASP A 322 27.09 2.53 -25.22
CA ASP A 322 27.23 3.24 -26.51
C ASP A 322 26.08 2.96 -27.48
N LEU A 323 25.37 1.84 -27.30
CA LEU A 323 24.38 1.30 -28.24
C LEU A 323 22.95 1.78 -27.98
N LYS A 324 22.75 2.64 -26.97
CA LYS A 324 21.44 3.21 -26.58
C LYS A 324 20.42 2.13 -26.21
N ALA A 325 20.87 1.09 -25.51
CA ALA A 325 19.98 0.13 -24.87
C ALA A 325 19.06 0.86 -23.88
N THR A 326 17.84 0.33 -23.73
CA THR A 326 16.90 0.79 -22.69
C THR A 326 16.56 -0.37 -21.78
N ASP A 327 16.19 -0.06 -20.54
CA ASP A 327 15.55 -1.02 -19.65
C ASP A 327 14.12 -1.36 -20.13
N GLN A 328 13.46 -2.25 -19.41
CA GLN A 328 12.09 -2.70 -19.67
C GLN A 328 11.02 -1.61 -19.52
N HIS A 329 11.37 -0.48 -18.91
CA HIS A 329 10.49 0.68 -18.72
C HIS A 329 10.73 1.76 -19.80
N GLY A 330 11.75 1.58 -20.65
CA GLY A 330 12.08 2.47 -21.76
C GLY A 330 13.05 3.59 -21.38
N PHE A 331 13.68 3.54 -20.21
CA PHE A 331 14.72 4.47 -19.80
C PHE A 331 16.10 4.00 -20.28
N PRO A 332 17.07 4.90 -20.53
CA PRO A 332 18.40 4.50 -20.96
C PRO A 332 19.09 3.58 -19.94
N LEU A 333 19.61 2.44 -20.41
CA LEU A 333 20.38 1.51 -19.58
C LEU A 333 21.85 1.96 -19.52
N THR A 334 22.07 3.02 -18.75
CA THR A 334 23.39 3.57 -18.40
C THR A 334 23.31 4.06 -16.96
N PRO A 335 24.44 4.20 -16.23
CA PRO A 335 24.39 4.57 -14.82
C PRO A 335 23.66 5.91 -14.61
N ARG A 336 24.02 6.93 -15.39
CA ARG A 336 23.31 8.23 -15.39
C ARG A 336 21.86 8.13 -15.84
N GLY A 337 21.57 7.32 -16.87
CA GLY A 337 20.21 7.16 -17.38
C GLY A 337 19.25 6.58 -16.33
N GLN A 338 19.73 5.66 -15.50
CA GLN A 338 18.98 5.10 -14.37
C GLN A 338 18.80 6.13 -13.24
N GLY A 339 19.86 6.88 -12.91
CA GLY A 339 19.80 7.97 -11.93
C GLY A 339 18.82 9.08 -12.33
N ASP A 340 18.90 9.56 -13.57
CA ASP A 340 18.01 10.59 -14.14
C ASP A 340 16.54 10.13 -14.19
N ALA A 341 16.31 8.83 -14.43
CA ALA A 341 14.97 8.24 -14.47
C ALA A 341 14.33 8.08 -13.07
N LYS A 342 15.13 8.13 -12.00
CA LYS A 342 14.70 7.88 -10.61
C LYS A 342 13.94 6.54 -10.46
N ILE A 343 14.33 5.55 -11.26
CA ILE A 343 13.63 4.27 -11.36
C ILE A 343 14.09 3.26 -10.31
N LEU A 344 15.35 3.38 -9.86
CA LEU A 344 15.92 2.53 -8.82
C LEU A 344 15.59 3.08 -7.43
N TYR A 345 15.02 2.23 -6.59
CA TYR A 345 14.75 2.48 -5.18
C TYR A 345 16.01 2.23 -4.36
N VAL A 346 16.31 3.18 -3.49
CA VAL A 346 17.39 3.04 -2.51
C VAL A 346 16.97 2.07 -1.41
N ASN A 347 17.95 1.39 -0.83
CA ASN A 347 17.78 0.45 0.28
C ASN A 347 16.77 -0.66 -0.03
N GLN A 348 16.58 -0.98 -1.31
CA GLN A 348 15.65 -1.98 -1.82
C GLN A 348 16.29 -2.72 -3.00
N TRP A 349 15.95 -4.00 -3.18
CA TRP A 349 16.29 -4.70 -4.41
C TRP A 349 15.43 -4.20 -5.58
N ASN A 350 16.06 -4.00 -6.74
CA ASN A 350 15.42 -3.57 -7.97
C ASN A 350 15.66 -4.60 -9.07
N SER A 351 14.62 -4.89 -9.87
CA SER A 351 14.72 -5.80 -11.02
C SER A 351 14.95 -5.00 -12.30
N VAL A 352 16.07 -5.26 -12.99
CA VAL A 352 16.40 -4.59 -14.26
C VAL A 352 16.52 -5.63 -15.37
N ARG A 353 15.86 -5.37 -16.50
CA ARG A 353 15.91 -6.21 -17.70
C ARG A 353 16.08 -5.35 -18.95
N SER A 354 16.79 -5.86 -19.93
CA SER A 354 16.97 -5.19 -21.22
C SER A 354 17.11 -6.18 -22.36
N GLY A 355 16.23 -6.05 -23.36
CA GLY A 355 16.33 -6.80 -24.61
C GLY A 355 17.50 -6.30 -25.47
N ILE A 356 18.74 -6.58 -25.05
CA ILE A 356 19.98 -6.10 -25.68
C ILE A 356 20.11 -6.56 -27.14
N GLY A 357 19.46 -7.66 -27.53
CA GLY A 357 19.41 -8.13 -28.91
C GLY A 357 18.86 -7.09 -29.91
N SER A 358 18.06 -6.12 -29.44
CA SER A 358 17.53 -5.03 -30.27
C SER A 358 18.62 -4.06 -30.78
N VAL A 359 19.72 -3.92 -30.04
CA VAL A 359 20.81 -2.97 -30.34
C VAL A 359 22.17 -3.65 -30.57
N ALA A 360 22.34 -4.89 -30.09
CA ALA A 360 23.63 -5.59 -30.09
C ALA A 360 23.63 -6.92 -30.86
N ALA A 361 22.56 -7.31 -31.56
CA ALA A 361 22.53 -8.58 -32.30
C ALA A 361 23.70 -8.72 -33.29
N GLY A 362 24.40 -9.87 -33.21
CA GLY A 362 25.58 -10.19 -34.00
C GLY A 362 26.91 -9.83 -33.33
N LYS A 363 26.89 -9.12 -32.21
CA LYS A 363 28.05 -8.91 -31.35
C LYS A 363 28.26 -10.10 -30.40
N THR A 364 29.42 -10.16 -29.80
CA THR A 364 29.78 -11.11 -28.74
C THR A 364 30.18 -10.31 -27.51
N VAL A 365 29.54 -10.59 -26.39
CA VAL A 365 29.88 -10.03 -25.08
C VAL A 365 31.21 -10.65 -24.66
N ASP A 366 32.17 -9.79 -24.36
CA ASP A 366 33.54 -10.11 -23.91
C ASP A 366 33.63 -9.99 -22.38
N ARG A 367 32.95 -9.01 -21.79
CA ARG A 367 32.95 -8.79 -20.34
C ARG A 367 31.64 -8.23 -19.81
N VAL A 368 31.33 -8.61 -18.58
CA VAL A 368 30.28 -8.01 -17.74
C VAL A 368 30.90 -6.99 -16.80
N LEU A 369 30.34 -5.78 -16.75
CA LEU A 369 30.82 -4.66 -15.96
C LEU A 369 29.75 -4.17 -14.97
N VAL A 370 30.18 -3.70 -13.80
CA VAL A 370 29.36 -2.85 -12.91
C VAL A 370 29.86 -1.41 -13.00
N ALA A 371 28.96 -0.46 -13.21
CA ALA A 371 29.33 0.90 -13.57
C ALA A 371 28.62 1.96 -12.72
N TYR A 372 29.37 2.97 -12.30
CA TYR A 372 28.91 4.21 -11.65
C TYR A 372 29.25 5.41 -12.55
N ASP A 373 28.33 6.35 -12.74
CA ASP A 373 28.57 7.63 -13.45
C ASP A 373 27.58 8.70 -12.98
N SER A 374 28.02 9.58 -12.08
CA SER A 374 27.22 10.69 -11.58
C SER A 374 27.72 12.03 -12.12
N PRO A 375 26.82 12.97 -12.48
CA PRO A 375 27.19 14.28 -12.98
C PRO A 375 27.67 15.27 -11.89
N LYS A 376 27.42 14.99 -10.61
CA LYS A 376 27.73 15.87 -9.47
C LYS A 376 28.35 15.08 -8.32
N GLY A 377 29.20 15.75 -7.55
CA GLY A 377 29.79 15.24 -6.32
C GLY A 377 30.29 16.41 -5.44
N PRO A 378 31.09 16.16 -4.39
CA PRO A 378 31.51 14.84 -3.92
C PRO A 378 30.37 14.05 -3.28
N ALA A 379 30.45 12.73 -3.31
CA ALA A 379 29.44 11.83 -2.75
C ALA A 379 30.07 10.50 -2.32
N LYS A 380 29.40 9.76 -1.45
CA LYS A 380 29.71 8.35 -1.20
C LYS A 380 28.64 7.52 -1.90
N PHE A 381 29.02 6.35 -2.41
CA PHE A 381 28.05 5.43 -2.98
C PHE A 381 28.41 4.00 -2.63
N ARG A 382 27.40 3.18 -2.41
CA ARG A 382 27.52 1.74 -2.26
C ARG A 382 26.27 1.03 -2.76
N GLY A 383 26.39 -0.26 -3.00
CA GLY A 383 25.26 -1.14 -3.24
C GLY A 383 25.69 -2.56 -3.60
N TRP A 384 24.72 -3.38 -3.96
CA TRP A 384 24.94 -4.78 -4.30
C TRP A 384 24.29 -5.15 -5.64
N LEU A 385 24.91 -6.08 -6.35
CA LEU A 385 24.47 -6.65 -7.62
C LEU A 385 24.33 -8.16 -7.46
N ASP A 386 23.21 -8.72 -7.93
CA ASP A 386 22.93 -10.16 -7.86
C ASP A 386 22.17 -10.63 -9.11
N ASP A 387 22.07 -11.95 -9.29
CA ASP A 387 21.36 -12.65 -10.37
C ASP A 387 21.66 -12.11 -11.77
N VAL A 388 22.93 -11.88 -12.09
CA VAL A 388 23.30 -11.34 -13.41
C VAL A 388 23.17 -12.45 -14.44
N ALA A 389 22.30 -12.26 -15.44
CA ALA A 389 22.11 -13.21 -16.54
C ALA A 389 22.13 -12.53 -17.90
N ILE A 390 22.79 -13.17 -18.87
CA ILE A 390 22.70 -12.88 -20.29
C ILE A 390 22.16 -14.14 -20.93
N GLU A 391 20.90 -14.12 -21.32
CA GLU A 391 20.25 -15.32 -21.82
C GLU A 391 19.33 -15.01 -22.99
N ARG A 392 18.84 -16.07 -23.63
CA ARG A 392 17.87 -15.91 -24.70
C ARG A 392 16.47 -15.79 -24.12
N ALA A 393 15.88 -14.60 -24.19
CA ALA A 393 14.50 -14.41 -23.81
C ALA A 393 13.55 -15.30 -24.65
N GLU A 394 12.65 -15.97 -23.94
CA GLU A 394 11.53 -16.65 -24.58
C GLU A 394 10.67 -15.62 -25.31
N PRO A 395 10.16 -15.95 -26.52
CA PRO A 395 9.36 -14.99 -27.26
C PRO A 395 8.09 -14.66 -26.45
N GLU A 396 7.90 -13.38 -26.16
CA GLU A 396 6.70 -12.88 -25.50
C GLU A 396 5.47 -13.33 -26.30
N ARG A 397 4.58 -14.05 -25.63
CA ARG A 397 3.30 -14.48 -26.17
C ARG A 397 2.20 -13.90 -25.29
N PRO A 398 1.15 -13.33 -25.89
CA PRO A 398 -0.04 -12.98 -25.12
C PRO A 398 -0.48 -14.18 -24.30
N LYS A 399 -0.75 -13.95 -23.01
CA LYS A 399 -1.30 -15.01 -22.16
C LYS A 399 -2.66 -15.45 -22.69
N ALA A 400 -3.02 -16.70 -22.45
CA ALA A 400 -4.27 -17.27 -22.95
C ALA A 400 -5.50 -16.59 -22.29
N HIS A 401 -5.35 -16.19 -21.03
CA HIS A 401 -6.37 -15.51 -20.24
C HIS A 401 -5.82 -14.23 -19.62
N LEU A 402 -6.66 -13.21 -19.43
CA LEU A 402 -6.22 -11.93 -18.84
C LEU A 402 -5.81 -12.10 -17.38
N SER A 403 -6.50 -12.99 -16.67
CA SER A 403 -6.16 -13.38 -15.30
C SER A 403 -4.77 -14.04 -15.14
N ASP A 404 -4.14 -14.48 -16.23
CA ASP A 404 -2.77 -15.04 -16.19
C ASP A 404 -1.68 -13.97 -16.08
N TYR A 405 -2.00 -12.71 -16.40
CA TYR A 405 -1.12 -11.55 -16.20
C TYR A 405 -1.07 -11.10 -14.74
N VAL A 406 -2.09 -11.45 -13.95
CA VAL A 406 -2.22 -11.02 -12.57
C VAL A 406 -1.20 -11.71 -11.68
N LEU A 407 -0.51 -10.95 -10.84
CA LEU A 407 0.36 -11.47 -9.78
C LEU A 407 -0.24 -11.11 -8.43
N THR A 408 -0.63 -12.12 -7.64
CA THR A 408 -1.18 -11.86 -6.29
C THR A 408 -0.08 -11.55 -5.28
N THR A 409 1.19 -11.90 -5.55
CA THR A 409 2.36 -11.47 -4.77
C THR A 409 2.74 -10.00 -4.99
N ARG A 410 2.09 -9.29 -5.93
CA ARG A 410 2.35 -7.87 -6.13
C ARG A 410 1.98 -7.08 -4.86
N GLY A 411 2.96 -6.38 -4.30
CA GLY A 411 2.91 -5.57 -3.08
C GLY A 411 3.16 -6.30 -1.77
N THR A 412 3.56 -7.58 -1.81
CA THR A 412 3.86 -8.38 -0.61
C THR A 412 5.30 -8.21 -0.11
N ASN A 413 6.17 -7.54 -0.88
CA ASN A 413 7.54 -7.21 -0.48
C ASN A 413 7.52 -5.89 0.31
N SER A 414 6.89 -5.91 1.47
CA SER A 414 6.54 -4.76 2.32
C SER A 414 6.71 -5.11 3.79
N THR A 415 6.86 -4.10 4.65
CA THR A 415 6.84 -4.24 6.12
C THR A 415 6.16 -3.03 6.77
N GLY A 416 6.00 -3.06 8.09
CA GLY A 416 5.49 -1.90 8.83
C GLY A 416 6.39 -0.66 8.80
N GLY A 417 7.66 -0.79 8.38
CA GLY A 417 8.57 0.35 8.23
C GLY A 417 8.69 0.88 6.80
N PHE A 418 8.24 0.13 5.79
CA PHE A 418 8.28 0.54 4.39
C PHE A 418 7.32 -0.30 3.54
N SER A 419 6.39 0.35 2.86
CA SER A 419 5.39 -0.29 2.02
C SER A 419 5.74 -0.27 0.54
N ARG A 420 5.50 -1.42 -0.10
CA ARG A 420 5.40 -1.55 -1.56
C ARG A 420 4.00 -1.99 -1.96
N GLY A 421 3.02 -1.77 -1.10
CA GLY A 421 1.61 -2.10 -1.30
C GLY A 421 0.94 -2.84 -0.13
N ASN A 422 1.70 -3.25 0.90
CA ASN A 422 1.22 -3.97 2.10
C ASN A 422 0.12 -5.01 1.83
N ASN A 423 0.29 -5.76 0.74
CA ASN A 423 -0.70 -6.69 0.23
C ASN A 423 -0.49 -8.12 0.75
N ILE A 424 -1.55 -8.93 0.70
CA ILE A 424 -1.46 -10.39 0.82
C ILE A 424 -1.69 -11.09 -0.54
N PRO A 425 -1.12 -12.28 -0.78
CA PRO A 425 -1.32 -13.06 -1.99
C PRO A 425 -2.65 -13.83 -2.02
N ALA A 426 -3.77 -13.09 -1.97
CA ALA A 426 -5.12 -13.65 -1.90
C ALA A 426 -5.56 -14.36 -3.19
N THR A 427 -5.80 -15.66 -3.09
CA THR A 427 -6.53 -16.43 -4.10
C THR A 427 -8.02 -16.43 -3.74
N ALA A 428 -8.84 -15.74 -4.55
CA ALA A 428 -10.24 -15.45 -4.25
C ALA A 428 -11.07 -15.30 -5.53
N VAL A 429 -12.39 -15.20 -5.40
CA VAL A 429 -13.28 -14.69 -6.47
C VAL A 429 -13.51 -13.17 -6.27
N PRO A 430 -13.94 -12.41 -7.29
CA PRO A 430 -14.21 -10.98 -7.13
C PRO A 430 -15.20 -10.70 -5.99
N HIS A 431 -14.86 -9.78 -5.09
CA HIS A 431 -15.59 -9.46 -3.84
C HIS A 431 -15.87 -10.69 -2.95
N GLY A 432 -15.04 -11.72 -3.03
CA GLY A 432 -15.30 -13.02 -2.39
C GLY A 432 -15.44 -12.93 -0.87
N PHE A 433 -16.26 -13.80 -0.29
CA PHE A 433 -16.47 -13.88 1.15
C PHE A 433 -15.20 -14.23 1.90
N ASN A 434 -14.47 -15.27 1.46
CA ASN A 434 -13.15 -15.61 2.00
C ASN A 434 -12.05 -15.24 1.01
N PHE A 435 -10.92 -14.80 1.55
CA PHE A 435 -9.64 -14.95 0.88
C PHE A 435 -8.98 -16.26 1.30
N TRP A 436 -8.29 -16.89 0.37
CA TRP A 436 -7.41 -18.01 0.67
C TRP A 436 -5.98 -17.64 0.33
N THR A 437 -5.08 -17.66 1.31
CA THR A 437 -3.71 -17.15 1.15
C THR A 437 -2.68 -18.12 1.73
N PRO A 438 -1.49 -18.27 1.09
CA PRO A 438 -0.32 -18.78 1.80
C PRO A 438 0.08 -17.82 2.93
N VAL A 439 0.70 -18.36 3.98
CA VAL A 439 1.07 -17.65 5.21
C VAL A 439 2.50 -18.02 5.59
N THR A 440 3.39 -17.03 5.70
CA THR A 440 4.77 -17.21 6.18
C THR A 440 4.85 -17.06 7.69
N ASN A 441 3.99 -16.23 8.29
CA ASN A 441 3.89 -16.07 9.74
C ASN A 441 2.50 -16.45 10.24
N ALA A 442 2.32 -17.73 10.61
CA ALA A 442 1.05 -18.27 11.06
C ALA A 442 0.58 -17.75 12.43
N GLY A 443 1.40 -16.95 13.12
CA GLY A 443 1.05 -16.29 14.38
C GLY A 443 0.65 -14.82 14.26
N SER A 444 0.72 -14.25 13.05
CA SER A 444 0.41 -12.85 12.82
C SER A 444 -1.07 -12.64 12.53
N LEU A 445 -1.60 -11.50 12.98
CA LEU A 445 -2.87 -10.92 12.52
C LEU A 445 -2.62 -9.64 11.73
N SER A 446 -1.40 -9.40 11.26
CA SER A 446 -1.00 -8.18 10.56
C SER A 446 -0.17 -8.62 9.35
N TRP A 447 1.16 -8.49 9.34
CA TRP A 447 1.98 -9.11 8.28
C TRP A 447 1.99 -10.64 8.37
N LEU A 448 1.04 -11.29 7.68
CA LEU A 448 0.90 -12.75 7.62
C LEU A 448 1.75 -13.40 6.50
N TYR A 449 2.19 -12.60 5.52
CA TYR A 449 3.05 -13.04 4.42
C TYR A 449 4.18 -12.04 4.20
N ASP A 450 5.41 -12.54 4.23
CA ASP A 450 6.63 -11.81 3.87
C ASP A 450 7.19 -12.38 2.58
N TYR A 451 7.51 -11.52 1.61
CA TYR A 451 8.10 -11.98 0.35
C TYR A 451 9.54 -12.50 0.52
N ALA A 452 10.40 -11.73 1.23
CA ALA A 452 11.81 -12.09 1.38
C ALA A 452 12.40 -11.80 2.77
N ARG A 453 11.92 -10.79 3.50
CA ARG A 453 12.52 -10.43 4.81
C ARG A 453 12.59 -11.59 5.80
N GLY A 454 11.51 -12.38 5.87
CA GLY A 454 11.37 -13.53 6.76
C GLY A 454 12.03 -14.82 6.28
N ASN A 455 12.85 -14.77 5.21
CA ASN A 455 13.50 -15.96 4.67
C ASN A 455 14.38 -16.68 5.71
N ASN A 456 14.53 -17.99 5.56
CA ASN A 456 15.34 -18.83 6.44
C ASN A 456 16.86 -18.60 6.25
N ALA A 457 17.70 -19.41 6.91
CA ALA A 457 19.17 -19.27 6.86
C ALA A 457 19.79 -19.49 5.47
N ASP A 458 19.10 -20.18 4.55
CA ASP A 458 19.52 -20.37 3.17
C ASP A 458 18.91 -19.32 2.21
N ASN A 459 18.36 -18.23 2.79
CA ASN A 459 17.63 -17.19 2.08
C ASN A 459 16.44 -17.72 1.27
N LEU A 460 15.75 -18.75 1.78
CA LEU A 460 14.54 -19.27 1.17
C LEU A 460 13.30 -18.85 1.96
N PRO A 461 12.21 -18.43 1.29
CA PRO A 461 10.93 -18.22 1.95
C PRO A 461 10.37 -19.55 2.48
N THR A 462 9.66 -19.49 3.61
CA THR A 462 9.00 -20.64 4.23
C THR A 462 7.52 -20.37 4.41
N LEU A 463 6.67 -21.38 4.12
CA LEU A 463 5.25 -21.32 4.45
C LEU A 463 4.97 -22.10 5.72
N GLN A 464 4.23 -21.49 6.64
CA GLN A 464 3.79 -22.10 7.89
C GLN A 464 2.32 -22.57 7.83
N ALA A 465 1.52 -22.02 6.90
CA ALA A 465 0.13 -22.42 6.70
C ALA A 465 -0.43 -21.96 5.32
N PHE A 466 -1.56 -22.57 4.96
CA PHE A 466 -2.58 -21.99 4.08
C PHE A 466 -3.77 -21.58 4.94
N SER A 467 -4.30 -20.36 4.76
CA SER A 467 -5.35 -19.84 5.64
C SER A 467 -6.53 -19.24 4.90
N ALA A 468 -7.72 -19.40 5.48
CA ALA A 468 -8.83 -18.49 5.25
C ALA A 468 -8.53 -17.16 5.96
N SER A 469 -8.64 -16.05 5.24
CA SER A 469 -8.32 -14.71 5.70
C SER A 469 -9.40 -13.72 5.25
N HIS A 470 -9.54 -12.63 6.01
CA HIS A 470 -10.40 -11.50 5.70
C HIS A 470 -9.68 -10.17 5.86
N GLU A 471 -8.34 -10.18 5.86
CA GLU A 471 -7.51 -9.01 6.10
C GLU A 471 -7.68 -7.97 4.97
N PRO A 472 -8.07 -6.72 5.30
CA PRO A 472 -8.12 -5.63 4.33
C PRO A 472 -6.82 -4.83 4.25
N SER A 473 -6.04 -4.80 5.33
CA SER A 473 -4.70 -4.22 5.44
C SER A 473 -4.04 -4.77 6.71
N PRO A 474 -2.70 -4.82 6.79
CA PRO A 474 -2.01 -5.25 8.01
C PRO A 474 -2.30 -4.34 9.21
N TRP A 475 -2.64 -3.06 8.98
CA TRP A 475 -2.99 -2.09 10.02
C TRP A 475 -4.35 -2.37 10.67
N MET A 476 -5.33 -2.79 9.86
CA MET A 476 -6.62 -3.29 10.34
C MET A 476 -6.46 -4.65 11.03
N GLY A 477 -5.59 -5.47 10.45
CA GLY A 477 -5.33 -6.85 10.81
C GLY A 477 -6.43 -7.83 10.42
N ASP A 478 -6.09 -9.11 10.54
CA ASP A 478 -6.96 -10.22 10.13
C ASP A 478 -8.00 -10.62 11.18
N ARG A 479 -9.00 -11.37 10.74
CA ARG A 479 -10.07 -11.93 11.55
C ARG A 479 -10.61 -13.21 10.96
N GLN A 480 -11.28 -13.99 11.82
CA GLN A 480 -12.06 -15.15 11.44
C GLN A 480 -11.20 -16.10 10.60
N THR A 481 -10.03 -16.46 11.13
CA THR A 481 -9.03 -17.25 10.42
C THR A 481 -9.17 -18.74 10.68
N PHE A 482 -8.72 -19.57 9.75
CA PHE A 482 -8.52 -21.02 9.95
C PHE A 482 -7.35 -21.49 9.11
N GLN A 483 -6.45 -22.30 9.67
CA GLN A 483 -5.18 -22.66 9.03
C GLN A 483 -5.08 -24.17 8.79
N VAL A 484 -4.50 -24.53 7.64
CA VAL A 484 -4.12 -25.90 7.29
C VAL A 484 -2.71 -25.97 6.73
N MET A 485 -2.00 -27.06 6.98
CA MET A 485 -0.65 -27.27 6.44
C MET A 485 -0.40 -28.75 6.13
N PRO A 486 0.01 -29.14 4.90
CA PRO A 486 0.38 -30.52 4.61
C PRO A 486 1.75 -30.88 5.22
N SER A 487 1.93 -32.14 5.62
CA SER A 487 3.17 -32.63 6.21
C SER A 487 3.52 -34.03 5.69
N ALA A 488 4.78 -34.17 5.27
CA ALA A 488 5.40 -35.45 4.89
C ALA A 488 6.22 -36.07 6.04
N ALA A 489 6.01 -35.63 7.28
CA ALA A 489 6.72 -36.18 8.44
C ALA A 489 6.36 -37.65 8.70
N SER A 490 7.37 -38.45 9.03
CA SER A 490 7.15 -39.83 9.49
C SER A 490 6.51 -39.84 10.88
N GLY A 491 5.38 -40.53 11.04
CA GLY A 491 4.68 -40.63 12.32
C GLY A 491 3.72 -39.45 12.58
N THR A 492 3.73 -38.94 13.82
CA THR A 492 2.91 -37.79 14.24
C THR A 492 3.63 -36.49 13.86
N PRO A 493 3.04 -35.64 13.01
CA PRO A 493 3.66 -34.37 12.66
C PRO A 493 3.67 -33.42 13.86
N ASP A 494 4.74 -32.63 13.99
CA ASP A 494 4.78 -31.52 14.92
C ASP A 494 3.85 -30.40 14.43
N THR A 495 3.07 -29.83 15.34
CA THR A 495 2.12 -28.75 15.03
C THR A 495 2.70 -27.37 15.31
N GLY A 496 3.91 -27.29 15.90
CA GLY A 496 4.67 -26.05 16.06
C GLY A 496 4.92 -25.39 14.70
N ARG A 497 4.78 -24.06 14.65
CA ARG A 497 4.81 -23.28 13.40
C ARG A 497 6.15 -23.39 12.67
N ASP A 498 7.24 -23.22 13.39
CA ASP A 498 8.59 -23.36 12.84
C ASP A 498 8.88 -24.82 12.47
N ALA A 499 8.41 -25.78 13.29
CA ALA A 499 8.64 -27.20 13.04
C ALA A 499 7.91 -27.74 11.81
N ARG A 500 6.80 -27.11 11.41
CA ARG A 500 5.97 -27.53 10.25
C ARG A 500 6.23 -26.72 8.99
N GLU A 501 7.07 -25.69 9.04
CA GLU A 501 7.29 -24.81 7.92
C GLU A 501 7.94 -25.55 6.75
N LEU A 502 7.63 -25.14 5.52
CA LEU A 502 8.19 -25.73 4.31
C LEU A 502 8.83 -24.65 3.46
N ALA A 503 10.14 -24.79 3.22
CA ALA A 503 10.91 -23.92 2.33
C ALA A 503 10.53 -24.13 0.86
N PHE A 504 10.49 -23.04 0.09
CA PHE A 504 10.26 -23.05 -1.34
C PHE A 504 11.08 -21.97 -2.05
N ARG A 505 10.98 -21.92 -3.36
CA ARG A 505 11.52 -20.85 -4.20
C ARG A 505 10.41 -20.25 -5.04
N HIS A 506 10.43 -18.93 -5.28
CA HIS A 506 9.37 -18.26 -6.03
C HIS A 506 9.26 -18.76 -7.49
N GLU A 507 10.32 -19.31 -8.08
CA GLU A 507 10.28 -19.93 -9.41
C GLU A 507 9.40 -21.19 -9.43
N ASN A 508 9.22 -21.83 -8.27
CA ASN A 508 8.35 -22.98 -8.04
C ASN A 508 6.96 -22.57 -7.48
N GLU A 509 6.69 -21.27 -7.40
CA GLU A 509 5.42 -20.69 -6.96
C GLU A 509 4.61 -20.18 -8.16
N THR A 510 3.30 -20.40 -8.13
CA THR A 510 2.35 -19.79 -9.05
C THR A 510 1.24 -19.15 -8.26
N ALA A 511 1.31 -17.84 -8.10
CA ALA A 511 0.36 -17.04 -7.35
C ALA A 511 -0.60 -16.29 -8.29
N ARG A 512 -1.84 -16.79 -8.45
CA ARG A 512 -2.87 -16.23 -9.34
C ARG A 512 -4.19 -16.07 -8.59
N PRO A 513 -5.06 -15.13 -9.00
CA PRO A 513 -6.34 -14.89 -8.31
C PRO A 513 -7.23 -16.13 -8.21
N TYR A 514 -7.17 -16.99 -9.24
CA TYR A 514 -7.99 -18.19 -9.36
C TYR A 514 -7.26 -19.47 -8.97
N TYR A 515 -5.97 -19.40 -8.62
CA TYR A 515 -5.13 -20.56 -8.33
C TYR A 515 -3.84 -20.16 -7.60
N TYR A 516 -3.59 -20.79 -6.47
CA TYR A 516 -2.27 -20.82 -5.86
C TYR A 516 -1.66 -22.22 -6.01
N GLY A 517 -0.36 -22.30 -6.30
CA GLY A 517 0.37 -23.57 -6.29
C GLY A 517 1.83 -23.35 -5.96
N VAL A 518 2.38 -24.23 -5.14
CA VAL A 518 3.80 -24.21 -4.76
C VAL A 518 4.36 -25.62 -4.68
N ARG A 519 5.62 -25.78 -5.11
CA ARG A 519 6.42 -26.97 -4.84
C ARG A 519 7.52 -26.59 -3.84
N PHE A 520 7.58 -27.32 -2.75
CA PHE A 520 8.56 -27.13 -1.68
C PHE A 520 9.84 -27.90 -1.97
N GLU A 521 10.94 -27.51 -1.32
CA GLU A 521 12.27 -28.11 -1.50
C GLU A 521 12.30 -29.59 -1.09
N ASN A 522 11.41 -30.02 -0.18
CA ASN A 522 11.26 -31.44 0.18
C ASN A 522 10.46 -32.28 -0.84
N GLY A 523 10.05 -31.68 -1.96
CA GLY A 523 9.30 -32.32 -3.05
C GLY A 523 7.77 -32.33 -2.89
N LEU A 524 7.24 -31.94 -1.72
CA LEU A 524 5.80 -31.78 -1.50
C LEU A 524 5.26 -30.68 -2.42
N LYS A 525 4.06 -30.90 -2.95
CA LYS A 525 3.33 -29.89 -3.74
C LYS A 525 1.99 -29.59 -3.10
N ALA A 526 1.67 -28.30 -2.95
CA ALA A 526 0.37 -27.82 -2.49
C ALA A 526 -0.29 -26.95 -3.55
N GLU A 527 -1.59 -27.09 -3.73
CA GLU A 527 -2.38 -26.35 -4.72
C GLU A 527 -3.74 -25.97 -4.14
N MET A 528 -4.28 -24.81 -4.53
CA MET A 528 -5.53 -24.27 -4.02
C MET A 528 -6.32 -23.54 -5.11
N ALA A 529 -7.64 -23.77 -5.15
CA ALA A 529 -8.57 -23.07 -6.04
C ALA A 529 -9.81 -22.62 -5.26
N PRO A 530 -10.24 -21.34 -5.39
CA PRO A 530 -11.27 -20.76 -4.53
C PRO A 530 -12.67 -20.83 -5.16
N THR A 531 -13.68 -20.77 -4.31
CA THR A 531 -15.02 -20.27 -4.62
C THR A 531 -15.31 -19.08 -3.68
N ASP A 532 -16.58 -18.73 -3.44
CA ASP A 532 -16.93 -17.57 -2.61
C ASP A 532 -16.75 -17.89 -1.12
N HIS A 533 -17.39 -18.96 -0.63
CA HIS A 533 -17.35 -19.40 0.77
C HIS A 533 -16.43 -20.61 1.00
N ALA A 534 -15.83 -21.16 -0.06
CA ALA A 534 -15.13 -22.44 0.00
C ALA A 534 -13.83 -22.44 -0.82
N ALA A 535 -13.01 -23.47 -0.62
CA ALA A 535 -11.85 -23.78 -1.45
C ALA A 535 -11.68 -25.28 -1.61
N MET A 536 -11.02 -25.66 -2.71
CA MET A 536 -10.47 -26.99 -2.89
C MET A 536 -8.95 -26.91 -2.82
N MET A 537 -8.36 -27.69 -1.93
CA MET A 537 -6.91 -27.81 -1.77
C MET A 537 -6.46 -29.22 -2.16
N ARG A 538 -5.33 -29.34 -2.84
CA ARG A 538 -4.76 -30.60 -3.30
C ARG A 538 -3.29 -30.68 -2.89
N PHE A 539 -2.94 -31.74 -2.19
CA PHE A 539 -1.58 -31.98 -1.69
C PHE A 539 -1.01 -33.23 -2.34
N THR A 540 0.14 -33.13 -3.00
CA THR A 540 0.85 -34.27 -3.60
C THR A 540 2.15 -34.51 -2.82
N TYR A 541 2.27 -35.70 -2.23
CA TYR A 541 3.35 -36.06 -1.31
C TYR A 541 4.53 -36.73 -2.03
N PRO A 542 5.78 -36.49 -1.57
CA PRO A 542 6.97 -37.11 -2.16
C PRO A 542 7.08 -38.61 -1.83
N GLY A 543 6.40 -39.07 -0.78
CA GLY A 543 6.40 -40.44 -0.27
C GLY A 543 5.02 -40.90 0.22
N ASP A 544 5.01 -41.93 1.07
CA ASP A 544 3.78 -42.53 1.59
C ASP A 544 3.33 -41.89 2.93
N ASP A 545 4.19 -41.04 3.52
CA ASP A 545 3.84 -40.19 4.66
C ASP A 545 3.00 -38.99 4.19
N ALA A 546 1.71 -39.03 4.53
CA ALA A 546 0.74 -38.01 4.14
C ALA A 546 -0.13 -37.58 5.32
N SER A 547 0.09 -36.38 5.85
CA SER A 547 -0.72 -35.77 6.90
C SER A 547 -1.13 -34.35 6.55
N VAL A 548 -2.29 -33.90 7.07
CA VAL A 548 -2.71 -32.50 7.04
C VAL A 548 -2.91 -32.04 8.49
N ILE A 549 -2.24 -30.95 8.84
CA ILE A 549 -2.27 -30.27 10.13
C ILE A 549 -3.34 -29.18 10.10
N PHE A 550 -4.02 -28.97 11.23
CA PHE A 550 -5.01 -27.91 11.47
C PHE A 550 -4.55 -27.03 12.63
N ASP A 551 -4.74 -25.72 12.49
CA ASP A 551 -4.35 -24.74 13.51
C ASP A 551 -5.18 -23.44 13.41
N ASN A 552 -4.92 -22.53 14.34
CA ASN A 552 -5.35 -21.14 14.31
C ASN A 552 -4.24 -20.18 14.78
N VAL A 553 -4.49 -18.87 14.73
CA VAL A 553 -3.51 -17.82 15.02
C VAL A 553 -3.22 -17.69 16.54
N ASN A 554 -4.21 -17.84 17.42
CA ASN A 554 -4.02 -17.55 18.85
C ASN A 554 -4.83 -18.46 19.80
N ASP A 555 -5.03 -19.73 19.43
CA ASP A 555 -5.76 -20.75 20.21
C ASP A 555 -7.23 -20.42 20.59
N GLN A 556 -7.80 -19.31 20.09
CA GLN A 556 -9.22 -18.94 20.27
C GLN A 556 -10.11 -19.61 19.22
N ALA A 557 -10.20 -20.93 19.27
CA ALA A 557 -10.92 -21.73 18.29
C ALA A 557 -11.44 -23.04 18.91
N GLY A 558 -12.06 -23.88 18.09
CA GLY A 558 -12.37 -25.26 18.44
C GLY A 558 -12.29 -26.17 17.22
N LEU A 559 -11.83 -27.40 17.41
CA LEU A 559 -11.67 -28.39 16.35
C LEU A 559 -12.30 -29.73 16.74
N THR A 560 -13.07 -30.32 15.83
CA THR A 560 -13.61 -31.66 15.95
C THR A 560 -13.25 -32.46 14.70
N LEU A 561 -12.61 -33.62 14.91
CA LEU A 561 -12.22 -34.53 13.84
C LEU A 561 -13.13 -35.76 13.82
N ASP A 562 -13.64 -36.13 12.65
CA ASP A 562 -14.31 -37.41 12.40
C ASP A 562 -13.45 -38.26 11.47
N LYS A 563 -12.78 -39.26 12.07
CA LYS A 563 -11.84 -40.16 11.39
C LYS A 563 -12.55 -41.21 10.54
N GLU A 564 -13.81 -41.53 10.85
CA GLU A 564 -14.56 -42.56 10.12
C GLU A 564 -15.00 -42.02 8.76
N THR A 565 -15.47 -40.76 8.74
CA THR A 565 -15.94 -40.10 7.52
C THR A 565 -14.86 -39.28 6.81
N GLY A 566 -13.72 -39.04 7.45
CA GLY A 566 -12.66 -38.20 6.89
C GLY A 566 -13.07 -36.73 6.81
N THR A 567 -13.77 -36.26 7.84
CA THR A 567 -14.29 -34.89 7.91
C THR A 567 -13.83 -34.18 9.17
N PHE A 568 -13.92 -32.86 9.18
CA PHE A 568 -13.73 -32.06 10.38
C PHE A 568 -14.72 -30.91 10.41
N SER A 569 -15.00 -30.41 11.60
CA SER A 569 -15.71 -29.15 11.80
C SER A 569 -15.04 -28.36 12.93
N GLY A 570 -15.22 -27.05 12.91
CA GLY A 570 -14.63 -26.20 13.93
C GLY A 570 -15.20 -24.80 13.94
N TYR A 571 -14.66 -23.99 14.83
CA TYR A 571 -14.95 -22.57 14.88
C TYR A 571 -13.70 -21.75 15.20
N SER A 572 -13.72 -20.46 14.91
CA SER A 572 -12.65 -19.50 15.20
C SER A 572 -13.23 -18.18 15.69
N ASP A 573 -12.75 -17.71 16.84
CA ASP A 573 -13.06 -16.39 17.41
C ASP A 573 -11.91 -15.39 17.20
N VAL A 574 -10.90 -15.78 16.43
CA VAL A 574 -9.72 -14.96 16.16
C VAL A 574 -10.13 -13.66 15.47
N ARG A 575 -9.64 -12.53 15.99
CA ARG A 575 -9.91 -11.21 15.45
C ARG A 575 -8.88 -10.20 15.95
N SER A 576 -8.49 -9.26 15.10
CA SER A 576 -7.70 -8.10 15.48
C SER A 576 -8.48 -7.17 16.43
N GLY A 577 -7.78 -6.23 17.08
CA GLY A 577 -8.42 -5.25 17.97
C GLY A 577 -9.41 -4.31 17.26
N LEU A 578 -9.22 -4.09 15.96
CA LEU A 578 -10.05 -3.21 15.13
C LEU A 578 -11.21 -3.96 14.45
N SER A 579 -11.29 -5.28 14.64
CA SER A 579 -12.31 -6.14 14.05
C SER A 579 -13.67 -6.04 14.77
N THR A 580 -14.21 -4.83 14.90
CA THR A 580 -15.42 -4.54 15.67
C THR A 580 -16.61 -5.32 15.11
N GLY A 581 -17.40 -5.94 15.99
CA GLY A 581 -18.58 -6.71 15.60
C GLY A 581 -18.27 -8.05 14.91
N ALA A 582 -17.00 -8.46 14.78
CA ALA A 582 -16.64 -9.77 14.26
C ALA A 582 -17.17 -10.89 15.15
N THR A 583 -17.98 -11.76 14.54
CA THR A 583 -18.57 -12.94 15.16
C THR A 583 -17.67 -14.16 14.98
N ARG A 584 -18.11 -15.30 15.50
CA ARG A 584 -17.46 -16.60 15.27
C ARG A 584 -17.51 -17.02 13.80
N LEU A 585 -16.37 -17.46 13.25
CA LEU A 585 -16.30 -18.22 12.01
C LEU A 585 -16.60 -19.69 12.30
N PHE A 586 -17.38 -20.35 11.48
CA PHE A 586 -17.59 -21.80 11.48
C PHE A 586 -16.94 -22.41 10.25
N VAL A 587 -16.33 -23.58 10.40
CA VAL A 587 -15.58 -24.26 9.34
C VAL A 587 -16.03 -25.71 9.23
N HIS A 588 -16.13 -26.21 8.00
CA HIS A 588 -16.34 -27.61 7.71
C HIS A 588 -15.46 -28.06 6.53
N GLY A 589 -14.87 -29.25 6.64
CA GLY A 589 -14.05 -29.82 5.56
C GLY A 589 -14.20 -31.32 5.40
N GLU A 590 -14.04 -31.78 4.15
CA GLU A 590 -14.18 -33.17 3.73
C GLU A 590 -12.98 -33.60 2.86
N PHE A 591 -12.36 -34.73 3.19
CA PHE A 591 -11.26 -35.32 2.42
C PHE A 591 -11.73 -36.42 1.46
N ASP A 592 -11.04 -36.57 0.33
CA ASP A 592 -11.29 -37.67 -0.63
C ASP A 592 -10.56 -38.98 -0.30
N SER A 593 -9.59 -38.91 0.61
CA SER A 593 -8.64 -39.96 0.92
C SER A 593 -8.96 -40.64 2.25
N LYS A 594 -8.69 -41.93 2.36
CA LYS A 594 -8.99 -42.70 3.57
C LYS A 594 -8.08 -42.28 4.72
N VAL A 595 -8.69 -41.86 5.83
CA VAL A 595 -7.97 -41.57 7.08
C VAL A 595 -7.44 -42.87 7.71
N THR A 596 -6.16 -42.87 8.07
CA THR A 596 -5.48 -43.98 8.75
C THR A 596 -5.05 -43.65 10.18
N GLY A 597 -5.08 -42.38 10.56
CA GLY A 597 -4.71 -41.89 11.88
C GLY A 597 -4.99 -40.41 12.04
N GLY A 598 -4.81 -39.89 13.24
CA GLY A 598 -5.01 -38.49 13.55
C GLY A 598 -5.43 -38.27 14.98
N ASP A 599 -5.12 -37.09 15.50
CA ASP A 599 -5.46 -36.66 16.84
C ASP A 599 -5.63 -35.13 16.90
N SER A 600 -6.35 -34.65 17.89
CA SER A 600 -6.56 -33.22 18.13
C SER A 600 -6.52 -32.90 19.62
N SER A 601 -5.87 -31.79 19.96
CA SER A 601 -5.83 -31.25 21.32
C SER A 601 -6.18 -29.77 21.26
N GLY A 602 -7.34 -29.41 21.85
CA GLY A 602 -7.87 -28.06 21.79
C GLY A 602 -8.16 -27.62 20.34
N VAL A 603 -7.34 -26.71 19.83
CA VAL A 603 -7.49 -26.08 18.51
C VAL A 603 -6.58 -26.67 17.43
N LYS A 604 -5.58 -27.46 17.84
CA LYS A 604 -4.57 -28.05 16.96
C LYS A 604 -4.87 -29.52 16.74
N GLY A 605 -4.56 -30.01 15.54
CA GLY A 605 -4.68 -31.43 15.25
C GLY A 605 -4.09 -31.81 13.92
N HIS A 606 -4.13 -33.09 13.61
CA HIS A 606 -3.78 -33.60 12.30
C HIS A 606 -4.64 -34.80 11.93
N LEU A 607 -4.82 -35.00 10.62
CA LEU A 607 -5.30 -36.25 10.04
C LEU A 607 -4.21 -36.83 9.15
N ARG A 608 -4.09 -38.16 9.16
CA ARG A 608 -3.14 -38.93 8.36
C ARG A 608 -3.90 -39.82 7.38
N PHE A 609 -3.37 -39.97 6.17
CA PHE A 609 -4.08 -40.55 5.03
C PHE A 609 -3.32 -41.68 4.36
N ASP A 610 -4.07 -42.63 3.80
CA ASP A 610 -3.61 -43.46 2.68
C ASP A 610 -3.81 -42.66 1.39
N ALA A 611 -2.75 -42.00 0.92
CA ALA A 611 -2.78 -41.12 -0.25
C ALA A 611 -2.76 -41.88 -1.60
N GLY A 612 -2.88 -43.20 -1.58
CA GLY A 612 -2.97 -44.02 -2.79
C GLY A 612 -1.73 -43.98 -3.68
N ARG A 613 -1.90 -44.42 -4.93
CA ARG A 613 -0.78 -44.56 -5.89
C ARG A 613 -0.33 -43.24 -6.50
N ASP A 614 -1.22 -42.27 -6.55
CA ASP A 614 -0.98 -40.90 -7.03
C ASP A 614 -0.51 -39.97 -5.91
N ARG A 615 -0.41 -40.49 -4.67
CA ARG A 615 0.11 -39.78 -3.49
C ARG A 615 -0.55 -38.43 -3.28
N THR A 616 -1.84 -38.36 -3.57
CA THR A 616 -2.58 -37.10 -3.58
C THR A 616 -3.73 -37.15 -2.59
N VAL A 617 -3.84 -36.10 -1.77
CA VAL A 617 -4.96 -35.89 -0.84
C VAL A 617 -5.66 -34.60 -1.22
N THR A 618 -6.97 -34.66 -1.47
CA THR A 618 -7.79 -33.47 -1.77
C THR A 618 -8.69 -33.13 -0.60
N LEU A 619 -8.65 -31.87 -0.17
CA LEU A 619 -9.54 -31.28 0.81
C LEU A 619 -10.54 -30.35 0.11
N ARG A 620 -11.83 -30.51 0.39
CA ARG A 620 -12.83 -29.46 0.15
C ARG A 620 -13.18 -28.83 1.50
N ILE A 621 -13.06 -27.52 1.63
CA ILE A 621 -13.29 -26.78 2.87
C ILE A 621 -14.20 -25.59 2.60
N ALA A 622 -15.15 -25.31 3.50
CA ALA A 622 -16.01 -24.14 3.45
C ALA A 622 -16.18 -23.50 4.82
N THR A 623 -16.53 -22.22 4.83
CA THR A 623 -16.76 -21.45 6.03
C THR A 623 -18.17 -20.84 6.06
N SER A 624 -18.58 -20.36 7.22
CA SER A 624 -19.82 -19.63 7.46
C SER A 624 -19.67 -18.70 8.67
N LEU A 625 -20.39 -17.58 8.70
CA LEU A 625 -20.56 -16.74 9.89
C LEU A 625 -21.86 -17.03 10.65
N ILE A 626 -22.69 -17.96 10.14
CA ILE A 626 -23.98 -18.32 10.73
C ILE A 626 -23.86 -19.58 11.59
N SER A 627 -23.36 -20.69 11.03
CA SER A 627 -23.30 -21.97 11.74
C SER A 627 -22.44 -23.02 11.02
N VAL A 628 -22.10 -24.11 11.74
CA VAL A 628 -21.46 -25.29 11.13
C VAL A 628 -22.36 -25.93 10.06
N GLU A 629 -23.68 -25.96 10.28
CA GLU A 629 -24.62 -26.51 9.29
C GLU A 629 -24.68 -25.64 8.03
N GLN A 630 -24.60 -24.32 8.17
CA GLN A 630 -24.49 -23.43 7.02
C GLN A 630 -23.13 -23.59 6.30
N ALA A 631 -22.02 -23.80 7.02
CA ALA A 631 -20.73 -24.11 6.38
C ALA A 631 -20.79 -25.41 5.55
N LYS A 632 -21.46 -26.47 6.05
CA LYS A 632 -21.74 -27.69 5.28
C LYS A 632 -22.59 -27.40 4.05
N ASP A 633 -23.60 -26.54 4.19
CA ASP A 633 -24.47 -26.19 3.07
C ASP A 633 -23.75 -25.36 2.00
N ASN A 634 -22.91 -24.41 2.40
CA ASN A 634 -22.02 -23.67 1.49
C ASN A 634 -21.10 -24.63 0.72
N LEU A 635 -20.48 -25.61 1.41
CA LEU A 635 -19.67 -26.64 0.77
C LEU A 635 -20.47 -27.44 -0.27
N ARG A 636 -21.68 -27.86 0.07
CA ARG A 636 -22.58 -28.60 -0.84
C ARG A 636 -22.98 -27.77 -2.06
N GLN A 637 -23.28 -26.48 -1.86
CA GLN A 637 -23.72 -25.56 -2.91
C GLN A 637 -22.58 -25.24 -3.90
N GLU A 638 -21.38 -24.96 -3.40
CA GLU A 638 -20.27 -24.45 -4.21
C GLU A 638 -19.32 -25.56 -4.69
N LEU A 639 -19.05 -26.55 -3.85
CA LEU A 639 -18.10 -27.64 -4.09
C LEU A 639 -18.71 -29.02 -3.81
N PRO A 640 -19.74 -29.46 -4.57
CA PRO A 640 -20.33 -30.79 -4.39
C PRO A 640 -19.28 -31.89 -4.58
N ALA A 641 -19.47 -33.07 -3.98
CA ALA A 641 -18.49 -34.16 -3.95
C ALA A 641 -17.92 -34.61 -5.32
N ARG A 642 -18.65 -34.34 -6.41
CA ARG A 642 -18.22 -34.64 -7.81
C ARG A 642 -17.43 -33.51 -8.49
N ALA A 643 -17.21 -32.39 -7.81
CA ALA A 643 -16.47 -31.26 -8.35
C ALA A 643 -15.00 -31.65 -8.53
N SER A 644 -14.39 -31.27 -9.66
CA SER A 644 -12.97 -31.47 -9.89
C SER A 644 -12.19 -30.17 -9.70
N PHE A 645 -10.97 -30.28 -9.18
CA PHE A 645 -10.07 -29.15 -8.94
C PHE A 645 -9.93 -28.23 -10.16
N ASP A 646 -9.67 -28.81 -11.34
CA ASP A 646 -9.50 -28.01 -12.56
C ASP A 646 -10.77 -27.29 -12.99
N LYS A 647 -11.97 -27.81 -12.63
CA LYS A 647 -13.22 -27.10 -12.91
C LYS A 647 -13.35 -25.88 -12.00
N VAL A 648 -13.08 -26.03 -10.70
CA VAL A 648 -13.11 -24.93 -9.73
C VAL A 648 -12.15 -23.82 -10.16
N LYS A 649 -10.89 -24.20 -10.45
CA LYS A 649 -9.86 -23.32 -11.02
C LYS A 649 -10.36 -22.54 -12.24
N ARG A 650 -10.90 -23.24 -13.24
CA ARG A 650 -11.40 -22.61 -14.47
C ARG A 650 -12.63 -21.72 -14.25
N ASP A 651 -13.49 -22.05 -13.29
CA ASP A 651 -14.68 -21.25 -13.03
C ASP A 651 -14.32 -19.95 -12.30
N ALA A 652 -13.38 -19.99 -11.35
CA ALA A 652 -12.79 -18.79 -10.75
C ALA A 652 -12.07 -17.92 -11.81
N GLN A 653 -11.28 -18.55 -12.69
CA GLN A 653 -10.59 -17.86 -13.79
C GLN A 653 -11.57 -17.11 -14.71
N LYS A 654 -12.70 -17.73 -15.07
CA LYS A 654 -13.75 -17.10 -15.88
C LYS A 654 -14.43 -15.91 -15.20
N GLN A 655 -14.54 -15.93 -13.87
CA GLN A 655 -15.08 -14.79 -13.13
C GLN A 655 -14.12 -13.61 -13.22
N TRP A 656 -12.82 -13.85 -13.01
CA TRP A 656 -11.79 -12.82 -13.17
C TRP A 656 -11.70 -12.30 -14.60
N ASP A 657 -11.61 -13.17 -15.61
CA ASP A 657 -11.51 -12.74 -17.01
C ASP A 657 -12.70 -11.87 -17.45
N ARG A 658 -13.89 -12.07 -16.87
CA ARG A 658 -15.05 -11.21 -17.14
C ARG A 658 -14.86 -9.78 -16.63
N VAL A 659 -14.24 -9.62 -15.47
CA VAL A 659 -13.96 -8.31 -14.85
C VAL A 659 -12.74 -7.68 -15.51
N LEU A 660 -11.65 -8.43 -15.65
CA LEU A 660 -10.41 -7.95 -16.27
C LEU A 660 -10.62 -7.56 -17.74
N GLY A 661 -11.47 -8.31 -18.44
CA GLY A 661 -11.87 -8.01 -19.83
C GLY A 661 -12.72 -6.75 -20.00
N LYS A 662 -12.96 -5.98 -18.93
CA LYS A 662 -13.55 -4.63 -19.04
C LYS A 662 -12.60 -3.63 -19.70
N VAL A 663 -11.29 -3.89 -19.66
CA VAL A 663 -10.28 -2.99 -20.23
C VAL A 663 -9.31 -3.80 -21.09
N GLU A 664 -9.18 -3.37 -22.34
CA GLU A 664 -8.21 -3.90 -23.30
C GLU A 664 -7.30 -2.78 -23.77
N VAL A 665 -6.00 -3.06 -23.95
CA VAL A 665 -5.00 -2.06 -24.31
C VAL A 665 -4.10 -2.53 -25.45
N GLU A 666 -3.63 -1.58 -26.25
CA GLU A 666 -2.65 -1.80 -27.31
C GLU A 666 -1.42 -0.90 -27.10
N GLY A 667 -0.24 -1.41 -27.43
CA GLY A 667 1.04 -0.73 -27.21
C GLY A 667 1.51 -0.76 -25.75
N ALA A 668 1.05 -1.76 -24.98
CA ALA A 668 1.52 -2.04 -23.62
C ALA A 668 2.70 -3.02 -23.63
N THR A 669 3.66 -2.84 -22.73
CA THR A 669 4.68 -3.85 -22.42
C THR A 669 4.10 -4.98 -21.57
N GLN A 670 4.79 -6.12 -21.45
CA GLN A 670 4.38 -7.21 -20.58
C GLN A 670 4.22 -6.76 -19.12
N ASP A 671 5.12 -5.92 -18.60
CA ASP A 671 5.03 -5.37 -17.25
C ASP A 671 3.81 -4.45 -17.10
N GLN A 672 3.52 -3.61 -18.10
CA GLN A 672 2.32 -2.76 -18.06
C GLN A 672 1.02 -3.58 -18.10
N LEU A 673 0.99 -4.71 -18.81
CA LEU A 673 -0.14 -5.64 -18.79
C LEU A 673 -0.29 -6.28 -17.40
N THR A 674 0.81 -6.69 -16.77
CA THR A 674 0.81 -7.20 -15.39
C THR A 674 0.35 -6.14 -14.39
N THR A 675 0.84 -4.90 -14.47
CA THR A 675 0.39 -3.78 -13.62
C THR A 675 -1.11 -3.53 -13.81
N LEU A 676 -1.58 -3.38 -15.05
CA LEU A 676 -2.99 -3.10 -15.35
C LEU A 676 -3.92 -4.19 -14.80
N TYR A 677 -3.65 -5.45 -15.11
CA TYR A 677 -4.56 -6.53 -14.71
C TYR A 677 -4.43 -6.87 -13.23
N SER A 678 -3.26 -6.70 -12.61
CA SER A 678 -3.12 -6.85 -11.16
C SER A 678 -3.82 -5.73 -10.40
N SER A 679 -3.78 -4.49 -10.90
CA SER A 679 -4.55 -3.38 -10.34
C SER A 679 -6.07 -3.58 -10.49
N LEU A 680 -6.54 -4.06 -11.64
CA LEU A 680 -7.96 -4.44 -11.80
C LEU A 680 -8.35 -5.59 -10.86
N TYR A 681 -7.46 -6.54 -10.59
CA TYR A 681 -7.71 -7.58 -9.60
C TYR A 681 -7.88 -7.00 -8.18
N ARG A 682 -6.94 -6.16 -7.73
CA ARG A 682 -7.00 -5.52 -6.41
C ARG A 682 -8.23 -4.64 -6.22
N LEU A 683 -8.59 -3.86 -7.25
CA LEU A 683 -9.81 -3.06 -7.29
C LEU A 683 -11.08 -3.90 -7.03
N TYR A 684 -11.11 -5.17 -7.42
CA TYR A 684 -12.29 -6.04 -7.26
C TYR A 684 -12.11 -7.12 -6.20
N LEU A 685 -11.11 -7.02 -5.33
CA LEU A 685 -11.01 -7.86 -4.12
C LEU A 685 -11.95 -7.37 -3.01
N TYR A 686 -11.90 -6.07 -2.75
CA TYR A 686 -12.69 -5.39 -1.72
C TYR A 686 -13.85 -4.62 -2.37
N PRO A 687 -14.89 -4.23 -1.62
CA PRO A 687 -15.30 -4.82 -0.35
C PRO A 687 -15.66 -6.30 -0.49
N ASN A 688 -15.57 -7.05 0.60
CA ASN A 688 -15.91 -8.48 0.64
C ASN A 688 -17.41 -8.69 0.85
N ALA A 689 -17.96 -9.74 0.24
CA ALA A 689 -19.27 -10.26 0.60
C ALA A 689 -19.29 -10.68 2.09
N GLY A 690 -20.34 -10.30 2.81
CA GLY A 690 -20.58 -10.75 4.20
C GLY A 690 -21.87 -11.56 4.35
N HIS A 691 -22.38 -12.11 3.25
CA HIS A 691 -23.69 -12.75 3.18
C HIS A 691 -23.61 -14.14 2.56
N GLU A 692 -24.53 -15.01 2.98
CA GLU A 692 -24.56 -16.42 2.61
C GLU A 692 -25.93 -16.78 2.06
N LYS A 693 -26.02 -17.87 1.28
CA LYS A 693 -27.30 -18.34 0.73
C LYS A 693 -27.93 -19.40 1.63
N VAL A 694 -28.94 -19.00 2.40
CA VAL A 694 -29.66 -19.83 3.38
C VAL A 694 -31.06 -20.15 2.84
N ASP A 695 -31.38 -21.43 2.64
CA ASP A 695 -32.68 -21.89 2.11
C ASP A 695 -33.13 -21.15 0.83
N GLY A 696 -32.16 -20.84 -0.05
CA GLY A 696 -32.41 -20.15 -1.31
C GLY A 696 -32.47 -18.62 -1.24
N THR A 697 -32.42 -18.02 -0.05
CA THR A 697 -32.44 -16.57 0.19
C THR A 697 -31.09 -16.10 0.73
N TYR A 698 -30.65 -14.90 0.35
CA TYR A 698 -29.43 -14.33 0.94
C TYR A 698 -29.71 -13.82 2.35
N LYS A 699 -28.85 -14.19 3.29
CA LYS A 699 -28.90 -13.75 4.69
C LYS A 699 -27.49 -13.52 5.22
N TYR A 700 -27.37 -12.81 6.32
CA TYR A 700 -26.07 -12.59 6.97
C TYR A 700 -26.21 -12.49 8.49
N ALA A 701 -25.12 -12.84 9.19
CA ALA A 701 -24.94 -12.51 10.59
C ALA A 701 -24.53 -11.03 10.71
N SER A 702 -25.42 -10.18 11.21
CA SER A 702 -25.21 -8.72 11.23
C SER A 702 -24.16 -8.32 12.27
N PRO A 703 -23.01 -7.71 11.88
CA PRO A 703 -22.03 -7.18 12.83
C PRO A 703 -22.43 -5.81 13.38
N PHE A 704 -23.54 -5.24 12.89
CA PHE A 704 -24.04 -3.90 13.26
C PHE A 704 -25.20 -3.95 14.26
N SER A 705 -25.88 -5.10 14.33
CA SER A 705 -26.96 -5.35 15.27
C SER A 705 -26.42 -5.90 16.59
N LYS A 706 -27.12 -5.62 17.69
CA LYS A 706 -26.86 -6.29 18.97
C LYS A 706 -27.06 -7.81 18.82
N ALA A 707 -26.14 -8.59 19.37
CA ALA A 707 -26.30 -10.04 19.48
C ALA A 707 -27.61 -10.40 20.21
N VAL A 708 -28.28 -11.45 19.72
CA VAL A 708 -29.58 -11.92 20.27
C VAL A 708 -29.42 -13.07 21.25
N LYS A 709 -28.26 -13.74 21.23
CA LYS A 709 -27.84 -14.80 22.16
C LYS A 709 -26.30 -14.88 22.17
N GLU A 710 -25.72 -15.72 23.02
CA GLU A 710 -24.29 -16.04 23.00
C GLU A 710 -23.94 -16.99 21.86
N ASP A 711 -22.71 -16.91 21.34
CA ASP A 711 -22.20 -17.87 20.36
C ASP A 711 -22.07 -19.27 21.01
N THR A 712 -22.46 -20.31 20.27
CA THR A 712 -22.18 -21.71 20.61
C THR A 712 -21.08 -22.26 19.70
N PRO A 713 -20.47 -23.41 20.01
CA PRO A 713 -19.49 -24.03 19.09
C PRO A 713 -20.03 -24.33 17.68
N THR A 714 -21.35 -24.31 17.47
CA THR A 714 -22.00 -24.70 16.22
C THR A 714 -22.84 -23.62 15.57
N GLU A 715 -23.13 -22.51 16.24
CA GLU A 715 -24.08 -21.49 15.77
C GLU A 715 -23.77 -20.11 16.36
N THR A 716 -23.90 -19.04 15.57
CA THR A 716 -23.66 -17.68 16.02
C THR A 716 -24.77 -17.12 16.93
N GLY A 717 -24.38 -16.19 17.79
CA GLY A 717 -25.26 -15.34 18.59
C GLY A 717 -25.74 -14.06 17.90
N ALA A 718 -25.19 -13.74 16.73
CA ALA A 718 -25.56 -12.54 15.97
C ALA A 718 -27.01 -12.60 15.46
N LYS A 719 -27.60 -11.42 15.23
CA LYS A 719 -28.90 -11.30 14.58
C LYS A 719 -28.73 -11.68 13.11
N ILE A 720 -29.49 -12.68 12.65
CA ILE A 720 -29.55 -13.03 11.23
C ILE A 720 -30.54 -12.10 10.52
N VAL A 721 -30.09 -11.48 9.44
CA VAL A 721 -30.85 -10.49 8.65
C VAL A 721 -30.93 -10.95 7.20
N ASP A 722 -32.08 -10.71 6.56
CA ASP A 722 -32.28 -11.00 5.15
C ASP A 722 -31.61 -9.93 4.27
N GLY A 723 -30.96 -10.36 3.19
CA GLY A 723 -30.33 -9.48 2.21
C GLY A 723 -28.86 -9.76 2.02
N LYS A 724 -28.22 -8.85 1.29
CA LYS A 724 -26.78 -8.88 1.01
C LYS A 724 -26.11 -7.74 1.74
N VAL A 725 -25.05 -8.07 2.47
CA VAL A 725 -24.17 -7.10 3.11
C VAL A 725 -22.77 -7.22 2.52
N TYR A 726 -22.04 -6.10 2.53
CA TYR A 726 -20.64 -6.02 2.16
C TYR A 726 -19.87 -5.33 3.28
N VAL A 727 -18.62 -5.74 3.48
CA VAL A 727 -17.73 -5.30 4.57
C VAL A 727 -16.29 -5.17 4.07
N ASN A 728 -15.33 -4.77 4.92
CA ASN A 728 -13.92 -4.60 4.55
C ASN A 728 -13.68 -3.48 3.54
N ASN A 729 -13.93 -2.23 3.98
CA ASN A 729 -13.70 -1.04 3.17
C ASN A 729 -13.41 0.19 4.03
N GLY A 730 -12.36 0.92 3.71
CA GLY A 730 -12.10 2.28 4.15
C GLY A 730 -12.64 3.30 3.17
N PHE A 731 -13.68 4.06 3.56
CA PHE A 731 -14.21 5.08 2.65
C PHE A 731 -13.28 6.27 2.50
N TRP A 732 -12.47 6.58 3.52
CA TRP A 732 -11.46 7.64 3.42
C TRP A 732 -10.56 7.37 2.21
N ASP A 733 -10.06 6.14 2.04
CA ASP A 733 -9.27 5.73 0.88
C ASP A 733 -10.10 5.74 -0.40
N THR A 734 -11.13 4.88 -0.41
CA THR A 734 -11.75 4.39 -1.63
C THR A 734 -12.65 5.41 -2.34
N TYR A 735 -13.11 6.48 -1.67
CA TYR A 735 -14.00 7.47 -2.31
C TYR A 735 -13.33 8.16 -3.49
N ARG A 736 -12.01 8.32 -3.43
CA ARG A 736 -11.22 9.10 -4.40
C ARG A 736 -11.26 8.46 -5.78
N THR A 737 -11.06 7.15 -5.87
CA THR A 737 -10.83 6.46 -7.15
C THR A 737 -11.59 5.13 -7.29
N THR A 738 -11.66 4.31 -6.24
CA THR A 738 -12.32 2.99 -6.25
C THR A 738 -13.82 3.07 -6.55
N TRP A 739 -14.59 3.87 -5.79
CA TRP A 739 -16.03 4.02 -6.02
C TRP A 739 -16.38 4.66 -7.38
N PRO A 740 -15.64 5.67 -7.86
CA PRO A 740 -15.73 6.13 -9.25
C PRO A 740 -15.49 5.03 -10.29
N ALA A 741 -14.54 4.12 -10.05
CA ALA A 741 -14.25 3.02 -10.95
C ALA A 741 -15.40 2.01 -10.99
N TYR A 742 -15.97 1.63 -9.84
CA TYR A 742 -17.16 0.76 -9.82
C TYR A 742 -18.33 1.38 -10.57
N SER A 743 -18.62 2.66 -10.30
CA SER A 743 -19.71 3.40 -10.95
C SER A 743 -19.51 3.53 -12.46
N PHE A 744 -18.27 3.48 -12.95
CA PHE A 744 -17.94 3.59 -14.36
C PHE A 744 -17.92 2.23 -15.08
N LEU A 745 -17.27 1.21 -14.51
CA LEU A 745 -17.01 -0.08 -15.16
C LEU A 745 -18.13 -1.10 -14.95
N THR A 746 -18.71 -1.09 -13.74
CA THR A 746 -19.67 -2.09 -13.25
C THR A 746 -20.79 -1.45 -12.42
N PRO A 747 -21.56 -0.48 -12.97
CA PRO A 747 -22.54 0.30 -12.22
C PRO A 747 -23.60 -0.57 -11.53
N SER A 748 -24.03 -1.70 -12.12
CA SER A 748 -25.00 -2.59 -11.47
C SER A 748 -24.44 -3.24 -10.21
N LYS A 749 -23.16 -3.65 -10.23
CA LYS A 749 -22.47 -4.14 -9.03
C LYS A 749 -22.25 -3.01 -8.04
N ALA A 750 -21.87 -1.81 -8.49
CA ALA A 750 -21.72 -0.65 -7.63
C ALA A 750 -23.00 -0.38 -6.81
N GLY A 751 -24.18 -0.42 -7.44
CA GLY A 751 -25.46 -0.26 -6.76
C GLY A 751 -25.71 -1.33 -5.68
N GLU A 752 -25.41 -2.60 -6.00
CA GLU A 752 -25.50 -3.70 -5.03
C GLU A 752 -24.54 -3.51 -3.83
N LEU A 753 -23.32 -3.01 -4.08
CA LEU A 753 -22.35 -2.71 -3.02
C LEU A 753 -22.86 -1.57 -2.13
N VAL A 754 -23.34 -0.47 -2.73
CA VAL A 754 -23.92 0.67 -2.00
C VAL A 754 -25.08 0.21 -1.13
N ASP A 755 -26.02 -0.58 -1.67
CA ASP A 755 -27.13 -1.13 -0.89
C ASP A 755 -26.65 -1.96 0.31
N GLY A 756 -25.56 -2.71 0.17
CA GLY A 756 -24.95 -3.45 1.27
C GLY A 756 -24.42 -2.56 2.40
N PHE A 757 -23.84 -1.40 2.09
CA PHE A 757 -23.42 -0.40 3.08
C PHE A 757 -24.61 0.40 3.64
N VAL A 758 -25.66 0.60 2.85
CA VAL A 758 -26.93 1.16 3.34
C VAL A 758 -27.60 0.21 4.34
N GLN A 759 -27.39 -1.11 4.22
CA GLN A 759 -27.84 -2.05 5.27
C GLN A 759 -27.14 -1.83 6.61
N HIS A 760 -25.90 -1.32 6.64
CA HIS A 760 -25.25 -0.95 7.91
C HIS A 760 -26.10 0.10 8.64
N TYR A 761 -26.55 1.12 7.89
CA TYR A 761 -27.44 2.16 8.40
C TYR A 761 -28.79 1.61 8.86
N LYS A 762 -29.39 0.67 8.11
CA LYS A 762 -30.66 0.05 8.47
C LYS A 762 -30.56 -0.83 9.73
N ASP A 763 -29.44 -1.52 9.90
CA ASP A 763 -29.21 -2.43 11.04
C ASP A 763 -28.77 -1.72 12.31
N GLY A 764 -27.77 -0.83 12.20
CA GLY A 764 -27.11 -0.19 13.34
C GLY A 764 -27.27 1.33 13.41
N GLY A 765 -27.98 1.94 12.46
CA GLY A 765 -28.29 3.36 12.45
C GLY A 765 -27.22 4.27 11.83
N TRP A 766 -26.10 3.73 11.34
CA TRP A 766 -25.02 4.48 10.71
C TRP A 766 -24.40 3.70 9.56
N THR A 767 -23.86 4.38 8.55
CA THR A 767 -22.97 3.73 7.57
C THR A 767 -21.55 3.75 8.10
N SER A 768 -20.83 2.64 7.95
CA SER A 768 -19.44 2.54 8.41
C SER A 768 -18.54 3.56 7.69
N ARG A 769 -17.63 4.21 8.43
CA ARG A 769 -16.52 4.99 7.85
C ARG A 769 -15.41 4.06 7.38
N TRP A 770 -14.99 3.20 8.29
CA TRP A 770 -14.17 2.03 8.07
C TRP A 770 -14.94 0.79 8.55
N SER A 771 -15.00 -0.24 7.71
CA SER A 771 -15.70 -1.50 8.01
C SER A 771 -14.71 -2.66 8.06
N SER A 772 -14.61 -3.39 9.18
CA SER A 772 -14.01 -4.72 9.27
C SER A 772 -14.50 -5.49 10.51
N PRO A 773 -15.50 -6.37 10.39
CA PRO A 773 -16.62 -6.18 9.50
C PRO A 773 -17.55 -5.04 9.98
N GLY A 774 -17.56 -4.72 11.27
CA GLY A 774 -18.39 -3.66 11.87
C GLY A 774 -17.71 -2.28 11.85
N TYR A 775 -18.21 -1.36 12.68
CA TYR A 775 -17.74 0.04 12.74
C TYR A 775 -16.36 0.16 13.41
N ALA A 776 -15.29 0.32 12.63
CA ALA A 776 -13.95 0.57 13.16
C ALA A 776 -13.68 2.08 13.28
N ASP A 777 -13.03 2.50 14.37
CA ASP A 777 -12.63 3.89 14.58
C ASP A 777 -11.25 4.18 13.97
N LEU A 778 -11.23 4.34 12.65
CA LEU A 778 -10.01 4.66 11.90
C LEU A 778 -10.26 5.73 10.84
N MET A 779 -9.21 6.49 10.54
CA MET A 779 -9.19 7.61 9.61
C MET A 779 -10.24 8.69 9.92
N THR A 780 -10.32 9.69 9.06
CA THR A 780 -11.24 10.83 9.17
C THR A 780 -12.31 10.84 8.06
N GLY A 781 -13.29 11.72 8.17
CA GLY A 781 -14.35 11.91 7.17
C GLY A 781 -15.45 10.85 7.16
N THR A 782 -16.59 11.18 6.55
CA THR A 782 -17.71 10.24 6.31
C THR A 782 -17.86 9.98 4.81
N SER A 783 -16.74 9.64 4.15
CA SER A 783 -16.59 9.66 2.69
C SER A 783 -17.49 8.71 1.88
N SER A 784 -18.30 7.88 2.56
CA SER A 784 -19.44 7.21 1.93
C SER A 784 -20.48 8.20 1.41
N ASP A 785 -20.64 9.37 2.06
CA ASP A 785 -21.58 10.42 1.67
C ASP A 785 -21.31 10.88 0.22
N VAL A 786 -20.07 11.28 -0.09
CA VAL A 786 -19.68 11.72 -1.43
C VAL A 786 -19.58 10.57 -2.44
N ALA A 787 -19.14 9.39 -2.01
CA ALA A 787 -19.06 8.21 -2.88
C ALA A 787 -20.44 7.79 -3.41
N PHE A 788 -21.45 7.73 -2.52
CA PHE A 788 -22.81 7.34 -2.90
C PHE A 788 -23.51 8.45 -3.68
N ALA A 789 -23.27 9.71 -3.32
CA ALA A 789 -23.75 10.86 -4.09
C ALA A 789 -23.23 10.83 -5.53
N ASP A 790 -21.95 10.56 -5.72
CA ASP A 790 -21.33 10.46 -7.05
C ASP A 790 -21.92 9.31 -7.87
N ALA A 791 -22.08 8.12 -7.26
CA ALA A 791 -22.75 6.98 -7.90
C ALA A 791 -24.18 7.35 -8.35
N TYR A 792 -24.96 8.00 -7.48
CA TYR A 792 -26.32 8.42 -7.80
C TYR A 792 -26.38 9.47 -8.92
N VAL A 793 -25.50 10.49 -8.88
CA VAL A 793 -25.41 11.51 -9.93
C VAL A 793 -25.03 10.90 -11.28
N LYS A 794 -24.21 9.84 -11.28
CA LYS A 794 -23.86 9.05 -12.47
C LYS A 794 -24.96 8.08 -12.94
N GLY A 795 -26.03 7.91 -12.16
CA GLY A 795 -27.20 7.12 -12.52
C GLY A 795 -27.11 5.64 -12.12
N VAL A 796 -26.28 5.31 -11.12
CA VAL A 796 -26.28 4.00 -10.48
C VAL A 796 -27.58 3.81 -9.68
N ASP A 797 -28.18 2.62 -9.78
CA ASP A 797 -29.45 2.27 -9.13
C ASP A 797 -29.23 1.60 -7.77
N PHE A 798 -29.82 2.15 -6.72
CA PHE A 798 -29.76 1.68 -5.32
C PHE A 798 -30.80 2.44 -4.47
N ASP A 799 -30.93 2.13 -3.17
CA ASP A 799 -31.79 2.86 -2.23
C ASP A 799 -31.25 4.26 -1.90
N ALA A 800 -31.38 5.18 -2.86
CA ALA A 800 -30.87 6.54 -2.77
C ALA A 800 -31.49 7.35 -1.61
N LYS A 801 -32.73 7.05 -1.21
CA LYS A 801 -33.37 7.75 -0.08
C LYS A 801 -32.72 7.38 1.24
N ALA A 802 -32.50 6.08 1.50
CA ALA A 802 -31.85 5.64 2.72
C ALA A 802 -30.37 6.05 2.76
N ALA A 803 -29.66 6.00 1.63
CA ALA A 803 -28.29 6.51 1.54
C ALA A 803 -28.19 8.01 1.85
N TYR A 804 -29.11 8.81 1.30
CA TYR A 804 -29.16 10.24 1.57
C TYR A 804 -29.51 10.53 3.04
N ASP A 805 -30.48 9.82 3.63
CA ASP A 805 -30.81 9.98 5.05
C ASP A 805 -29.62 9.60 5.96
N ALA A 806 -28.84 8.58 5.61
CA ALA A 806 -27.61 8.23 6.33
C ALA A 806 -26.56 9.35 6.26
N ALA A 807 -26.36 9.95 5.08
CA ALA A 807 -25.42 11.06 4.89
C ALA A 807 -25.85 12.34 5.63
N VAL A 808 -27.15 12.68 5.59
CA VAL A 808 -27.68 13.80 6.38
C VAL A 808 -27.50 13.55 7.87
N LYS A 809 -27.68 12.31 8.35
CA LYS A 809 -27.41 11.98 9.76
C LYS A 809 -25.95 12.21 10.15
N ASN A 810 -25.00 11.74 9.34
CA ASN A 810 -23.56 12.00 9.51
C ASN A 810 -23.25 13.49 9.67
N ALA A 811 -23.92 14.30 8.86
CA ALA A 811 -23.65 15.72 8.70
C ALA A 811 -24.42 16.65 9.65
N THR A 812 -25.35 16.13 10.47
CA THR A 812 -26.27 16.95 11.28
C THR A 812 -26.50 16.45 12.70
N THR A 813 -25.90 15.33 13.12
CA THR A 813 -26.17 14.71 14.42
C THR A 813 -24.87 14.34 15.14
N VAL A 814 -24.86 14.49 16.47
CA VAL A 814 -23.75 14.05 17.31
C VAL A 814 -23.69 12.51 17.33
N PRO A 815 -22.58 11.87 16.92
CA PRO A 815 -22.47 10.43 16.95
C PRO A 815 -22.40 9.90 18.39
N PRO A 816 -22.97 8.72 18.68
CA PRO A 816 -22.97 8.14 20.03
C PRO A 816 -21.63 7.51 20.42
N SER A 817 -20.72 7.28 19.47
CA SER A 817 -19.38 6.71 19.68
C SER A 817 -18.44 7.17 18.56
N SER A 818 -17.13 7.02 18.76
CA SER A 818 -16.11 7.51 17.83
C SER A 818 -16.05 6.76 16.50
N GLY A 819 -16.48 5.49 16.46
CA GLY A 819 -16.45 4.64 15.25
C GLY A 819 -17.51 4.96 14.18
N VAL A 820 -18.42 5.92 14.42
CA VAL A 820 -19.50 6.28 13.48
C VAL A 820 -19.70 7.79 13.39
N GLY A 821 -20.32 8.26 12.31
CA GLY A 821 -20.61 9.69 12.10
C GLY A 821 -19.36 10.58 12.07
N ARG A 822 -19.56 11.89 12.05
CA ARG A 822 -18.46 12.86 12.08
C ARG A 822 -18.07 13.19 13.52
N LYS A 823 -16.77 13.15 13.85
CA LYS A 823 -16.28 13.61 15.16
C LYS A 823 -16.40 15.15 15.24
N GLY A 824 -16.59 15.69 16.43
CA GLY A 824 -16.73 17.14 16.65
C GLY A 824 -18.10 17.74 16.28
N MET A 825 -19.10 16.92 15.94
CA MET A 825 -20.45 17.40 15.54
C MET A 825 -21.23 18.13 16.63
N ALA A 826 -20.75 18.15 17.87
CA ALA A 826 -21.39 18.91 18.93
C ALA A 826 -21.31 20.43 18.70
N THR A 827 -20.23 20.90 18.06
CA THR A 827 -19.91 22.32 17.86
C THR A 827 -19.62 22.68 16.40
N SER A 828 -19.04 21.76 15.63
CA SER A 828 -18.58 22.06 14.25
C SER A 828 -19.63 22.61 13.28
N PRO A 829 -20.93 22.25 13.34
CA PRO A 829 -21.92 22.88 12.44
C PRO A 829 -22.08 24.38 12.66
N PHE A 830 -21.84 24.85 13.89
CA PHE A 830 -22.07 26.23 14.33
C PHE A 830 -20.81 27.09 14.20
N LEU A 831 -19.64 26.50 14.51
CA LEU A 831 -18.34 27.15 14.32
C LEU A 831 -17.95 27.32 12.85
N GLY A 832 -18.54 26.52 11.94
CA GLY A 832 -18.15 26.44 10.54
C GLY A 832 -16.84 25.66 10.29
N TYR A 833 -16.24 25.05 11.33
CA TYR A 833 -15.06 24.19 11.26
C TYR A 833 -15.02 23.22 12.45
N THR A 834 -14.22 22.15 12.33
CA THR A 834 -13.94 21.24 13.45
C THR A 834 -12.73 21.74 14.23
N SER A 835 -12.90 21.97 15.53
CA SER A 835 -11.85 22.54 16.38
C SER A 835 -10.72 21.55 16.71
N THR A 836 -9.57 22.08 17.13
CA THR A 836 -8.39 21.30 17.59
C THR A 836 -8.64 20.48 18.86
N GLU A 837 -9.78 20.64 19.53
CA GLU A 837 -10.19 19.73 20.62
C GLU A 837 -10.55 18.34 20.09
N THR A 838 -10.93 18.25 18.81
CA THR A 838 -11.04 16.99 18.09
C THR A 838 -9.68 16.66 17.48
N HIS A 839 -9.10 15.51 17.85
CA HIS A 839 -7.89 15.01 17.22
C HIS A 839 -8.05 14.97 15.69
N GLU A 840 -7.06 15.53 14.96
CA GLU A 840 -7.10 15.69 13.50
C GLU A 840 -8.26 16.57 12.99
N GLY A 841 -8.62 17.60 13.76
CA GLY A 841 -9.79 18.45 13.50
C GLY A 841 -9.81 19.09 12.11
N LEU A 842 -8.65 19.52 11.57
CA LEU A 842 -8.58 20.07 10.21
C LEU A 842 -8.93 19.02 9.15
N SER A 843 -8.38 17.80 9.26
CA SER A 843 -8.74 16.70 8.35
C SER A 843 -10.24 16.41 8.38
N TRP A 844 -10.84 16.37 9.58
CA TRP A 844 -12.28 16.19 9.74
C TRP A 844 -13.10 17.27 9.06
N ALA A 845 -12.66 18.53 9.13
CA ALA A 845 -13.34 19.66 8.51
C ALA A 845 -13.23 19.60 6.97
N LEU A 846 -12.01 19.50 6.43
CA LEU A 846 -11.77 19.49 4.98
C LEU A 846 -12.44 18.31 4.27
N GLU A 847 -12.35 17.11 4.83
CA GLU A 847 -13.10 15.95 4.32
C GLU A 847 -14.62 16.15 4.52
N GLY A 848 -15.05 16.82 5.58
CA GLY A 848 -16.45 17.18 5.83
C GLY A 848 -17.06 18.05 4.71
N TYR A 849 -16.34 19.06 4.25
CA TYR A 849 -16.81 19.97 3.19
C TYR A 849 -16.95 19.28 1.83
N LEU A 850 -16.05 18.35 1.51
CA LEU A 850 -16.17 17.47 0.35
C LEU A 850 -17.43 16.61 0.40
N ASN A 851 -17.71 16.04 1.58
CA ASN A 851 -18.90 15.25 1.82
C ASN A 851 -20.19 16.07 1.73
N ASP A 852 -20.16 17.32 2.21
CA ASP A 852 -21.30 18.25 2.11
C ASP A 852 -21.60 18.62 0.66
N TYR A 853 -20.58 18.79 -0.18
CA TYR A 853 -20.79 18.94 -1.62
C TYR A 853 -21.49 17.72 -2.21
N GLY A 854 -21.06 16.51 -1.85
CA GLY A 854 -21.73 15.26 -2.23
C GLY A 854 -23.22 15.24 -1.84
N ILE A 855 -23.52 15.52 -0.56
CA ILE A 855 -24.91 15.59 -0.06
C ILE A 855 -25.70 16.64 -0.83
N ALA A 856 -25.12 17.81 -1.09
CA ALA A 856 -25.77 18.88 -1.85
C ALA A 856 -26.15 18.44 -3.27
N LYS A 857 -25.23 17.79 -3.99
CA LYS A 857 -25.49 17.30 -5.37
C LYS A 857 -26.52 16.17 -5.39
N MET A 858 -26.47 15.25 -4.42
CA MET A 858 -27.46 14.18 -4.29
C MET A 858 -28.85 14.74 -3.97
N GLY A 859 -28.95 15.67 -3.02
CA GLY A 859 -30.20 16.36 -2.66
C GLY A 859 -30.78 17.16 -3.84
N GLU A 860 -29.93 17.84 -4.62
CA GLU A 860 -30.37 18.56 -5.83
C GLU A 860 -31.05 17.61 -6.83
N LYS A 861 -30.45 16.43 -7.06
CA LYS A 861 -30.99 15.42 -7.97
C LYS A 861 -32.26 14.78 -7.40
N LEU A 862 -32.29 14.42 -6.12
CA LEU A 862 -33.48 13.88 -5.45
C LEU A 862 -34.65 14.88 -5.50
N TYR A 863 -34.39 16.18 -5.34
CA TYR A 863 -35.42 17.20 -5.49
C TYR A 863 -35.98 17.25 -6.91
N LYS A 864 -35.12 17.18 -7.94
CA LYS A 864 -35.56 17.14 -9.34
C LYS A 864 -36.44 15.92 -9.64
N GLU A 865 -36.19 14.79 -8.97
CA GLU A 865 -36.93 13.54 -9.19
C GLU A 865 -38.20 13.42 -8.36
N THR A 866 -38.21 13.94 -7.12
CA THR A 866 -39.30 13.73 -6.15
C THR A 866 -40.16 14.97 -5.89
N GLY A 867 -39.61 16.17 -6.08
CA GLY A 867 -40.24 17.44 -5.71
C GLY A 867 -40.32 17.71 -4.20
N GLU A 868 -39.74 16.86 -3.35
CA GLU A 868 -39.78 17.01 -1.89
C GLU A 868 -38.93 18.19 -1.43
N LYS A 869 -39.55 19.17 -0.77
CA LYS A 869 -38.91 20.46 -0.44
C LYS A 869 -37.66 20.33 0.43
N ARG A 870 -37.62 19.36 1.35
CA ARG A 870 -36.47 19.14 2.25
C ARG A 870 -35.16 19.01 1.48
N TYR A 871 -35.17 18.26 0.38
CA TYR A 871 -33.97 18.02 -0.42
C TYR A 871 -33.42 19.31 -1.04
N ARG A 872 -34.28 20.25 -1.43
CA ARG A 872 -33.86 21.55 -1.96
C ARG A 872 -33.25 22.43 -0.86
N GLU A 873 -33.86 22.45 0.33
CA GLU A 873 -33.42 23.29 1.45
C GLU A 873 -32.10 22.77 2.03
N GLU A 874 -32.01 21.46 2.25
CA GLU A 874 -30.80 20.77 2.69
C GLU A 874 -29.68 20.90 1.64
N SER A 875 -29.99 20.72 0.35
CA SER A 875 -29.00 20.89 -0.73
C SER A 875 -28.40 22.30 -0.75
N ALA A 876 -29.22 23.34 -0.59
CA ALA A 876 -28.73 24.71 -0.54
C ALA A 876 -27.88 24.99 0.71
N TYR A 877 -28.19 24.36 1.85
CA TYR A 877 -27.42 24.46 3.08
C TYR A 877 -26.05 23.79 2.96
N PHE A 878 -26.01 22.53 2.51
CA PHE A 878 -24.74 21.81 2.37
C PHE A 878 -23.86 22.36 1.24
N LEU A 879 -24.44 22.94 0.19
CA LEU A 879 -23.64 23.65 -0.84
C LEU A 879 -22.97 24.90 -0.28
N ASN A 880 -23.62 25.60 0.66
CA ASN A 880 -22.99 26.71 1.39
C ASN A 880 -21.86 26.18 2.28
N ARG A 881 -22.15 25.17 3.10
CA ARG A 881 -21.17 24.58 4.05
C ARG A 881 -19.95 23.98 3.35
N ALA A 882 -20.10 23.47 2.14
CA ALA A 882 -18.98 22.98 1.32
C ALA A 882 -17.92 24.04 0.97
N GLN A 883 -18.22 25.34 1.17
CA GLN A 883 -17.30 26.46 0.98
C GLN A 883 -16.60 26.91 2.28
N ASP A 884 -16.94 26.35 3.43
CA ASP A 884 -16.38 26.75 4.73
C ASP A 884 -14.89 26.43 4.91
N TYR A 885 -14.28 25.70 3.96
CA TYR A 885 -12.82 25.50 3.91
C TYR A 885 -12.05 26.83 3.96
N VAL A 886 -12.63 27.93 3.45
CA VAL A 886 -12.03 29.27 3.53
C VAL A 886 -11.80 29.72 4.98
N ASN A 887 -12.60 29.24 5.93
CA ASN A 887 -12.48 29.59 7.35
C ASN A 887 -11.25 28.96 8.00
N MET A 888 -10.62 27.96 7.36
CA MET A 888 -9.44 27.27 7.85
C MET A 888 -8.17 27.61 7.08
N PHE A 889 -8.23 28.54 6.13
CA PHE A 889 -7.07 29.01 5.40
C PHE A 889 -6.41 30.21 6.10
N ASP A 890 -5.20 30.02 6.61
CA ASP A 890 -4.41 31.12 7.15
C ASP A 890 -3.65 31.80 6.00
N ALA A 891 -4.20 32.91 5.51
CA ALA A 891 -3.62 33.66 4.40
C ALA A 891 -2.21 34.23 4.69
N LYS A 892 -1.81 34.36 5.97
CA LYS A 892 -0.45 34.80 6.32
C LYS A 892 0.55 33.65 6.24
N ALA A 893 0.17 32.46 6.72
CA ALA A 893 0.98 31.26 6.58
C ALA A 893 0.97 30.73 5.14
N GLY A 894 -0.13 30.96 4.40
CA GLY A 894 -0.35 30.44 3.06
C GLY A 894 -0.77 28.97 3.03
N PHE A 895 -1.35 28.47 4.12
CA PHE A 895 -1.73 27.07 4.30
C PHE A 895 -3.03 26.91 5.11
N PHE A 896 -3.62 25.73 5.02
CA PHE A 896 -4.69 25.31 5.92
C PHE A 896 -4.10 24.87 7.27
N GLN A 897 -4.74 25.29 8.36
CA GLN A 897 -4.32 24.95 9.72
C GLN A 897 -5.54 24.87 10.66
N GLY A 898 -5.46 24.03 11.71
CA GLY A 898 -6.50 23.93 12.73
C GLY A 898 -6.71 25.21 13.56
N LYS A 899 -7.93 25.38 14.05
CA LYS A 899 -8.33 26.42 15.00
C LYS A 899 -8.91 25.82 16.28
N ASP A 900 -8.65 26.44 17.42
CA ASP A 900 -9.38 26.13 18.65
C ASP A 900 -10.85 26.57 18.57
N ALA A 901 -11.66 26.20 19.56
CA ALA A 901 -13.08 26.56 19.58
C ALA A 901 -13.34 28.08 19.66
N ALA A 902 -12.33 28.87 20.05
CA ALA A 902 -12.41 30.33 20.09
C ALA A 902 -11.94 30.99 18.77
N GLY A 903 -11.60 30.19 17.75
CA GLY A 903 -11.15 30.66 16.44
C GLY A 903 -9.68 31.04 16.36
N LYS A 904 -8.87 30.75 17.38
CA LYS A 904 -7.41 30.99 17.34
C LYS A 904 -6.72 29.85 16.58
N TRP A 905 -5.80 30.19 15.69
CA TRP A 905 -4.92 29.23 15.03
C TRP A 905 -4.11 28.38 16.02
N ARG A 906 -3.87 27.11 15.70
CA ARG A 906 -3.04 26.20 16.51
C ARG A 906 -1.62 26.73 16.70
N VAL A 907 -1.00 27.18 15.61
CA VAL A 907 0.32 27.82 15.58
C VAL A 907 0.15 29.24 15.06
N ASP A 908 0.83 30.20 15.67
CA ASP A 908 0.83 31.57 15.18
C ASP A 908 1.43 31.60 13.76
N SER A 909 0.84 32.37 12.85
CA SER A 909 1.13 32.29 11.40
C SER A 909 2.61 32.43 11.03
N ASP A 910 3.36 33.25 11.77
CA ASP A 910 4.78 33.55 11.52
C ASP A 910 5.71 32.41 11.98
N GLU A 911 5.20 31.46 12.78
CA GLU A 911 5.94 30.29 13.31
C GLU A 911 5.50 28.97 12.64
N TYR A 912 4.52 29.02 11.74
CA TYR A 912 3.99 27.83 11.09
C TYR A 912 4.97 27.24 10.08
N ASP A 913 5.36 25.98 10.30
CA ASP A 913 6.13 25.19 9.33
C ASP A 913 5.23 24.11 8.68
N PRO A 914 4.93 24.20 7.38
CA PRO A 914 4.06 23.26 6.69
C PRO A 914 4.62 21.84 6.58
N ARG A 915 5.88 21.63 6.95
CA ARG A 915 6.54 20.32 6.88
C ARG A 915 6.23 19.45 8.10
N VAL A 916 5.79 20.04 9.22
CA VAL A 916 5.52 19.32 10.47
C VAL A 916 4.25 18.46 10.32
N TRP A 917 4.40 17.14 10.50
CA TRP A 917 3.33 16.16 10.35
C TRP A 917 2.40 16.06 11.57
N GLY A 918 1.16 15.63 11.34
CA GLY A 918 0.21 15.29 12.40
C GLY A 918 -0.49 16.49 13.06
N HIS A 919 -0.85 16.36 14.33
CA HIS A 919 -1.71 17.28 15.10
C HIS A 919 -3.13 17.42 14.51
N ASP A 920 -3.27 18.29 13.51
CA ASP A 920 -4.54 18.58 12.85
C ASP A 920 -4.70 17.77 11.55
N TYR A 921 -3.60 17.24 11.02
CA TYR A 921 -3.52 16.47 9.78
C TYR A 921 -3.50 14.97 10.07
N THR A 922 -4.13 14.19 9.20
CA THR A 922 -4.11 12.72 9.21
C THR A 922 -3.09 12.26 8.17
N GLU A 923 -2.09 11.50 8.60
CA GLU A 923 -1.03 10.89 7.77
C GLU A 923 -0.29 11.85 6.84
N THR A 924 -0.21 13.13 7.21
CA THR A 924 0.47 14.14 6.40
C THR A 924 0.77 15.41 7.21
N ASN A 925 1.15 16.47 6.50
CA ASN A 925 1.45 17.81 7.00
C ASN A 925 0.67 18.89 6.22
N GLY A 926 1.03 20.16 6.40
CA GLY A 926 0.39 21.29 5.72
C GLY A 926 0.41 21.19 4.19
N TRP A 927 1.44 20.58 3.61
CA TRP A 927 1.53 20.38 2.16
C TRP A 927 0.52 19.38 1.63
N GLY A 928 0.25 18.28 2.34
CA GLY A 928 -0.71 17.27 1.92
C GLY A 928 -2.14 17.82 1.79
N TYR A 929 -2.52 18.73 2.69
CA TYR A 929 -3.85 19.36 2.69
C TYR A 929 -3.94 20.70 1.93
N ALA A 930 -2.82 21.21 1.40
CA ALA A 930 -2.77 22.50 0.69
C ALA A 930 -3.73 22.59 -0.50
N PHE A 931 -4.18 21.46 -1.04
CA PHE A 931 -5.01 21.37 -2.22
C PHE A 931 -6.36 20.66 -1.99
N THR A 932 -6.77 20.43 -0.74
CA THR A 932 -7.97 19.65 -0.39
C THR A 932 -9.23 20.53 -0.36
N ALA A 933 -9.58 21.08 -1.52
CA ALA A 933 -10.89 21.66 -1.81
C ALA A 933 -11.29 21.51 -3.30
N PRO A 934 -11.14 20.32 -3.93
CA PRO A 934 -11.42 20.14 -5.35
C PRO A 934 -12.88 20.41 -5.73
N GLN A 935 -13.84 20.30 -4.80
CA GLN A 935 -15.24 20.72 -5.00
C GLN A 935 -15.35 22.19 -5.40
N ASP A 936 -14.39 23.01 -4.98
CA ASP A 936 -14.34 24.43 -5.29
C ASP A 936 -12.96 24.88 -5.74
N SER A 937 -12.41 24.18 -6.74
CA SER A 937 -11.06 24.42 -7.26
C SER A 937 -10.76 25.88 -7.68
N ARG A 938 -11.75 26.64 -8.14
CA ARG A 938 -11.59 28.08 -8.44
C ARG A 938 -11.54 28.93 -7.16
N GLY A 939 -12.39 28.66 -6.17
CA GLY A 939 -12.32 29.34 -4.88
C GLY A 939 -10.99 29.08 -4.15
N LEU A 940 -10.49 27.83 -4.22
CA LEU A 940 -9.15 27.50 -3.75
C LEU A 940 -8.06 28.26 -4.51
N ALA A 941 -8.18 28.39 -5.84
CA ALA A 941 -7.25 29.22 -6.60
C ALA A 941 -7.27 30.67 -6.11
N ASN A 942 -8.45 31.22 -5.82
CA ASN A 942 -8.60 32.59 -5.33
C ASN A 942 -7.93 32.80 -3.96
N LEU A 943 -7.92 31.79 -3.07
CA LEU A 943 -7.15 31.83 -1.81
C LEU A 943 -5.64 32.01 -2.03
N TYR A 944 -5.10 31.44 -3.12
CA TYR A 944 -3.70 31.59 -3.51
C TYR A 944 -3.43 32.80 -4.41
N GLY A 945 -4.39 33.71 -4.59
CA GLY A 945 -4.24 34.89 -5.46
C GLY A 945 -4.58 34.62 -6.94
N GLY A 946 -5.34 33.58 -7.22
CA GLY A 946 -5.86 33.21 -8.52
C GLY A 946 -5.14 32.00 -9.15
N ARG A 947 -5.44 31.75 -10.43
CA ARG A 947 -4.96 30.56 -11.17
C ARG A 947 -3.43 30.46 -11.24
N GLU A 948 -2.74 31.59 -11.39
CA GLU A 948 -1.27 31.64 -11.41
C GLU A 948 -0.70 31.25 -10.04
N GLY A 949 -1.21 31.83 -8.96
CA GLY A 949 -0.77 31.52 -7.60
C GLY A 949 -1.01 30.06 -7.19
N LEU A 950 -2.13 29.44 -7.62
CA LEU A 950 -2.31 28.00 -7.44
C LEU A 950 -1.24 27.18 -8.20
N GLY A 951 -0.92 27.59 -9.43
CA GLY A 951 0.13 26.95 -10.23
C GLY A 951 1.51 27.08 -9.58
N ASP A 952 1.82 28.25 -9.02
CA ASP A 952 3.08 28.51 -8.31
C ASP A 952 3.16 27.70 -7.02
N LYS A 953 2.05 27.57 -6.27
CA LYS A 953 2.00 26.74 -5.06
C LYS A 953 2.23 25.25 -5.36
N LEU A 954 1.70 24.76 -6.47
CA LEU A 954 1.96 23.38 -6.93
C LEU A 954 3.40 23.18 -7.41
N ASP A 955 4.04 24.19 -8.00
CA ASP A 955 5.47 24.14 -8.35
C ASP A 955 6.33 24.13 -7.07
N GLU A 956 5.96 24.94 -6.06
CA GLU A 956 6.60 24.96 -4.74
C GLU A 956 6.48 23.59 -4.06
N TYR A 957 5.29 22.99 -4.07
CA TYR A 957 5.02 21.65 -3.55
C TYR A 957 5.92 20.58 -4.20
N LEU A 958 6.08 20.59 -5.52
CA LEU A 958 6.91 19.62 -6.25
C LEU A 958 8.42 19.87 -6.13
N SER A 959 8.83 21.05 -5.67
CA SER A 959 10.25 21.44 -5.55
C SER A 959 10.76 21.44 -4.11
N THR A 960 9.86 21.54 -3.12
CA THR A 960 10.20 21.46 -1.69
C THR A 960 10.49 20.01 -1.32
N PRO A 961 11.70 19.64 -0.88
CA PRO A 961 12.04 18.24 -0.58
C PRO A 961 11.31 17.73 0.67
N GLU A 962 10.66 16.57 0.59
CA GLU A 962 10.37 15.73 1.75
C GLU A 962 11.65 14.98 2.14
N THR A 963 11.99 15.00 3.42
CA THR A 963 13.27 14.53 3.94
C THR A 963 13.14 13.35 4.88
N ALA A 964 11.91 13.03 5.34
CA ALA A 964 11.63 12.07 6.40
C ALA A 964 12.50 12.31 7.66
N SER A 965 12.73 13.60 7.99
CA SER A 965 13.62 13.99 9.07
C SER A 965 12.91 13.91 10.43
N PRO A 966 13.57 13.43 11.50
CA PRO A 966 13.03 13.44 12.86
C PRO A 966 12.56 14.83 13.34
N GLU A 967 13.08 15.91 12.77
CA GLU A 967 12.68 17.28 13.11
C GLU A 967 11.23 17.62 12.70
N PHE A 968 10.65 16.89 11.74
CA PHE A 968 9.33 17.17 11.17
C PHE A 968 8.25 16.15 11.56
N VAL A 969 8.54 15.22 12.48
CA VAL A 969 7.61 14.13 12.87
C VAL A 969 6.36 14.63 13.60
N GLY A 970 6.41 15.85 14.14
CA GLY A 970 5.31 16.51 14.85
C GLY A 970 4.69 15.62 15.92
N SER A 971 3.40 15.29 15.79
CA SER A 971 2.68 14.52 16.82
C SER A 971 2.91 13.02 16.79
N TYR A 972 3.64 12.47 15.80
CA TYR A 972 3.80 11.02 15.64
C TYR A 972 4.87 10.41 16.56
N GLY A 973 5.75 11.20 17.16
CA GLY A 973 6.80 10.73 18.07
C GLY A 973 7.97 9.99 17.39
N GLY A 974 7.90 9.75 16.08
CA GLY A 974 8.94 9.13 15.27
C GLY A 974 8.61 9.22 13.78
N VAL A 975 9.58 8.84 12.94
CA VAL A 975 9.39 8.79 11.48
C VAL A 975 8.52 7.58 11.15
N ILE A 976 7.32 7.84 10.61
CA ILE A 976 6.41 6.80 10.13
C ILE A 976 6.75 6.40 8.69
N HIS A 977 6.25 5.25 8.23
CA HIS A 977 6.61 4.70 6.92
C HIS A 977 6.23 5.64 5.77
N GLU A 978 5.10 6.35 5.88
CA GLU A 978 4.58 7.27 4.85
C GLU A 978 5.53 8.45 4.61
N MET A 979 6.26 8.91 5.64
CA MET A 979 7.28 9.96 5.50
C MET A 979 8.45 9.46 4.65
N THR A 980 8.95 8.26 4.97
CA THR A 980 10.07 7.61 4.27
C THR A 980 9.71 7.31 2.82
N GLU A 981 8.50 6.82 2.59
CA GLU A 981 7.97 6.55 1.26
C GLU A 981 7.80 7.84 0.44
N ALA A 982 7.25 8.90 1.03
CA ALA A 982 7.07 10.20 0.37
C ALA A 982 8.42 10.82 -0.04
N ARG A 983 9.44 10.74 0.81
CA ARG A 983 10.83 11.10 0.48
C ARG A 983 11.31 10.35 -0.77
N ASP A 984 11.09 9.03 -0.80
CA ASP A 984 11.58 8.16 -1.87
C ASP A 984 10.74 8.20 -3.16
N VAL A 985 9.58 8.87 -3.15
CA VAL A 985 8.90 9.29 -4.39
C VAL A 985 9.79 10.25 -5.19
N ARG A 986 10.64 11.06 -4.56
CA ARG A 986 11.58 11.99 -5.21
C ARG A 986 10.88 13.01 -6.14
N MET A 987 9.72 13.53 -5.70
CA MET A 987 8.93 14.59 -6.36
C MET A 987 8.57 15.73 -5.41
N GLY A 988 9.52 16.15 -4.57
CA GLY A 988 9.28 17.15 -3.54
C GLY A 988 8.36 16.61 -2.44
N MET A 989 7.37 17.40 -2.04
CA MET A 989 6.35 17.04 -1.04
C MET A 989 5.23 16.15 -1.62
N TYR A 990 5.30 15.80 -2.91
CA TYR A 990 4.36 14.88 -3.54
C TYR A 990 4.60 13.44 -3.13
N GLY A 991 4.07 13.07 -1.97
CA GLY A 991 4.01 11.69 -1.47
C GLY A 991 2.91 10.88 -2.15
N HIS A 992 3.12 10.46 -3.41
CA HIS A 992 2.23 9.53 -4.12
C HIS A 992 2.01 8.19 -3.38
N SER A 993 2.79 7.92 -2.34
CA SER A 993 2.62 6.81 -1.42
C SER A 993 1.32 6.88 -0.61
N ASN A 994 0.73 8.08 -0.44
CA ASN A 994 -0.46 8.32 0.36
C ASN A 994 -1.56 9.10 -0.42
N GLN A 995 -2.80 8.79 -0.09
CA GLN A 995 -4.05 9.15 -0.73
C GLN A 995 -4.30 10.65 -0.79
N VAL A 996 -3.88 11.41 0.23
CA VAL A 996 -4.06 12.87 0.28
C VAL A 996 -3.38 13.58 -0.90
N ALA A 997 -2.36 12.97 -1.50
CA ALA A 997 -1.65 13.53 -2.65
C ALA A 997 -2.34 13.22 -4.00
N HIS A 998 -3.20 12.20 -4.09
CA HIS A 998 -3.59 11.58 -5.36
C HIS A 998 -4.31 12.52 -6.35
N HIS A 999 -5.03 13.53 -5.87
CA HIS A 999 -5.67 14.53 -6.72
C HIS A 999 -4.78 15.73 -7.05
N ALA A 1000 -3.71 15.98 -6.28
CA ALA A 1000 -2.96 17.24 -6.30
C ALA A 1000 -2.40 17.59 -7.70
N LEU A 1001 -1.86 16.61 -8.44
CA LEU A 1001 -1.33 16.85 -9.78
C LEU A 1001 -2.42 17.29 -10.79
N TYR A 1002 -3.68 16.91 -10.58
CA TYR A 1002 -4.79 17.31 -11.43
C TYR A 1002 -5.28 18.74 -11.12
N MET A 1003 -4.85 19.35 -10.01
CA MET A 1003 -5.17 20.75 -9.68
C MET A 1003 -4.47 21.75 -10.61
N TYR A 1004 -3.43 21.34 -11.35
CA TYR A 1004 -2.89 22.14 -12.45
C TYR A 1004 -3.91 22.42 -13.55
N ASP A 1005 -4.94 21.57 -13.72
CA ASP A 1005 -6.03 21.83 -14.66
C ASP A 1005 -6.88 23.03 -14.20
N ALA A 1006 -7.10 23.18 -12.89
CA ALA A 1006 -7.77 24.35 -12.31
C ALA A 1006 -6.89 25.62 -12.43
N ALA A 1007 -5.57 25.47 -12.24
CA ALA A 1007 -4.58 26.53 -12.48
C ALA A 1007 -4.47 26.94 -13.97
N GLY A 1008 -5.10 26.23 -14.91
CA GLY A 1008 -5.00 26.51 -16.34
C GLY A 1008 -3.67 26.11 -16.97
N GLN A 1009 -2.95 25.19 -16.33
CA GLN A 1009 -1.63 24.72 -16.74
C GLN A 1009 -1.64 23.19 -16.99
N PRO A 1010 -2.57 22.63 -17.80
CA PRO A 1010 -2.75 21.18 -17.94
C PRO A 1010 -1.53 20.44 -18.50
N TYR A 1011 -0.61 21.15 -19.18
CA TYR A 1011 0.65 20.55 -19.61
C TYR A 1011 1.54 20.12 -18.42
N LYS A 1012 1.39 20.74 -17.24
CA LYS A 1012 2.05 20.29 -16.01
C LYS A 1012 1.38 19.04 -15.43
N THR A 1013 0.05 18.97 -15.41
CA THR A 1013 -0.71 17.73 -15.12
C THR A 1013 -0.16 16.57 -15.96
N GLN A 1014 -0.10 16.77 -17.28
CA GLN A 1014 0.35 15.76 -18.24
C GLN A 1014 1.78 15.29 -17.97
N LYS A 1015 2.72 16.21 -17.75
CA LYS A 1015 4.12 15.86 -17.44
C LYS A 1015 4.21 15.01 -16.17
N ASN A 1016 3.62 15.49 -15.08
CA ASN A 1016 3.82 14.89 -13.75
C ASN A 1016 3.07 13.57 -13.60
N VAL A 1017 1.83 13.45 -14.09
CA VAL A 1017 1.09 12.17 -14.12
C VAL A 1017 1.82 11.12 -14.96
N ARG A 1018 2.46 11.52 -16.05
CA ARG A 1018 3.25 10.60 -16.88
C ARG A 1018 4.55 10.17 -16.23
N GLU A 1019 5.17 11.01 -15.41
CA GLU A 1019 6.30 10.62 -14.56
C GLU A 1019 5.86 9.52 -13.58
N VAL A 1020 4.78 9.75 -12.82
CA VAL A 1020 4.21 8.78 -11.87
C VAL A 1020 3.94 7.43 -12.55
N LEU A 1021 3.16 7.41 -13.63
CA LEU A 1021 2.82 6.17 -14.36
C LEU A 1021 4.03 5.43 -14.94
N SER A 1022 5.17 6.11 -15.13
CA SER A 1022 6.36 5.53 -15.75
C SER A 1022 7.31 4.84 -14.76
N ARG A 1023 7.32 5.27 -13.48
CA ARG A 1023 8.26 4.75 -12.49
C ARG A 1023 7.66 4.38 -11.14
N LEU A 1024 6.43 4.82 -10.84
CA LEU A 1024 5.79 4.58 -9.55
C LEU A 1024 4.88 3.34 -9.52
N TYR A 1025 5.07 2.35 -10.39
CA TYR A 1025 4.32 1.07 -10.37
C TYR A 1025 5.16 -0.11 -10.89
N THR A 1026 6.42 -0.19 -10.47
CA THR A 1026 7.43 -1.13 -10.96
C THR A 1026 7.80 -2.21 -9.93
N GLY A 1027 8.53 -3.24 -10.36
CA GLY A 1027 8.99 -4.34 -9.49
C GLY A 1027 7.96 -5.42 -9.17
N SER A 1028 6.91 -5.56 -10.00
CA SER A 1028 5.85 -6.56 -9.78
C SER A 1028 6.36 -8.00 -9.78
N ASP A 1029 7.46 -8.29 -10.48
CA ASP A 1029 8.09 -9.60 -10.56
C ASP A 1029 8.83 -10.02 -9.28
N ILE A 1030 9.18 -9.06 -8.43
CA ILE A 1030 9.90 -9.26 -7.16
C ILE A 1030 9.05 -8.90 -5.93
N GLY A 1031 7.73 -9.07 -6.05
CA GLY A 1031 6.78 -8.84 -4.97
C GLY A 1031 6.51 -7.37 -4.62
N GLN A 1032 7.10 -6.41 -5.33
CA GLN A 1032 6.80 -4.98 -5.17
C GLN A 1032 5.58 -4.58 -6.03
N GLY A 1033 5.54 -3.36 -6.54
CA GLY A 1033 4.53 -2.92 -7.51
C GLY A 1033 3.80 -1.63 -7.16
N TYR A 1034 3.90 -1.17 -5.92
CA TYR A 1034 3.33 0.09 -5.42
C TYR A 1034 4.39 0.87 -4.64
N HIS A 1035 4.08 2.11 -4.27
CA HIS A 1035 5.03 3.05 -3.64
C HIS A 1035 4.63 3.49 -2.24
N GLY A 1036 3.50 2.98 -1.78
CA GLY A 1036 2.98 3.01 -0.43
C GLY A 1036 1.90 1.95 -0.37
N ASP A 1037 0.95 2.09 0.53
CA ASP A 1037 -0.15 1.15 0.69
C ASP A 1037 -1.12 1.11 -0.49
N GLU A 1038 -1.63 -0.08 -0.83
CA GLU A 1038 -2.53 -0.25 -1.98
C GLU A 1038 -3.95 0.24 -1.70
N ASP A 1039 -4.35 0.14 -0.43
CA ASP A 1039 -5.60 0.63 0.17
C ASP A 1039 -6.87 0.25 -0.57
N ASN A 1040 -7.12 -1.06 -0.60
CA ASN A 1040 -8.38 -1.65 -1.02
C ASN A 1040 -8.81 -1.24 -2.44
N GLY A 1041 -7.85 -1.13 -3.36
CA GLY A 1041 -8.08 -0.76 -4.75
C GLY A 1041 -7.86 0.71 -5.08
N GLU A 1042 -7.55 1.58 -4.10
CA GLU A 1042 -7.42 3.02 -4.31
C GLU A 1042 -6.26 3.34 -5.28
N GLN A 1043 -5.02 2.95 -4.95
CA GLN A 1043 -3.87 3.21 -5.84
C GLN A 1043 -4.04 2.51 -7.19
N SER A 1044 -4.67 1.33 -7.18
CA SER A 1044 -4.96 0.58 -8.40
C SER A 1044 -5.98 1.28 -9.32
N ALA A 1045 -7.01 1.90 -8.75
CA ALA A 1045 -7.97 2.69 -9.51
C ALA A 1045 -7.37 4.02 -9.97
N TRP A 1046 -6.49 4.64 -9.18
CA TRP A 1046 -5.70 5.80 -9.61
C TRP A 1046 -4.89 5.49 -10.87
N PHE A 1047 -4.12 4.38 -10.85
CA PHE A 1047 -3.36 3.93 -12.02
C PHE A 1047 -4.27 3.74 -13.24
N LEU A 1048 -5.41 3.07 -13.07
CA LEU A 1048 -6.35 2.79 -14.16
C LEU A 1048 -6.87 4.08 -14.81
N PHE A 1049 -7.41 5.00 -14.01
CA PHE A 1049 -7.97 6.27 -14.49
C PHE A 1049 -6.89 7.11 -15.19
N SER A 1050 -5.75 7.30 -14.53
CA SER A 1050 -4.62 8.05 -15.08
C SER A 1050 -4.09 7.42 -16.38
N ALA A 1051 -4.03 6.08 -16.47
CA ALA A 1051 -3.61 5.38 -17.69
C ALA A 1051 -4.62 5.52 -18.86
N LEU A 1052 -5.91 5.62 -18.56
CA LEU A 1052 -6.96 5.96 -19.54
C LEU A 1052 -6.92 7.44 -19.94
N GLY A 1053 -6.21 8.28 -19.19
CA GLY A 1053 -6.00 9.70 -19.48
C GLY A 1053 -7.01 10.65 -18.83
N PHE A 1054 -7.77 10.21 -17.82
CA PHE A 1054 -8.69 11.06 -17.07
C PHE A 1054 -8.93 10.56 -15.64
N TYR A 1055 -9.24 11.47 -14.70
CA TYR A 1055 -9.30 11.21 -13.25
C TYR A 1055 -10.53 11.86 -12.59
N PRO A 1056 -11.20 11.21 -11.62
CA PRO A 1056 -12.36 11.76 -10.90
C PRO A 1056 -11.98 12.85 -9.88
N LEU A 1057 -11.56 14.04 -10.34
CA LEU A 1057 -11.09 15.13 -9.47
C LEU A 1057 -12.19 15.70 -8.56
N VAL A 1058 -13.33 16.07 -9.14
CA VAL A 1058 -14.42 16.75 -8.43
C VAL A 1058 -15.52 15.74 -8.11
N MET A 1059 -15.31 14.97 -7.05
CA MET A 1059 -16.23 13.91 -6.63
C MET A 1059 -17.65 14.44 -6.38
N GLY A 1060 -18.67 13.74 -6.90
CA GLY A 1060 -20.07 14.17 -6.83
C GLY A 1060 -20.55 15.08 -7.98
N SER A 1061 -19.63 15.61 -8.80
CA SER A 1061 -19.98 16.43 -9.98
C SER A 1061 -20.45 15.61 -11.18
N GLY A 1062 -20.03 14.34 -11.27
CA GLY A 1062 -20.22 13.53 -12.48
C GLY A 1062 -19.25 13.89 -13.62
N GLU A 1063 -18.11 14.53 -13.35
CA GLU A 1063 -17.07 14.85 -14.34
C GLU A 1063 -15.70 14.24 -14.00
N TYR A 1064 -14.82 14.15 -15.00
CA TYR A 1064 -13.44 13.67 -14.89
C TYR A 1064 -12.46 14.71 -15.45
N ALA A 1065 -11.42 15.05 -14.70
CA ALA A 1065 -10.30 15.88 -15.16
C ALA A 1065 -9.42 15.09 -16.15
N ILE A 1066 -8.82 15.76 -17.14
CA ILE A 1066 -8.08 15.13 -18.22
C ILE A 1066 -6.57 15.20 -17.94
N GLY A 1067 -5.93 14.04 -17.86
CA GLY A 1067 -4.49 13.90 -17.73
C GLY A 1067 -3.80 13.64 -19.09
N SER A 1068 -2.94 12.61 -19.11
CA SER A 1068 -2.32 12.11 -20.33
C SER A 1068 -2.38 10.57 -20.36
N PRO A 1069 -2.96 9.95 -21.41
CA PRO A 1069 -3.08 8.49 -21.47
C PRO A 1069 -1.71 7.79 -21.49
N LEU A 1070 -1.67 6.52 -21.08
CA LEU A 1070 -0.47 5.68 -21.07
C LEU A 1070 -0.31 4.83 -22.34
N PHE A 1071 -1.41 4.35 -22.89
CA PHE A 1071 -1.41 3.41 -24.02
C PHE A 1071 -1.62 4.11 -25.35
N THR A 1072 -1.25 3.44 -26.45
CA THR A 1072 -1.56 3.95 -27.80
C THR A 1072 -3.04 3.80 -28.14
N LYS A 1073 -3.70 2.80 -27.54
CA LYS A 1073 -5.15 2.66 -27.53
C LYS A 1073 -5.59 1.89 -26.28
N ALA A 1074 -6.70 2.31 -25.69
CA ALA A 1074 -7.42 1.55 -24.69
C ALA A 1074 -8.91 1.46 -25.09
N THR A 1075 -9.51 0.29 -24.90
CA THR A 1075 -10.94 0.05 -25.10
C THR A 1075 -11.54 -0.34 -23.75
N VAL A 1076 -12.52 0.43 -23.29
CA VAL A 1076 -13.30 0.12 -22.09
C VAL A 1076 -14.67 -0.42 -22.51
N HIS A 1077 -14.94 -1.65 -22.10
CA HIS A 1077 -16.19 -2.38 -22.37
C HIS A 1077 -17.22 -2.09 -21.28
N LEU A 1078 -18.05 -1.08 -21.53
CA LEU A 1078 -19.06 -0.61 -20.58
C LEU A 1078 -20.15 -1.67 -20.36
N GLU A 1079 -20.73 -1.71 -19.16
CA GLU A 1079 -21.75 -2.71 -18.80
C GLU A 1079 -23.01 -2.65 -19.69
N ASN A 1080 -23.31 -1.48 -20.27
CA ASN A 1080 -24.42 -1.30 -21.20
C ASN A 1080 -24.14 -1.86 -22.62
N GLY A 1081 -23.04 -2.58 -22.82
CA GLY A 1081 -22.65 -3.21 -24.10
C GLY A 1081 -22.02 -2.24 -25.11
N ARG A 1082 -21.69 -1.02 -24.70
CA ARG A 1082 -21.00 -0.03 -25.54
C ARG A 1082 -19.51 0.04 -25.20
N GLU A 1083 -18.74 0.57 -26.14
CA GLU A 1083 -17.30 0.74 -25.97
C GLU A 1083 -16.94 2.23 -25.88
N LEU A 1084 -16.10 2.57 -24.90
CA LEU A 1084 -15.33 3.81 -24.92
C LEU A 1084 -13.91 3.50 -25.41
N VAL A 1085 -13.51 4.12 -26.50
CA VAL A 1085 -12.18 3.93 -27.09
C VAL A 1085 -11.33 5.18 -26.88
N VAL A 1086 -10.27 5.06 -26.10
CA VAL A 1086 -9.21 6.07 -25.96
C VAL A 1086 -8.14 5.80 -27.00
N LYS A 1087 -7.86 6.76 -27.88
CA LYS A 1087 -6.85 6.66 -28.95
C LYS A 1087 -5.79 7.73 -28.77
N ALA A 1088 -4.54 7.31 -28.67
CA ALA A 1088 -3.36 8.17 -28.61
C ALA A 1088 -2.21 7.55 -29.44
N PRO A 1089 -2.35 7.43 -30.77
CA PRO A 1089 -1.46 6.60 -31.61
C PRO A 1089 0.01 7.06 -31.62
N LYS A 1090 0.29 8.30 -31.22
CA LYS A 1090 1.65 8.84 -31.10
C LYS A 1090 2.21 8.79 -29.68
N ASN A 1091 1.47 8.22 -28.72
CA ASN A 1091 1.90 8.14 -27.33
C ASN A 1091 3.23 7.36 -27.20
N SER A 1092 4.13 7.86 -26.36
CA SER A 1092 5.43 7.25 -26.07
C SER A 1092 6.04 7.90 -24.83
N THR A 1093 7.20 7.40 -24.38
CA THR A 1093 8.00 8.05 -23.32
C THR A 1093 8.43 9.49 -23.66
N LYS A 1094 8.37 9.90 -24.93
CA LYS A 1094 8.68 11.27 -25.38
C LYS A 1094 7.42 12.12 -25.60
N ASN A 1095 6.35 11.52 -26.12
CA ASN A 1095 5.13 12.24 -26.51
C ASN A 1095 4.09 12.19 -25.39
N VAL A 1096 4.33 12.97 -24.34
CA VAL A 1096 3.50 13.01 -23.13
C VAL A 1096 2.49 14.17 -23.11
N TYR A 1097 2.61 15.15 -24.02
CA TYR A 1097 1.77 16.35 -24.00
C TYR A 1097 0.61 16.27 -24.98
N VAL A 1098 -0.59 16.61 -24.52
CA VAL A 1098 -1.80 16.71 -25.33
C VAL A 1098 -1.73 17.99 -26.18
N GLN A 1099 -1.76 17.82 -27.50
CA GLN A 1099 -1.81 18.90 -28.50
C GLN A 1099 -3.25 19.25 -28.88
N GLY A 1100 -4.17 18.31 -28.67
CA GLY A 1100 -5.60 18.49 -28.86
C GLY A 1100 -6.36 17.21 -28.53
N LEU A 1101 -7.62 17.37 -28.13
CA LEU A 1101 -8.55 16.27 -27.89
C LEU A 1101 -9.76 16.41 -28.82
N LYS A 1102 -10.20 15.29 -29.39
CA LYS A 1102 -11.52 15.16 -29.99
C LYS A 1102 -12.36 14.15 -29.22
N VAL A 1103 -13.60 14.52 -28.93
CA VAL A 1103 -14.61 13.60 -28.38
C VAL A 1103 -15.65 13.34 -29.46
N ASN A 1104 -15.76 12.09 -29.90
CA ASN A 1104 -16.64 11.68 -31.00
C ASN A 1104 -16.46 12.55 -32.27
N GLY A 1105 -15.20 12.85 -32.61
CA GLY A 1105 -14.81 13.63 -33.77
C GLY A 1105 -14.95 15.16 -33.62
N LYS A 1106 -15.53 15.65 -32.52
CA LYS A 1106 -15.64 17.09 -32.23
C LYS A 1106 -14.48 17.56 -31.36
N ARG A 1107 -13.92 18.73 -31.65
CA ARG A 1107 -12.86 19.32 -30.80
C ARG A 1107 -13.38 19.53 -29.39
N TRP A 1108 -12.53 19.20 -28.42
CA TRP A 1108 -12.78 19.39 -26.99
C TRP A 1108 -11.65 20.25 -26.44
N ASN A 1109 -11.99 21.38 -25.82
CA ASN A 1109 -11.01 22.36 -25.32
C ASN A 1109 -11.09 22.55 -23.79
N SER A 1110 -11.96 21.80 -23.11
CA SER A 1110 -12.01 21.76 -21.65
C SER A 1110 -11.09 20.65 -21.14
N THR A 1111 -10.53 20.84 -19.95
CA THR A 1111 -9.80 19.82 -19.18
C THR A 1111 -10.75 18.94 -18.37
N SER A 1112 -12.07 19.16 -18.43
CA SER A 1112 -13.08 18.33 -17.78
C SER A 1112 -13.88 17.53 -18.80
N LEU A 1113 -14.32 16.32 -18.41
CA LEU A 1113 -15.04 15.38 -19.26
C LEU A 1113 -16.27 14.81 -18.51
N PRO A 1114 -17.51 15.10 -18.96
CA PRO A 1114 -18.70 14.60 -18.28
C PRO A 1114 -18.88 13.08 -18.39
N HIS A 1115 -19.23 12.43 -17.28
CA HIS A 1115 -19.57 11.00 -17.23
C HIS A 1115 -20.70 10.66 -18.20
N SER A 1116 -21.74 11.50 -18.27
CA SER A 1116 -22.90 11.31 -19.15
C SER A 1116 -22.56 11.27 -20.65
N LEU A 1117 -21.37 11.74 -21.03
CA LEU A 1117 -20.83 11.68 -22.38
C LEU A 1117 -20.13 10.34 -22.63
N ILE A 1118 -19.25 9.92 -21.72
CA ILE A 1118 -18.42 8.72 -21.90
C ILE A 1118 -19.14 7.42 -21.56
N ALA A 1119 -20.11 7.44 -20.64
CA ALA A 1119 -20.94 6.27 -20.30
C ALA A 1119 -21.84 5.82 -21.47
N LYS A 1120 -21.97 6.64 -22.53
CA LYS A 1120 -22.67 6.29 -23.77
C LYS A 1120 -21.76 5.62 -24.81
N GLY A 1121 -20.51 5.31 -24.43
CA GLY A 1121 -19.45 4.90 -25.34
C GLY A 1121 -18.99 6.05 -26.25
N GLY A 1122 -18.06 5.75 -27.15
CA GLY A 1122 -17.53 6.71 -28.10
C GLY A 1122 -16.03 6.64 -28.27
N VAL A 1123 -15.44 7.70 -28.83
CA VAL A 1123 -14.01 7.79 -29.08
C VAL A 1123 -13.45 9.08 -28.48
N LEU A 1124 -12.43 8.95 -27.62
CA LEU A 1124 -11.55 10.02 -27.19
C LEU A 1124 -10.27 9.94 -28.01
N GLU A 1125 -10.02 10.92 -28.89
CA GLU A 1125 -8.83 10.95 -29.75
C GLU A 1125 -7.88 12.05 -29.29
N PHE A 1126 -6.77 11.64 -28.67
CA PHE A 1126 -5.68 12.48 -28.21
C PHE A 1126 -4.61 12.62 -29.29
N ASP A 1127 -4.31 13.85 -29.69
CA ASP A 1127 -3.11 14.16 -30.48
C ASP A 1127 -1.95 14.43 -29.51
N MET A 1128 -0.93 13.57 -29.53
CA MET A 1128 0.19 13.62 -28.57
C MET A 1128 1.42 14.26 -29.21
N GLY A 1129 2.20 14.99 -28.41
CA GLY A 1129 3.44 15.65 -28.83
C GLY A 1129 4.48 15.72 -27.72
N ALA A 1130 5.73 16.00 -28.10
CA ALA A 1130 6.88 16.02 -27.20
C ALA A 1130 7.11 17.36 -26.47
N LYS A 1131 6.27 18.37 -26.73
CA LYS A 1131 6.37 19.70 -26.11
C LYS A 1131 5.00 20.16 -25.60
N PRO A 1132 4.94 20.97 -24.53
CA PRO A 1132 3.70 21.60 -24.07
C PRO A 1132 2.94 22.32 -25.20
N SER A 1133 1.61 22.33 -25.11
CA SER A 1133 0.72 23.04 -26.03
C SER A 1133 -0.19 24.02 -25.28
N ALA A 1134 -0.95 24.84 -26.01
CA ALA A 1134 -1.93 25.75 -25.43
C ALA A 1134 -3.31 25.09 -25.17
N TRP A 1135 -3.46 23.78 -25.46
CA TRP A 1135 -4.71 23.06 -25.23
C TRP A 1135 -5.12 23.11 -23.75
N GLY A 1136 -6.39 23.37 -23.47
CA GLY A 1136 -6.93 23.39 -22.09
C GLY A 1136 -6.53 24.59 -21.21
N THR A 1137 -5.84 25.60 -21.75
CA THR A 1137 -5.38 26.78 -20.97
C THR A 1137 -6.41 27.92 -20.86
N GLY A 1138 -7.55 27.81 -21.54
CA GLY A 1138 -8.57 28.88 -21.60
C GLY A 1138 -9.24 29.18 -20.24
N ALA A 1139 -9.85 30.36 -20.14
CA ALA A 1139 -10.54 30.82 -18.91
C ALA A 1139 -11.69 29.88 -18.47
N ASN A 1140 -12.41 29.30 -19.44
CA ASN A 1140 -13.54 28.39 -19.19
C ASN A 1140 -13.17 26.92 -19.45
N ALA A 1141 -11.88 26.58 -19.46
CA ALA A 1141 -11.43 25.22 -19.73
C ALA A 1141 -11.38 24.34 -18.48
N ALA A 1142 -11.25 24.95 -17.30
CA ALA A 1142 -11.01 24.29 -16.01
C ALA A 1142 -12.13 23.31 -15.59
N PRO A 1143 -11.85 22.42 -14.61
CA PRO A 1143 -12.87 21.60 -13.95
C PRO A 1143 -14.01 22.42 -13.32
N PRO A 1144 -15.16 21.78 -13.04
CA PRO A 1144 -16.26 22.45 -12.34
C PRO A 1144 -15.83 22.91 -10.94
N SER A 1145 -16.44 24.00 -10.48
CA SER A 1145 -16.21 24.62 -9.16
C SER A 1145 -17.53 25.15 -8.64
N ILE A 1146 -17.68 25.31 -7.32
CA ILE A 1146 -18.83 26.02 -6.74
C ILE A 1146 -18.76 27.50 -7.14
N THR A 1147 -17.62 28.12 -6.86
CA THR A 1147 -17.28 29.52 -7.16
C THR A 1147 -17.14 29.75 -8.66
N GLN A 1148 -17.76 30.82 -9.15
CA GLN A 1148 -17.86 31.14 -10.58
C GLN A 1148 -17.13 32.44 -10.98
N ASP A 1149 -16.57 33.17 -10.02
CA ASP A 1149 -15.81 34.39 -10.21
C ASP A 1149 -14.40 34.25 -9.60
N ASP A 1150 -13.62 35.34 -9.66
CA ASP A 1150 -12.22 35.37 -9.20
C ASP A 1150 -12.09 35.98 -7.79
N GLU A 1151 -13.16 35.91 -6.99
CA GLU A 1151 -13.19 36.39 -5.61
C GLU A 1151 -13.10 35.22 -4.62
N VAL A 1152 -12.52 35.45 -3.45
CA VAL A 1152 -12.50 34.45 -2.37
C VAL A 1152 -13.95 34.16 -1.94
N PRO A 1153 -14.36 32.88 -1.81
CA PRO A 1153 -15.72 32.56 -1.41
C PRO A 1153 -16.07 33.16 -0.05
N THR A 1154 -17.29 33.68 0.08
CA THR A 1154 -17.87 34.17 1.33
C THR A 1154 -19.09 33.31 1.68
N PRO A 1155 -18.91 32.13 2.29
CA PRO A 1155 -20.03 31.32 2.75
C PRO A 1155 -20.87 32.12 3.77
N ARG A 1156 -22.17 31.83 3.81
CA ARG A 1156 -23.07 32.43 4.80
C ARG A 1156 -22.61 32.06 6.20
N ALA A 1157 -22.68 33.03 7.11
CA ALA A 1157 -22.36 32.86 8.52
C ALA A 1157 -23.62 33.04 9.36
N ASP A 1158 -23.59 32.53 10.60
CA ASP A 1158 -24.61 32.88 11.58
C ASP A 1158 -24.50 34.38 11.92
N ALA A 1159 -25.63 35.08 11.78
CA ALA A 1159 -25.76 36.48 12.07
C ALA A 1159 -26.25 36.74 13.51
N VAL A 1160 -26.51 35.69 14.30
CA VAL A 1160 -27.00 35.82 15.67
C VAL A 1160 -25.86 36.13 16.64
N GLU A 1161 -26.02 37.17 17.47
CA GLU A 1161 -25.05 37.60 18.49
C GLU A 1161 -25.72 37.60 19.87
N GLY A 1162 -25.98 36.41 20.41
CA GLY A 1162 -26.70 36.22 21.68
C GLY A 1162 -25.87 35.54 22.76
N GLU A 1163 -26.35 35.58 24.01
CA GLU A 1163 -25.82 34.77 25.11
C GLU A 1163 -26.86 33.72 25.53
N GLY A 1164 -26.38 32.54 25.93
CA GLY A 1164 -27.20 31.47 26.49
C GLY A 1164 -27.28 30.23 25.60
N ALA A 1165 -27.98 29.20 26.09
CA ALA A 1165 -28.02 27.84 25.55
C ALA A 1165 -28.73 27.66 24.18
N LEU A 1166 -28.91 28.72 23.40
CA LEU A 1166 -29.41 28.68 22.03
C LEU A 1166 -28.47 29.39 21.04
N PHE A 1167 -27.39 29.98 21.57
CA PHE A 1167 -26.45 30.88 20.89
C PHE A 1167 -25.00 30.65 21.38
N ASP A 1168 -24.72 29.48 21.98
CA ASP A 1168 -23.40 29.14 22.56
C ASP A 1168 -22.60 28.18 21.67
N ASP A 1169 -22.97 28.10 20.38
CA ASP A 1169 -22.33 27.29 19.33
C ASP A 1169 -22.20 25.81 19.72
N THR A 1170 -23.22 25.27 20.39
CA THR A 1170 -23.19 23.88 20.86
C THR A 1170 -24.55 23.23 20.98
N SER A 1171 -24.63 22.01 20.45
CA SER A 1171 -25.80 21.14 20.64
C SER A 1171 -25.82 20.46 22.03
N ALA A 1172 -24.87 20.76 22.90
CA ALA A 1172 -24.75 20.14 24.22
C ALA A 1172 -25.67 20.76 25.27
N THR A 1173 -26.00 22.04 25.13
CA THR A 1173 -26.91 22.79 26.00
C THR A 1173 -28.31 22.84 25.38
N GLU A 1174 -29.33 23.19 26.17
CA GLU A 1174 -30.71 23.28 25.68
C GLU A 1174 -31.55 24.26 26.48
N ALA A 1175 -32.55 24.88 25.83
CA ALA A 1175 -33.48 25.80 26.47
C ALA A 1175 -34.95 25.51 26.08
N ALA A 1176 -35.84 25.58 27.08
CA ALA A 1176 -37.28 25.51 26.87
C ALA A 1176 -37.84 26.90 26.58
N VAL A 1177 -38.46 27.08 25.41
CA VAL A 1177 -38.90 28.38 24.88
C VAL A 1177 -40.26 28.29 24.21
N THR A 1178 -40.99 29.41 24.19
CA THR A 1178 -42.21 29.61 23.38
C THR A 1178 -41.98 30.63 22.27
N SER A 1179 -41.03 31.54 22.47
CA SER A 1179 -40.46 32.41 21.45
C SER A 1179 -39.01 32.70 21.79
N VAL A 1180 -38.20 32.93 20.75
CA VAL A 1180 -36.78 33.29 20.86
C VAL A 1180 -36.57 34.59 20.10
N ASP A 1181 -36.07 35.62 20.78
CA ASP A 1181 -35.56 36.82 20.10
C ASP A 1181 -34.18 36.47 19.55
N LEU A 1182 -33.93 36.80 18.28
CA LEU A 1182 -32.69 36.47 17.56
C LEU A 1182 -31.93 37.79 17.34
N PRO A 1183 -31.02 38.15 18.27
CA PRO A 1183 -30.25 39.39 18.18
C PRO A 1183 -29.30 39.33 16.98
N VAL A 1184 -29.34 40.33 16.10
CA VAL A 1184 -28.42 40.44 14.96
C VAL A 1184 -27.68 41.77 15.02
N SER A 1185 -26.44 41.83 14.54
CA SER A 1185 -25.67 43.08 14.53
C SER A 1185 -26.11 44.06 13.44
N GLY A 1186 -26.02 45.36 13.75
CA GLY A 1186 -26.15 46.45 12.77
C GLY A 1186 -27.57 47.02 12.56
N GLN A 1187 -27.73 47.79 11.48
CA GLN A 1187 -29.01 48.44 11.12
C GLN A 1187 -29.91 47.58 10.22
N GLY A 1188 -29.50 46.34 9.91
CA GLY A 1188 -30.31 45.39 9.15
C GLY A 1188 -29.52 44.21 8.58
N THR A 1189 -30.00 43.00 8.85
CA THR A 1189 -29.49 41.71 8.33
C THR A 1189 -30.51 41.14 7.36
N GLU A 1190 -30.07 40.48 6.28
CA GLU A 1190 -30.96 39.73 5.37
C GLU A 1190 -30.72 38.23 5.54
N ALA A 1191 -31.39 37.62 6.52
CA ALA A 1191 -31.33 36.17 6.69
C ALA A 1191 -32.05 35.44 5.54
N VAL A 1192 -31.35 34.51 4.89
CA VAL A 1192 -31.87 33.71 3.74
C VAL A 1192 -32.13 32.26 4.11
N GLN A 1193 -31.48 31.75 5.15
CA GLN A 1193 -31.74 30.46 5.78
C GLN A 1193 -31.69 30.60 7.30
N TYR A 1194 -32.26 29.62 8.00
CA TYR A 1194 -32.10 29.47 9.44
C TYR A 1194 -32.02 28.00 9.80
N THR A 1195 -31.32 27.68 10.88
CA THR A 1195 -31.23 26.31 11.40
C THR A 1195 -31.99 26.21 12.72
N LEU A 1196 -32.50 25.02 13.02
CA LEU A 1196 -32.99 24.66 14.35
C LEU A 1196 -32.34 23.34 14.74
N THR A 1197 -31.77 23.28 15.94
CA THR A 1197 -31.19 22.06 16.47
C THR A 1197 -32.09 21.47 17.55
N SER A 1198 -32.51 20.20 17.36
CA SER A 1198 -33.29 19.49 18.36
C SER A 1198 -32.47 19.27 19.63
N SER A 1199 -33.16 19.13 20.75
CA SER A 1199 -32.53 18.84 22.05
C SER A 1199 -32.05 17.38 22.12
N ALA A 1200 -31.45 16.98 23.25
CA ALA A 1200 -31.12 15.58 23.52
C ALA A 1200 -32.36 14.65 23.55
N ASP A 1201 -33.57 15.21 23.60
CA ASP A 1201 -34.84 14.51 23.39
C ASP A 1201 -35.60 15.17 22.24
N ARG A 1202 -35.44 14.63 21.02
CA ARG A 1202 -36.07 15.18 19.80
C ARG A 1202 -37.59 15.29 19.88
N THR A 1203 -38.24 14.55 20.78
CA THR A 1203 -39.71 14.59 20.91
C THR A 1203 -40.21 15.90 21.53
N LYS A 1204 -39.31 16.68 22.14
CA LYS A 1204 -39.58 18.02 22.68
C LYS A 1204 -39.31 19.15 21.69
N ALA A 1205 -38.78 18.86 20.50
CA ALA A 1205 -38.52 19.84 19.46
C ALA A 1205 -39.83 20.44 18.91
N PRO A 1206 -39.82 21.68 18.40
CA PRO A 1206 -41.03 22.31 17.88
C PRO A 1206 -41.53 21.60 16.61
N THR A 1207 -42.85 21.52 16.47
CA THR A 1207 -43.53 20.98 15.27
C THR A 1207 -44.08 22.07 14.35
N GLY A 1208 -44.02 23.33 14.78
CA GLY A 1208 -44.42 24.48 13.98
C GLY A 1208 -43.95 25.81 14.58
N TRP A 1209 -43.70 26.79 13.72
CA TRP A 1209 -43.18 28.10 14.11
C TRP A 1209 -43.36 29.16 13.02
N LYS A 1210 -43.14 30.42 13.40
CA LYS A 1210 -43.04 31.59 12.51
C LYS A 1210 -41.70 32.28 12.72
N LEU A 1211 -40.92 32.42 11.66
CA LEU A 1211 -39.79 33.35 11.65
C LEU A 1211 -40.33 34.73 11.28
N GLN A 1212 -40.05 35.74 12.10
CA GLN A 1212 -40.51 37.11 11.88
C GLN A 1212 -39.35 38.09 11.89
N GLY A 1213 -39.42 39.09 11.01
CA GLY A 1213 -38.48 40.22 10.97
C GLY A 1213 -39.18 41.54 11.32
N SER A 1214 -38.44 42.45 11.93
CA SER A 1214 -38.91 43.81 12.26
C SER A 1214 -37.80 44.84 12.05
N ALA A 1215 -38.16 45.99 11.49
CA ALA A 1215 -37.25 47.12 11.36
C ALA A 1215 -37.18 47.96 12.65
N ASP A 1216 -38.23 47.95 13.48
CA ASP A 1216 -38.39 48.82 14.66
C ASP A 1216 -38.56 48.04 15.99
N GLY A 1217 -38.77 46.71 15.92
CA GLY A 1217 -39.05 45.82 17.06
C GLY A 1217 -40.50 45.81 17.54
N THR A 1218 -41.38 46.58 16.92
CA THR A 1218 -42.80 46.69 17.27
C THR A 1218 -43.70 46.15 16.15
N THR A 1219 -43.34 46.40 14.89
CA THR A 1219 -44.05 45.93 13.70
C THR A 1219 -43.36 44.69 13.15
N TRP A 1220 -43.98 43.52 13.34
CA TRP A 1220 -43.41 42.23 12.94
C TRP A 1220 -44.04 41.71 11.66
N ARG A 1221 -43.21 41.32 10.69
CA ARG A 1221 -43.63 40.66 9.46
C ARG A 1221 -43.19 39.20 9.49
N THR A 1222 -44.11 38.28 9.24
CA THR A 1222 -43.78 36.87 9.04
C THR A 1222 -43.01 36.70 7.74
N LEU A 1223 -41.80 36.16 7.83
CA LEU A 1223 -40.89 35.89 6.71
C LEU A 1223 -40.99 34.44 6.27
N ASP A 1224 -41.22 33.53 7.22
CA ASP A 1224 -41.46 32.11 6.99
C ASP A 1224 -42.41 31.54 8.06
N GLU A 1225 -43.16 30.50 7.69
CA GLU A 1225 -44.10 29.79 8.57
C GLU A 1225 -44.07 28.30 8.27
N ARG A 1226 -43.87 27.49 9.32
CA ARG A 1226 -43.73 26.02 9.26
C ARG A 1226 -44.73 25.33 10.18
N SER A 1227 -45.16 24.15 9.78
CA SER A 1227 -46.11 23.32 10.53
C SER A 1227 -45.98 21.86 10.15
N GLY A 1228 -46.13 20.96 11.12
CA GLY A 1228 -46.02 19.51 10.90
C GLY A 1228 -44.57 19.04 10.70
N GLU A 1229 -43.60 19.83 11.16
CA GLU A 1229 -42.18 19.48 11.10
C GLU A 1229 -41.83 18.48 12.21
N SER A 1230 -40.77 17.68 11.98
CA SER A 1230 -40.25 16.72 12.95
C SER A 1230 -38.74 16.54 12.81
N PHE A 1231 -38.11 15.97 13.83
CA PHE A 1231 -36.68 15.68 13.84
C PHE A 1231 -36.47 14.16 13.89
N ALA A 1232 -35.67 13.66 12.95
CA ALA A 1232 -35.40 12.24 12.78
C ALA A 1232 -34.44 11.70 13.84
N TRP A 1233 -33.58 12.54 14.40
CA TRP A 1233 -32.58 12.16 15.40
C TRP A 1233 -32.49 13.20 16.52
N ASP A 1234 -31.96 12.77 17.68
CA ASP A 1234 -31.65 13.66 18.81
C ASP A 1234 -30.45 14.52 18.45
N ARG A 1235 -30.41 15.78 18.93
CA ARG A 1235 -29.36 16.74 18.57
C ARG A 1235 -29.14 16.88 17.07
N GLN A 1236 -30.25 16.90 16.32
CA GLN A 1236 -30.24 17.06 14.89
C GLN A 1236 -30.41 18.53 14.52
N THR A 1237 -29.45 19.07 13.78
CA THR A 1237 -29.57 20.38 13.13
C THR A 1237 -30.34 20.24 11.80
N ARG A 1238 -31.43 20.98 11.63
CA ARG A 1238 -32.19 21.06 10.37
C ARG A 1238 -32.17 22.48 9.82
N ALA A 1239 -31.92 22.62 8.51
CA ALA A 1239 -31.90 23.90 7.82
C ALA A 1239 -33.21 24.17 7.06
N PHE A 1240 -33.66 25.43 7.07
CA PHE A 1240 -34.89 25.89 6.43
C PHE A 1240 -34.63 27.15 5.61
N SER A 1241 -35.20 27.23 4.40
CA SER A 1241 -35.11 28.47 3.60
C SER A 1241 -36.12 29.51 4.07
N VAL A 1242 -35.69 30.77 4.14
CA VAL A 1242 -36.60 31.88 4.41
C VAL A 1242 -37.45 32.13 3.16
N LYS A 1243 -38.76 31.97 3.26
CA LYS A 1243 -39.68 32.08 2.12
C LYS A 1243 -39.75 33.49 1.53
N SER A 1244 -39.62 34.52 2.35
CA SER A 1244 -39.67 35.92 1.95
C SER A 1244 -38.59 36.71 2.68
N PRO A 1245 -37.32 36.54 2.28
CA PRO A 1245 -36.19 37.23 2.91
C PRO A 1245 -36.33 38.75 2.71
N GLY A 1246 -35.64 39.48 3.57
CA GLY A 1246 -35.53 40.93 3.50
C GLY A 1246 -34.66 41.43 4.65
N THR A 1247 -34.26 42.69 4.57
CA THR A 1247 -33.36 43.30 5.55
C THR A 1247 -34.13 43.78 6.78
N TYR A 1248 -33.85 43.22 7.96
CA TYR A 1248 -34.48 43.60 9.22
C TYR A 1248 -33.45 43.79 10.34
N ALA A 1249 -33.71 44.74 11.24
CA ALA A 1249 -32.83 45.02 12.38
C ALA A 1249 -33.10 44.10 13.57
N LYS A 1250 -34.22 43.38 13.59
CA LYS A 1250 -34.59 42.41 14.63
C LYS A 1250 -35.28 41.21 14.03
N TYR A 1251 -34.95 40.04 14.56
CA TYR A 1251 -35.60 38.78 14.23
C TYR A 1251 -36.16 38.12 15.48
N ARG A 1252 -37.21 37.31 15.31
CA ARG A 1252 -37.67 36.40 16.35
C ARG A 1252 -38.29 35.14 15.75
N LEU A 1253 -38.14 34.05 16.48
CA LEU A 1253 -38.78 32.77 16.21
C LEU A 1253 -39.94 32.58 17.19
N VAL A 1254 -41.18 32.49 16.68
CA VAL A 1254 -42.37 32.27 17.51
C VAL A 1254 -42.87 30.85 17.30
N LEU A 1255 -42.79 30.01 18.34
CA LEU A 1255 -43.17 28.60 18.28
C LEU A 1255 -44.67 28.42 18.51
N THR A 1256 -45.26 27.36 17.95
CA THR A 1256 -46.70 27.05 18.15
C THR A 1256 -47.04 26.59 19.58
N GLY A 1257 -46.04 26.31 20.41
CA GLY A 1257 -46.16 25.91 21.81
C GLY A 1257 -44.79 25.94 22.51
N ALA A 1258 -44.76 25.60 23.81
CA ALA A 1258 -43.50 25.43 24.52
C ALA A 1258 -42.74 24.22 23.95
N SER A 1259 -41.49 24.40 23.58
CA SER A 1259 -40.62 23.37 23.00
C SER A 1259 -39.19 23.57 23.46
N VAL A 1260 -38.34 22.57 23.25
CA VAL A 1260 -36.92 22.61 23.63
C VAL A 1260 -36.06 22.58 22.37
N LEU A 1261 -35.10 23.50 22.31
CA LEU A 1261 -34.09 23.60 21.25
C LEU A 1261 -32.71 23.66 21.91
N SER A 1262 -31.68 23.27 21.14
CA SER A 1262 -30.28 23.40 21.55
C SER A 1262 -29.56 24.55 20.86
N GLU A 1263 -29.92 24.90 19.63
CA GLU A 1263 -29.27 25.99 18.89
C GLU A 1263 -30.25 26.57 17.86
N VAL A 1264 -30.12 27.88 17.57
CA VAL A 1264 -30.86 28.56 16.50
C VAL A 1264 -29.95 29.56 15.78
N GLU A 1265 -29.64 29.30 14.51
CA GLU A 1265 -28.82 30.21 13.68
C GLU A 1265 -29.67 30.94 12.63
N LEU A 1266 -29.27 32.17 12.29
CA LEU A 1266 -29.75 32.93 11.13
C LEU A 1266 -28.63 33.11 10.11
N LEU A 1267 -28.70 32.38 9.01
CA LEU A 1267 -27.67 32.40 7.97
C LEU A 1267 -27.93 33.55 6.99
N ALA A 1268 -26.98 34.47 6.89
CA ALA A 1268 -27.03 35.67 6.05
C ALA A 1268 -25.89 35.72 5.03
#